data_AF-A0A3R9L5Z0-F1
#
_entry.id   AF-A0A3R9L5Z0-F1
#
_cell.length_a   1.000
_cell.length_b   1.000
_cell.length_c   1.000
_cell.angle_alpha   90.00
_cell.angle_beta   90.00
_cell.angle_gamma   90.00
#
_symmetry.space_group_name_H-M   'P 1'
#
loop_
_entity.id
_entity.type
_entity.pdbx_description
1 polymer ?
#
loop_
_entity_poly.entity_id
_entity_poly.type
_entity_poly.pdbx_seq_one_letter_code
_entity_poly.pdbx_strand_id
1 'polypeptide(L)'
;MKLDKKQRFSIRKYAVGAASVLIGFTFSAQVVSADGLTPAPKATETLQAVPDSPQASEAPIQDKAEKLVKQADKTIKEEVKTEKDTVNTVLPKTDNVVTPVVTEHASPAPTTEVESTTQVKKSAESANTEKKNEPATPAVLAQTTERATQTNEKLAKKKIVSIDAGRKYFSPEQLKEIIDKAKHYGYTDLHLLVGNDGLRFMLDDMSITANGKNYASDDVKRAIEKGTNDYYNDPNGNHLTENQMTDLINYAKDKGIGLIPTVNSPGHMDAILNAMKELGIQKPNFSYFGKESARTVDLDNEQAVAFTKALIDKYAAYFAKKTEIFNIGLDEYANDATNAKGWTVLQTKGKYSKFITYANDLAHIVKSHGLKPMAFNDGIYYNSDTSFGTFDKDIIVSMWTGGWGGYDVASSKFLVEKGHQILNTNDAWYYVLGRNADGQGWYNLDQGLNGIKNTPITSVPKSDGATIPFIGGMVATWADTPSARYSPSRLFKLMRQFANSNAEYFAADYESAEQALNEVPKDLNRYTTESVAAVNEAAKAIRSLDSDLSRAQQDTIDQAIAKLQEAVSNLTFTPEAQKEEDAKREVEKLAKNKVISIDAGRKYFTLDQLKRIVDKASELGYSDVHLLLGNDGLRFLLDDMTITANGKSYASDDVKNAIIQGTKAYYDDPNGTALTQAEVTELIEYAKSKGISLIPAINSPGHMDAMLVAMEKLGIKNPQAHFDKVSKTTMDLRNEEAMNFVKTLIGKYMDFFAGKTKIFNFGTDEYANDATSAQGWYYLKWYQLYGKFAEYANTLTAMAKERGLQPMAFNDGFYYEDKDDVEFDKDVLISYWSKGWWGYNLASPQYLASKGYKFLNTNGDWYYILGQKPEDGGGFLKKAIENTGKTPFNQLASTKYPEVDLPTVGSMLAIWADRPSAKYKEEEIFELMTAFADHNKDYFRANYNALREEIAQIPENLEGYSKESLDTLSATKTALNYNLNRNKQAEVDTLVAKLRAARLGLKPAATHSGSLDENEVVANVETRPELITRTEEIPFDVIKKENPNLPAGQQNIITAGIKGERTHYISVLTENGKTTETILDSLITKEAVNQVVEVGTPVTHKGDESGLAPTTEVKPRLDVQEEEIQFTTVTRENPLLLKGKTQVLTKGVNGHRTNFYSVSTSADGKEVKTLVNSVVAQEAVTQIVEVGTLVTHVGDEHRQAAIAEEESKLEIPSQPAPSTAPAEENKALPQGPAPVATEKKLPETGSHHSAGLVVAGLMATLAFYGLTKRKED
;
A
#
# COMPACT_ATOMS: atom_id res chain seq x y z
N MET A 1 38.35 39.26 9.42
CA MET A 1 38.39 40.38 8.44
C MET A 1 37.74 39.86 7.16
N LYS A 2 36.58 40.37 6.75
CA LYS A 2 36.37 41.57 5.91
C LYS A 2 36.99 41.48 4.51
N LEU A 3 36.14 41.34 3.49
CA LEU A 3 35.93 42.40 2.48
C LEU A 3 34.65 42.17 1.67
N ASP A 4 33.81 43.20 1.56
CA ASP A 4 32.52 43.17 0.88
C ASP A 4 32.63 43.24 -0.65
N LYS A 5 31.69 42.59 -1.37
CA LYS A 5 31.24 43.06 -2.69
C LYS A 5 29.72 42.99 -2.81
N LYS A 6 29.08 44.16 -2.88
CA LYS A 6 27.63 44.31 -3.15
C LYS A 6 27.36 44.06 -4.63
N GLN A 7 26.37 43.24 -4.96
CA GLN A 7 25.74 43.26 -6.28
C GLN A 7 24.74 44.42 -6.38
N ARG A 8 24.49 44.91 -7.60
CA ARG A 8 23.45 45.87 -7.94
C ARG A 8 22.63 45.31 -9.10
N PHE A 9 21.30 45.46 -9.03
CA PHE A 9 20.38 45.14 -10.11
C PHE A 9 20.59 46.06 -11.33
N SER A 10 20.25 45.56 -12.52
CA SER A 10 19.79 46.40 -13.64
C SER A 10 18.72 45.66 -14.45
N ILE A 11 17.85 46.42 -15.12
CA ILE A 11 16.72 45.92 -15.91
C ILE A 11 16.77 46.61 -17.28
N ARG A 12 16.61 45.83 -18.37
CA ARG A 12 16.01 46.17 -19.69
C ARG A 12 16.49 45.15 -20.76
N LYS A 13 15.88 45.00 -21.95
CA LYS A 13 14.48 44.99 -22.46
C LYS A 13 14.57 44.88 -23.99
N TYR A 14 13.83 43.96 -24.63
CA TYR A 14 13.72 43.80 -26.11
C TYR A 14 15.05 43.40 -26.83
N ALA A 15 15.06 42.86 -28.06
CA ALA A 15 14.07 42.93 -29.15
C ALA A 15 14.00 41.64 -30.02
N VAL A 16 13.14 41.68 -31.05
CA VAL A 16 12.89 40.62 -32.05
C VAL A 16 13.71 40.89 -33.33
N GLY A 17 14.13 39.84 -34.03
CA GLY A 17 14.68 39.94 -35.40
C GLY A 17 14.64 38.60 -36.14
N ALA A 18 14.17 38.61 -37.40
CA ALA A 18 14.13 37.44 -38.27
C ALA A 18 14.39 37.80 -39.75
N ALA A 19 15.49 37.28 -40.30
CA ALA A 19 15.83 37.15 -41.71
C ALA A 19 16.95 36.07 -41.78
N SER A 20 16.93 35.02 -42.61
CA SER A 20 16.69 34.90 -44.07
C SER A 20 17.92 35.23 -44.91
N VAL A 21 18.11 34.48 -46.02
CA VAL A 21 19.27 34.48 -46.96
C VAL A 21 20.50 33.72 -46.41
N LEU A 22 21.32 32.99 -47.19
CA LEU A 22 21.18 32.03 -48.33
C LEU A 22 22.62 31.72 -48.80
N ILE A 23 22.87 30.52 -49.35
CA ILE A 23 24.10 30.12 -50.08
C ILE A 23 25.37 29.96 -49.17
N GLY A 24 26.20 28.93 -49.33
CA GLY A 24 26.16 27.84 -50.30
C GLY A 24 27.21 26.73 -50.09
N PHE A 25 27.36 25.91 -51.13
CA PHE A 25 28.16 24.67 -51.15
C PHE A 25 29.68 24.86 -50.97
N THR A 26 30.32 23.85 -50.37
CA THR A 26 31.37 23.07 -51.06
C THR A 26 31.53 21.67 -50.45
N PHE A 27 31.59 20.65 -51.31
CA PHE A 27 32.19 19.34 -50.99
C PHE A 27 33.67 19.38 -51.36
N SER A 28 34.53 18.76 -50.54
CA SER A 28 35.85 18.25 -50.94
C SER A 28 36.26 17.17 -49.97
N ALA A 29 36.65 16.00 -50.48
CA ALA A 29 37.19 14.91 -49.69
C ALA A 29 38.64 14.63 -50.10
N GLN A 30 39.49 14.20 -49.16
CA GLN A 30 40.61 13.34 -49.48
C GLN A 30 41.12 12.58 -48.25
N VAL A 31 41.72 11.42 -48.51
CA VAL A 31 42.24 10.47 -47.51
C VAL A 31 43.75 10.33 -47.74
N VAL A 32 44.54 10.39 -46.66
CA VAL A 32 45.94 9.94 -46.65
C VAL A 32 46.21 9.27 -45.29
N SER A 33 46.97 8.17 -45.31
CA SER A 33 47.51 7.49 -44.12
C SER A 33 49.03 7.36 -44.26
N ALA A 34 49.77 7.44 -43.16
CA ALA A 34 51.02 6.69 -42.93
C ALA A 34 51.55 6.94 -41.50
N ASP A 35 51.86 5.84 -40.80
CA ASP A 35 53.03 5.53 -39.97
C ASP A 35 53.77 6.62 -39.16
N GLY A 36 54.22 6.25 -37.95
CA GLY A 36 55.08 7.08 -37.10
C GLY A 36 56.38 6.37 -36.71
N LEU A 37 57.22 7.02 -35.90
CA LEU A 37 58.25 6.38 -35.06
C LEU A 37 58.77 7.33 -33.97
N THR A 38 59.10 6.77 -32.81
CA THR A 38 59.70 7.44 -31.63
C THR A 38 61.25 7.39 -31.68
N PRO A 39 62.01 8.24 -30.93
CA PRO A 39 62.40 7.85 -29.56
C PRO A 39 62.62 9.01 -28.54
N ALA A 40 62.70 8.65 -27.25
CA ALA A 40 63.28 9.47 -26.16
C ALA A 40 64.78 9.14 -25.97
N PRO A 41 65.53 9.70 -24.98
CA PRO A 41 65.46 9.22 -23.57
C PRO A 41 65.62 10.33 -22.50
N LYS A 42 65.30 10.12 -21.22
CA LYS A 42 66.16 9.54 -20.14
C LYS A 42 65.42 9.68 -18.77
N ALA A 43 65.83 9.16 -17.60
CA ALA A 43 66.70 8.05 -17.12
C ALA A 43 66.85 8.25 -15.57
N THR A 44 67.09 7.30 -14.69
CA THR A 44 67.18 5.80 -14.73
C THR A 44 66.76 5.27 -13.30
N GLU A 45 67.12 4.14 -12.67
CA GLU A 45 68.17 3.11 -12.82
C GLU A 45 67.73 1.74 -12.24
N THR A 46 68.50 1.10 -11.34
CA THR A 46 68.33 -0.26 -10.79
C THR A 46 68.59 -0.24 -9.26
N LEU A 47 68.48 -1.29 -8.43
CA LEU A 47 68.80 -2.74 -8.42
C LEU A 47 67.81 -3.46 -7.44
N GLN A 48 67.63 -4.79 -7.28
CA GLN A 48 68.10 -6.08 -7.85
C GLN A 48 67.12 -7.19 -7.34
N ALA A 49 67.12 -8.50 -7.67
CA ALA A 49 67.97 -9.39 -8.47
C ALA A 49 67.12 -10.53 -9.13
N VAL A 50 67.76 -11.62 -9.59
CA VAL A 50 67.21 -12.84 -10.25
C VAL A 50 68.10 -14.02 -9.77
N PRO A 51 67.59 -15.21 -9.32
CA PRO A 51 66.82 -16.20 -10.11
C PRO A 51 65.59 -16.77 -9.34
N ASP A 52 64.92 -17.90 -9.65
CA ASP A 52 65.13 -19.01 -10.62
C ASP A 52 63.78 -19.60 -11.13
N SER A 53 63.79 -20.50 -12.12
CA SER A 53 62.57 -21.16 -12.67
C SER A 53 62.86 -22.57 -13.22
N PRO A 54 61.92 -23.53 -13.11
CA PRO A 54 61.45 -24.18 -14.34
C PRO A 54 59.99 -24.72 -14.34
N GLN A 55 59.35 -24.62 -15.51
CA GLN A 55 58.77 -25.69 -16.37
C GLN A 55 57.84 -26.79 -15.80
N ALA A 56 56.98 -27.34 -16.66
CA ALA A 56 55.87 -28.24 -16.31
C ALA A 56 56.08 -29.74 -16.63
N SER A 57 55.30 -30.58 -15.94
CA SER A 57 54.89 -31.97 -16.28
C SER A 57 53.42 -32.13 -15.84
N GLU A 58 52.50 -32.78 -16.55
CA GLU A 58 52.40 -34.23 -16.82
C GLU A 58 52.41 -35.08 -15.52
N ALA A 59 51.48 -36.01 -15.26
CA ALA A 59 50.42 -36.61 -16.10
C ALA A 59 49.19 -37.05 -15.22
N PRO A 60 48.05 -37.51 -15.80
CA PRO A 60 46.80 -37.75 -15.06
C PRO A 60 46.61 -39.20 -14.56
N ILE A 61 45.98 -39.34 -13.38
CA ILE A 61 45.38 -40.59 -12.84
C ILE A 61 44.05 -40.14 -12.16
N GLN A 62 42.85 -40.61 -12.54
CA GLN A 62 42.21 -41.92 -12.25
C GLN A 62 41.99 -42.16 -10.72
N ASP A 63 40.92 -42.81 -10.26
CA ASP A 63 39.75 -43.44 -10.91
C ASP A 63 38.59 -43.58 -9.87
N LYS A 64 37.42 -44.08 -10.29
CA LYS A 64 36.33 -44.75 -9.52
C LYS A 64 35.94 -44.22 -8.12
N ALA A 65 34.70 -43.78 -7.88
CA ALA A 65 33.43 -44.53 -7.92
C ALA A 65 33.20 -45.50 -6.74
N GLU A 66 32.01 -45.34 -6.12
CA GLU A 66 31.20 -46.34 -5.41
C GLU A 66 31.62 -46.96 -4.04
N LYS A 67 30.66 -46.83 -3.11
CA LYS A 67 30.04 -47.88 -2.26
C LYS A 67 30.53 -48.16 -0.83
N LEU A 68 29.52 -48.02 0.06
CA LEU A 68 29.28 -48.80 1.30
C LEU A 68 30.23 -48.47 2.48
N VAL A 69 29.78 -48.52 3.75
CA VAL A 69 29.27 -49.71 4.44
C VAL A 69 28.32 -49.39 5.61
N LYS A 70 27.11 -49.98 5.55
CA LYS A 70 26.32 -50.65 6.64
C LYS A 70 25.91 -49.87 7.92
N GLN A 71 24.60 -49.79 8.22
CA GLN A 71 23.79 -50.64 9.15
C GLN A 71 23.81 -50.16 10.61
N ALA A 72 22.76 -50.34 11.43
CA ALA A 72 21.32 -50.65 11.24
C ALA A 72 20.61 -50.25 12.58
N ASP A 73 19.36 -50.57 12.97
CA ASP A 73 18.27 -51.48 12.53
C ASP A 73 16.96 -50.94 13.23
N LYS A 74 15.69 -51.35 13.02
CA LYS A 74 15.11 -52.56 12.41
C LYS A 74 13.59 -52.41 12.14
N THR A 75 13.08 -53.01 11.05
CA THR A 75 11.72 -53.63 10.84
C THR A 75 10.42 -52.87 11.23
N ILE A 76 9.22 -53.20 10.72
CA ILE A 76 8.65 -54.45 10.15
C ILE A 76 8.11 -54.24 8.72
N LYS A 77 7.81 -55.35 8.03
CA LYS A 77 7.39 -55.46 6.62
C LYS A 77 6.23 -56.48 6.51
N GLU A 78 5.72 -56.67 5.28
CA GLU A 78 4.75 -57.70 4.82
C GLU A 78 3.24 -57.44 5.04
N GLU A 79 2.30 -57.94 4.22
CA GLU A 79 2.25 -58.22 2.75
C GLU A 79 0.76 -58.50 2.33
N VAL A 80 0.50 -58.75 1.04
CA VAL A 80 -0.64 -59.52 0.45
C VAL A 80 -1.96 -58.80 0.06
N LYS A 81 -2.10 -58.61 -1.27
CA LYS A 81 -3.22 -58.91 -2.21
C LYS A 81 -4.70 -58.45 -1.98
N THR A 82 -5.35 -58.39 -3.14
CA THR A 82 -6.76 -58.08 -3.47
C THR A 82 -7.78 -59.16 -3.14
N GLU A 83 -8.99 -58.73 -2.72
CA GLU A 83 -10.31 -59.29 -3.09
C GLU A 83 -11.42 -58.29 -2.67
N LYS A 84 -12.72 -58.59 -2.82
CA LYS A 84 -13.58 -58.36 -4.00
C LYS A 84 -15.06 -58.35 -3.54
N ASP A 85 -15.97 -57.64 -4.23
CA ASP A 85 -17.45 -57.70 -4.07
C ASP A 85 -18.02 -57.20 -2.70
N THR A 86 -19.26 -56.73 -2.49
CA THR A 86 -20.42 -56.43 -3.37
C THR A 86 -21.43 -55.44 -2.73
N VAL A 87 -22.07 -54.59 -3.56
CA VAL A 87 -23.49 -54.16 -3.55
C VAL A 87 -24.15 -53.57 -2.27
N ASN A 88 -24.69 -52.34 -2.40
CA ASN A 88 -26.12 -52.14 -2.15
C ASN A 88 -26.76 -50.98 -2.95
N THR A 89 -28.01 -51.17 -3.36
CA THR A 89 -28.77 -50.41 -4.37
C THR A 89 -29.82 -49.46 -3.79
N VAL A 90 -30.17 -48.37 -4.50
CA VAL A 90 -31.57 -47.92 -4.76
C VAL A 90 -31.63 -47.24 -6.15
N LEU A 91 -32.78 -47.35 -6.84
CA LEU A 91 -33.10 -46.76 -8.16
C LEU A 91 -34.08 -45.56 -8.03
N PRO A 92 -34.25 -44.75 -9.08
CA PRO A 92 -35.50 -44.89 -9.87
C PRO A 92 -35.29 -45.25 -11.35
N LYS A 93 -36.33 -45.85 -11.96
CA LYS A 93 -36.51 -46.04 -13.41
C LYS A 93 -37.42 -44.90 -13.95
N THR A 94 -37.71 -44.70 -15.25
CA THR A 94 -37.83 -45.64 -16.39
C THR A 94 -37.48 -45.02 -17.76
N ASP A 95 -36.65 -45.74 -18.52
CA ASP A 95 -36.94 -46.30 -19.86
C ASP A 95 -37.77 -45.47 -20.87
N ASN A 96 -37.15 -45.11 -22.00
CA ASN A 96 -37.36 -45.88 -23.25
C ASN A 96 -36.30 -45.56 -24.34
N VAL A 97 -36.20 -46.45 -25.32
CA VAL A 97 -35.22 -46.44 -26.43
C VAL A 97 -35.96 -46.63 -27.76
N VAL A 98 -35.42 -46.15 -28.89
CA VAL A 98 -35.41 -46.75 -30.26
C VAL A 98 -35.23 -45.70 -31.37
N THR A 99 -34.54 -46.09 -32.44
CA THR A 99 -34.33 -45.38 -33.72
C THR A 99 -34.69 -46.34 -34.89
N PRO A 100 -34.72 -45.95 -36.19
CA PRO A 100 -35.03 -44.67 -36.86
C PRO A 100 -36.08 -44.88 -38.02
N VAL A 101 -36.05 -44.03 -39.09
CA VAL A 101 -36.50 -44.26 -40.51
C VAL A 101 -37.90 -43.75 -40.99
N VAL A 102 -37.86 -42.73 -41.88
CA VAL A 102 -38.53 -42.50 -43.21
C VAL A 102 -40.01 -42.96 -43.42
N THR A 103 -40.96 -42.17 -43.97
CA THR A 103 -41.23 -41.75 -45.40
C THR A 103 -42.47 -40.79 -45.39
N GLU A 104 -42.92 -39.96 -46.37
CA GLU A 104 -42.50 -39.41 -47.69
C GLU A 104 -43.41 -38.17 -48.04
N HIS A 105 -43.36 -37.65 -49.30
CA HIS A 105 -44.33 -36.78 -50.01
C HIS A 105 -44.41 -35.27 -49.63
N ALA A 106 -44.57 -34.32 -50.58
CA ALA A 106 -44.38 -34.33 -52.04
C ALA A 106 -44.22 -32.88 -52.58
N SER A 107 -43.67 -32.71 -53.80
CA SER A 107 -43.54 -31.40 -54.48
C SER A 107 -44.78 -31.05 -55.36
N PRO A 108 -44.85 -29.83 -55.93
CA PRO A 108 -44.37 -29.67 -57.30
C PRO A 108 -43.69 -28.31 -57.65
N ALA A 109 -42.82 -28.33 -58.65
CA ALA A 109 -42.50 -27.21 -59.55
C ALA A 109 -43.15 -27.47 -60.93
N PRO A 110 -43.06 -26.58 -61.97
CA PRO A 110 -41.95 -26.77 -62.94
C PRO A 110 -41.52 -25.56 -63.85
N THR A 111 -40.25 -25.58 -64.33
CA THR A 111 -39.75 -25.22 -65.71
C THR A 111 -39.96 -23.79 -66.33
N THR A 112 -39.17 -23.25 -67.29
CA THR A 112 -37.99 -23.69 -68.11
C THR A 112 -37.27 -22.48 -68.78
N GLU A 113 -35.95 -22.57 -69.03
CA GLU A 113 -35.15 -22.11 -70.23
C GLU A 113 -35.26 -20.65 -70.80
N VAL A 114 -34.35 -20.05 -71.62
CA VAL A 114 -33.06 -20.43 -72.26
C VAL A 114 -32.12 -19.18 -72.45
N GLU A 115 -30.97 -19.34 -73.13
CA GLU A 115 -29.84 -18.40 -73.32
C GLU A 115 -30.05 -17.10 -74.17
N SER A 116 -29.01 -16.24 -74.17
CA SER A 116 -28.40 -15.51 -75.34
C SER A 116 -28.36 -13.96 -75.41
N THR A 117 -27.35 -13.48 -76.14
CA THR A 117 -26.69 -12.14 -76.15
C THR A 117 -27.31 -11.02 -77.01
N THR A 118 -27.17 -9.74 -76.60
CA THR A 118 -26.68 -8.51 -77.33
C THR A 118 -27.04 -7.24 -76.50
N GLN A 119 -26.22 -6.20 -76.27
CA GLN A 119 -25.43 -5.22 -77.07
C GLN A 119 -26.20 -4.02 -77.70
N VAL A 120 -25.54 -2.83 -77.64
CA VAL A 120 -25.72 -1.57 -78.43
C VAL A 120 -26.54 -0.36 -77.87
N LYS A 121 -25.83 0.51 -77.13
CA LYS A 121 -25.56 1.98 -77.31
C LYS A 121 -26.63 3.02 -77.76
N LYS A 122 -26.43 4.25 -77.22
CA LYS A 122 -26.58 5.62 -77.82
C LYS A 122 -28.01 6.18 -78.01
N SER A 123 -28.29 7.50 -78.07
CA SER A 123 -27.53 8.79 -77.96
C SER A 123 -28.39 9.77 -77.09
N ALA A 124 -27.97 10.86 -76.43
CA ALA A 124 -27.09 12.00 -76.74
C ALA A 124 -27.58 12.97 -77.85
N GLU A 125 -28.18 14.11 -77.48
CA GLU A 125 -27.86 15.48 -77.99
C GLU A 125 -28.66 16.60 -77.27
N SER A 126 -28.45 17.88 -77.66
CA SER A 126 -28.62 19.08 -76.79
C SER A 126 -29.09 20.35 -77.51
N ALA A 127 -29.82 21.28 -76.84
CA ALA A 127 -29.73 22.74 -77.05
C ALA A 127 -30.60 23.62 -76.09
N ASN A 128 -29.99 24.67 -75.49
CA ASN A 128 -30.36 26.11 -75.41
C ASN A 128 -31.85 26.60 -75.52
N THR A 129 -32.33 27.68 -74.86
CA THR A 129 -31.72 28.75 -74.01
C THR A 129 -32.77 29.60 -73.24
N GLU A 130 -32.33 30.33 -72.19
CA GLU A 130 -32.99 31.49 -71.51
C GLU A 130 -34.29 31.21 -70.70
N LYS A 131 -34.59 31.84 -69.54
CA LYS A 131 -34.18 33.16 -68.99
C LYS A 131 -34.37 33.28 -67.44
N LYS A 132 -33.44 33.97 -66.75
CA LYS A 132 -33.50 34.70 -65.45
C LYS A 132 -34.16 34.09 -64.16
N ASN A 133 -33.28 33.91 -63.16
CA ASN A 133 -33.36 34.30 -61.72
C ASN A 133 -34.60 33.97 -60.85
N GLU A 134 -34.43 33.04 -59.89
CA GLU A 134 -34.31 33.35 -58.44
C GLU A 134 -33.54 32.20 -57.71
N PRO A 135 -33.16 32.27 -56.41
CA PRO A 135 -31.94 31.61 -55.92
C PRO A 135 -32.06 30.16 -55.40
N ALA A 136 -30.90 29.49 -55.36
CA ALA A 136 -30.66 28.20 -54.70
C ALA A 136 -30.61 28.34 -53.15
N THR A 137 -30.58 27.30 -52.30
CA THR A 137 -30.07 25.91 -52.45
C THR A 137 -30.76 24.98 -51.43
N PRO A 138 -30.52 23.65 -51.41
CA PRO A 138 -29.47 23.15 -50.49
C PRO A 138 -28.64 21.96 -51.03
N ALA A 139 -27.31 22.10 -51.04
CA ALA A 139 -26.36 21.04 -51.38
C ALA A 139 -25.90 20.18 -50.17
N VAL A 140 -26.48 20.44 -48.98
CA VAL A 140 -25.99 19.96 -47.68
C VAL A 140 -26.13 18.44 -47.49
N LEU A 141 -27.19 17.85 -48.06
CA LEU A 141 -27.47 16.41 -47.96
C LEU A 141 -26.48 15.53 -48.72
N ALA A 142 -25.88 16.02 -49.83
CA ALA A 142 -24.91 15.23 -50.59
C ALA A 142 -23.57 15.11 -49.84
N GLN A 143 -23.04 16.23 -49.33
CA GLN A 143 -21.76 16.25 -48.62
C GLN A 143 -21.76 15.45 -47.31
N THR A 144 -22.91 15.33 -46.65
CA THR A 144 -23.03 14.52 -45.43
C THR A 144 -22.98 13.02 -45.74
N THR A 145 -23.65 12.56 -46.81
CA THR A 145 -23.59 11.15 -47.24
C THR A 145 -22.21 10.76 -47.76
N GLU A 146 -21.55 11.58 -48.58
CA GLU A 146 -20.18 11.29 -49.04
C GLU A 146 -19.18 11.21 -47.89
N ARG A 147 -19.28 12.13 -46.92
CA ARG A 147 -18.36 12.15 -45.77
C ARG A 147 -18.55 10.94 -44.84
N ALA A 148 -19.79 10.52 -44.60
CA ALA A 148 -20.07 9.29 -43.83
C ALA A 148 -19.47 8.06 -44.53
N THR A 149 -19.69 7.90 -45.83
CA THR A 149 -19.10 6.80 -46.62
C THR A 149 -17.56 6.78 -46.53
N GLN A 150 -16.91 7.94 -46.64
CA GLN A 150 -15.45 8.05 -46.51
C GLN A 150 -14.93 7.79 -45.09
N THR A 151 -15.68 8.14 -44.03
CA THR A 151 -15.33 7.77 -42.65
C THR A 151 -15.38 6.25 -42.48
N ASN A 152 -16.43 5.60 -42.96
CA ASN A 152 -16.59 4.15 -42.86
C ASN A 152 -15.48 3.40 -43.62
N GLU A 153 -15.08 3.88 -44.80
CA GLU A 153 -13.92 3.33 -45.53
C GLU A 153 -12.57 3.47 -44.80
N LYS A 154 -12.40 4.48 -43.93
CA LYS A 154 -11.20 4.66 -43.10
C LYS A 154 -11.25 3.79 -41.86
N LEU A 155 -12.38 3.76 -41.15
CA LEU A 155 -12.58 2.93 -39.96
C LEU A 155 -12.51 1.43 -40.27
N ALA A 156 -12.98 1.00 -41.44
CA ALA A 156 -12.89 -0.40 -41.90
C ALA A 156 -11.45 -0.87 -42.24
N LYS A 157 -10.45 0.02 -42.26
CA LYS A 157 -9.03 -0.38 -42.37
C LYS A 157 -8.58 -1.07 -41.07
N LYS A 158 -7.66 -2.03 -41.17
CA LYS A 158 -6.96 -2.55 -39.97
C LYS A 158 -5.99 -1.51 -39.41
N LYS A 159 -5.92 -1.38 -38.09
CA LYS A 159 -4.91 -0.59 -37.37
C LYS A 159 -4.24 -1.51 -36.37
N ILE A 160 -2.94 -1.71 -36.52
CA ILE A 160 -2.23 -2.82 -35.91
C ILE A 160 -1.06 -2.32 -35.07
N VAL A 161 -0.89 -2.88 -33.88
CA VAL A 161 0.36 -2.75 -33.10
C VAL A 161 1.12 -4.06 -33.21
N SER A 162 2.41 -4.00 -33.56
CA SER A 162 3.29 -5.17 -33.67
C SER A 162 4.27 -5.25 -32.51
N ILE A 163 4.37 -6.42 -31.88
CA ILE A 163 5.24 -6.69 -30.72
C ILE A 163 6.18 -7.87 -31.03
N ASP A 164 7.48 -7.61 -30.92
CA ASP A 164 8.54 -8.63 -31.03
C ASP A 164 8.67 -9.47 -29.76
N ALA A 165 7.72 -10.39 -29.57
CA ALA A 165 7.74 -11.40 -28.51
C ALA A 165 8.48 -12.70 -28.93
N GLY A 166 9.27 -12.67 -30.02
CA GLY A 166 10.15 -13.77 -30.43
C GLY A 166 11.55 -13.59 -29.86
N ARG A 167 12.14 -12.39 -30.02
CA ARG A 167 13.46 -12.09 -29.43
C ARG A 167 13.39 -12.01 -27.91
N LYS A 168 12.39 -11.30 -27.39
CA LYS A 168 12.14 -11.04 -25.97
C LYS A 168 10.90 -11.78 -25.47
N TYR A 169 10.92 -12.27 -24.23
CA TYR A 169 9.70 -12.76 -23.59
C TYR A 169 8.82 -11.60 -23.09
N PHE A 170 7.50 -11.77 -23.28
CA PHE A 170 6.45 -10.94 -22.70
C PHE A 170 5.46 -11.85 -21.97
N SER A 171 4.99 -11.43 -20.79
CA SER A 171 4.00 -12.22 -20.04
C SER A 171 2.57 -12.03 -20.58
N PRO A 172 1.63 -12.96 -20.31
CA PRO A 172 0.23 -12.79 -20.70
C PRO A 172 -0.37 -11.47 -20.21
N GLU A 173 -0.02 -11.03 -19.00
CA GLU A 173 -0.51 -9.80 -18.37
C GLU A 173 -0.02 -8.55 -19.13
N GLN A 174 1.25 -8.55 -19.55
CA GLN A 174 1.82 -7.48 -20.37
C GLN A 174 1.15 -7.41 -21.75
N LEU A 175 0.83 -8.56 -22.34
CA LEU A 175 0.14 -8.63 -23.63
C LEU A 175 -1.35 -8.23 -23.51
N LYS A 176 -2.01 -8.56 -22.40
CA LYS A 176 -3.37 -8.07 -22.07
C LYS A 176 -3.38 -6.55 -21.87
N GLU A 177 -2.40 -5.98 -21.17
CA GLU A 177 -2.26 -4.53 -21.03
C GLU A 177 -2.08 -3.83 -22.40
N ILE A 178 -1.33 -4.45 -23.31
CA ILE A 178 -1.16 -3.96 -24.69
C ILE A 178 -2.49 -4.05 -25.47
N ILE A 179 -3.26 -5.12 -25.31
CA ILE A 179 -4.61 -5.26 -25.89
C ILE A 179 -5.56 -4.17 -25.37
N ASP A 180 -5.55 -3.88 -24.06
CA ASP A 180 -6.35 -2.80 -23.48
C ASP A 180 -6.01 -1.44 -24.09
N LYS A 181 -4.72 -1.12 -24.22
CA LYS A 181 -4.30 0.14 -24.84
C LYS A 181 -4.51 0.16 -26.36
N ALA A 182 -4.48 -1.00 -27.02
CA ALA A 182 -4.88 -1.11 -28.42
C ALA A 182 -6.38 -0.77 -28.57
N LYS A 183 -7.25 -1.39 -27.78
CA LYS A 183 -8.70 -1.12 -27.73
C LYS A 183 -9.00 0.36 -27.46
N HIS A 184 -8.51 0.91 -26.35
CA HIS A 184 -8.76 2.30 -25.95
C HIS A 184 -8.15 3.36 -26.91
N TYR A 185 -7.14 3.00 -27.71
CA TYR A 185 -6.62 3.86 -28.78
C TYR A 185 -7.27 3.64 -30.16
N GLY A 186 -8.25 2.73 -30.28
CA GLY A 186 -9.01 2.51 -31.52
C GLY A 186 -8.33 1.61 -32.56
N TYR A 187 -7.42 0.73 -32.12
CA TYR A 187 -6.80 -0.32 -32.94
C TYR A 187 -7.80 -1.47 -33.23
N THR A 188 -7.47 -2.32 -34.19
CA THR A 188 -8.25 -3.53 -34.53
C THR A 188 -7.49 -4.83 -34.30
N ASP A 189 -6.15 -4.82 -34.27
CA ASP A 189 -5.35 -6.04 -34.21
C ASP A 189 -4.05 -5.87 -33.38
N LEU A 190 -3.65 -6.93 -32.68
CA LEU A 190 -2.31 -7.16 -32.16
C LEU A 190 -1.56 -8.12 -33.10
N HIS A 191 -0.47 -7.65 -33.71
CA HIS A 191 0.49 -8.51 -34.41
C HIS A 191 1.56 -8.97 -33.41
N LEU A 192 1.65 -10.27 -33.18
CA LEU A 192 2.50 -10.86 -32.15
C LEU A 192 3.51 -11.80 -32.80
N LEU A 193 4.75 -11.35 -32.92
CA LEU A 193 5.82 -12.24 -33.36
C LEU A 193 6.15 -13.19 -32.22
N VAL A 194 6.05 -14.50 -32.46
CA VAL A 194 6.40 -15.53 -31.46
C VAL A 194 7.56 -16.42 -31.92
N GLY A 195 7.76 -16.57 -33.24
CA GLY A 195 9.02 -17.00 -33.83
C GLY A 195 9.68 -15.83 -34.55
N ASN A 196 10.77 -15.30 -34.02
CA ASN A 196 11.57 -14.22 -34.59
C ASN A 196 12.93 -14.13 -33.85
N ASP A 197 14.00 -14.59 -34.49
CA ASP A 197 15.24 -15.13 -33.90
C ASP A 197 14.96 -16.25 -32.87
N GLY A 198 14.39 -15.89 -31.71
CA GLY A 198 13.87 -16.83 -30.69
C GLY A 198 12.49 -17.39 -31.04
N LEU A 199 12.11 -18.54 -30.47
CA LEU A 199 10.77 -19.14 -30.62
C LEU A 199 10.13 -19.34 -29.24
N ARG A 200 9.15 -18.47 -28.93
CA ARG A 200 8.56 -18.26 -27.60
C ARG A 200 7.08 -18.61 -27.52
N PHE A 201 6.62 -19.56 -28.32
CA PHE A 201 5.28 -20.13 -28.21
C PHE A 201 5.33 -21.66 -28.36
N MET A 202 4.76 -22.38 -27.41
CA MET A 202 4.81 -23.84 -27.33
C MET A 202 3.40 -24.43 -27.26
N LEU A 203 3.10 -25.36 -28.17
CA LEU A 203 1.85 -26.12 -28.15
C LEU A 203 1.88 -27.26 -27.13
N ASP A 204 0.71 -27.76 -26.75
CA ASP A 204 0.60 -28.90 -25.82
C ASP A 204 1.10 -30.21 -26.49
N ASP A 205 0.91 -30.36 -27.81
CA ASP A 205 1.61 -31.38 -28.63
C ASP A 205 2.53 -30.73 -29.68
N MET A 206 3.84 -30.81 -29.46
CA MET A 206 4.88 -30.35 -30.40
C MET A 206 5.49 -31.46 -31.26
N SER A 207 4.86 -32.64 -31.36
CA SER A 207 5.37 -33.70 -32.23
C SER A 207 5.41 -33.26 -33.70
N ILE A 208 6.48 -33.61 -34.42
CA ILE A 208 6.69 -33.24 -35.83
C ILE A 208 6.93 -34.49 -36.65
N THR A 209 6.10 -34.75 -37.66
CA THR A 209 6.37 -35.78 -38.67
C THR A 209 7.02 -35.15 -39.90
N ALA A 210 8.31 -35.43 -40.10
CA ALA A 210 9.12 -34.94 -41.22
C ALA A 210 10.27 -35.91 -41.50
N ASN A 211 10.87 -35.87 -42.70
CA ASN A 211 12.07 -36.64 -43.02
C ASN A 211 11.92 -38.17 -42.86
N GLY A 212 10.70 -38.70 -43.05
CA GLY A 212 10.38 -40.12 -42.86
C GLY A 212 10.34 -40.60 -41.40
N LYS A 213 10.38 -39.68 -40.42
CA LYS A 213 10.34 -39.98 -38.98
C LYS A 213 9.36 -39.06 -38.24
N ASN A 214 8.94 -39.49 -37.04
CA ASN A 214 8.25 -38.63 -36.09
C ASN A 214 9.24 -38.21 -34.98
N TYR A 215 9.35 -36.91 -34.75
CA TYR A 215 10.11 -36.33 -33.64
C TYR A 215 9.12 -36.16 -32.47
N ALA A 216 9.45 -36.69 -31.28
CA ALA A 216 8.51 -36.69 -30.15
C ALA A 216 8.28 -35.28 -29.58
N SER A 217 7.07 -35.01 -29.10
CA SER A 217 6.68 -33.70 -28.56
C SER A 217 7.69 -33.16 -27.54
N ASP A 218 8.07 -33.98 -26.56
CA ASP A 218 8.95 -33.51 -25.48
C ASP A 218 10.42 -33.40 -25.89
N ASP A 219 10.85 -34.02 -26.99
CA ASP A 219 12.16 -33.75 -27.61
C ASP A 219 12.11 -32.38 -28.32
N VAL A 220 11.06 -32.13 -29.11
CA VAL A 220 10.88 -30.87 -29.84
C VAL A 220 10.72 -29.68 -28.88
N LYS A 221 9.96 -29.83 -27.78
CA LYS A 221 9.84 -28.82 -26.71
C LYS A 221 11.20 -28.45 -26.12
N ARG A 222 11.96 -29.44 -25.64
CA ARG A 222 13.31 -29.22 -25.08
C ARG A 222 14.27 -28.60 -26.08
N ALA A 223 14.21 -29.03 -27.35
CA ALA A 223 15.05 -28.50 -28.42
C ALA A 223 14.74 -27.01 -28.73
N ILE A 224 13.45 -26.63 -28.76
CA ILE A 224 13.02 -25.24 -28.97
C ILE A 224 13.31 -24.36 -27.75
N GLU A 225 13.02 -24.83 -26.54
CA GLU A 225 13.31 -24.11 -25.30
C GLU A 225 14.81 -23.80 -25.17
N LYS A 226 15.65 -24.83 -25.37
CA LYS A 226 17.11 -24.69 -25.41
C LYS A 226 17.54 -23.77 -26.54
N GLY A 227 17.08 -23.98 -27.77
CA GLY A 227 17.45 -23.16 -28.92
C GLY A 227 17.11 -21.67 -28.76
N THR A 228 16.00 -21.36 -28.09
CA THR A 228 15.60 -20.01 -27.70
C THR A 228 16.50 -19.43 -26.59
N ASN A 229 16.91 -20.24 -25.62
CA ASN A 229 17.85 -19.82 -24.58
C ASN A 229 19.28 -19.62 -25.11
N ASP A 230 19.70 -20.43 -26.10
CA ASP A 230 20.98 -20.32 -26.80
C ASP A 230 21.04 -19.04 -27.66
N TYR A 231 19.89 -18.54 -28.14
CA TYR A 231 19.76 -17.20 -28.71
C TYR A 231 19.75 -16.11 -27.61
N TYR A 232 18.77 -16.17 -26.72
CA TYR A 232 18.68 -15.30 -25.55
C TYR A 232 17.82 -15.93 -24.44
N ASN A 233 18.50 -16.41 -23.40
CA ASN A 233 17.90 -16.81 -22.14
C ASN A 233 17.39 -15.56 -21.39
N ASP A 234 16.10 -15.27 -21.55
CA ASP A 234 15.45 -14.09 -20.99
C ASP A 234 15.02 -14.39 -19.54
N PRO A 235 15.55 -13.68 -18.52
CA PRO A 235 15.24 -13.97 -17.11
C PRO A 235 13.78 -13.70 -16.73
N ASN A 236 12.97 -13.13 -17.62
CA ASN A 236 11.54 -12.91 -17.42
C ASN A 236 10.69 -14.13 -17.83
N GLY A 237 11.23 -15.08 -18.61
CA GLY A 237 10.53 -16.28 -19.08
C GLY A 237 11.05 -16.80 -20.44
N ASN A 238 10.74 -18.06 -20.78
CA ASN A 238 11.13 -18.63 -22.08
C ASN A 238 10.04 -18.45 -23.15
N HIS A 239 8.87 -19.06 -22.95
CA HIS A 239 7.77 -19.14 -23.94
C HIS A 239 6.37 -19.03 -23.31
N LEU A 240 5.39 -18.64 -24.12
CA LEU A 240 3.97 -18.78 -23.85
C LEU A 240 3.50 -20.23 -24.13
N THR A 241 2.57 -20.74 -23.32
CA THR A 241 1.91 -22.04 -23.52
C THR A 241 0.66 -21.93 -24.40
N GLU A 242 0.16 -23.05 -24.91
CA GLU A 242 -1.08 -23.12 -25.72
C GLU A 242 -2.28 -22.52 -24.99
N ASN A 243 -2.40 -22.81 -23.69
CA ASN A 243 -3.47 -22.30 -22.83
C ASN A 243 -3.37 -20.77 -22.64
N GLN A 244 -2.18 -20.22 -22.41
CA GLN A 244 -1.97 -18.77 -22.32
C GLN A 244 -2.23 -18.05 -23.65
N MET A 245 -1.84 -18.63 -24.78
CA MET A 245 -2.15 -18.06 -26.10
C MET A 245 -3.65 -18.13 -26.41
N THR A 246 -4.33 -19.21 -26.02
CA THR A 246 -5.79 -19.35 -26.21
C THR A 246 -6.56 -18.33 -25.37
N ASP A 247 -6.19 -18.16 -24.10
CA ASP A 247 -6.70 -17.10 -23.21
C ASP A 247 -6.43 -15.70 -23.78
N LEU A 248 -5.22 -15.43 -24.28
CA LEU A 248 -4.86 -14.14 -24.88
C LEU A 248 -5.70 -13.82 -26.15
N ILE A 249 -5.93 -14.81 -27.02
CA ILE A 249 -6.78 -14.63 -28.21
C ILE A 249 -8.24 -14.38 -27.82
N ASN A 250 -8.76 -15.10 -26.83
CA ASN A 250 -10.12 -14.88 -26.33
C ASN A 250 -10.26 -13.48 -25.71
N TYR A 251 -9.32 -13.07 -24.86
CA TYR A 251 -9.29 -11.75 -24.25
C TYR A 251 -9.22 -10.61 -25.28
N ALA A 252 -8.42 -10.79 -26.34
CA ALA A 252 -8.40 -9.86 -27.47
C ALA A 252 -9.77 -9.79 -28.16
N LYS A 253 -10.33 -10.96 -28.51
CA LYS A 253 -11.62 -11.08 -29.20
C LYS A 253 -12.78 -10.47 -28.43
N ASP A 254 -12.85 -10.65 -27.12
CA ASP A 254 -13.91 -10.10 -26.26
C ASP A 254 -13.90 -8.57 -26.21
N LYS A 255 -12.73 -7.94 -26.47
CA LYS A 255 -12.59 -6.49 -26.68
C LYS A 255 -12.74 -6.04 -28.13
N GLY A 256 -12.89 -6.97 -29.08
CA GLY A 256 -12.96 -6.70 -30.53
C GLY A 256 -11.59 -6.51 -31.20
N ILE A 257 -10.53 -7.05 -30.60
CA ILE A 257 -9.16 -7.01 -31.13
C ILE A 257 -8.80 -8.38 -31.72
N GLY A 258 -8.34 -8.41 -32.97
CA GLY A 258 -7.76 -9.59 -33.61
C GLY A 258 -6.33 -9.87 -33.14
N LEU A 259 -5.86 -11.11 -33.28
CA LEU A 259 -4.45 -11.47 -33.09
C LEU A 259 -3.87 -12.01 -34.40
N ILE A 260 -2.67 -11.57 -34.77
CA ILE A 260 -1.95 -12.02 -35.97
C ILE A 260 -0.57 -12.55 -35.53
N PRO A 261 -0.34 -13.88 -35.52
CA PRO A 261 0.95 -14.45 -35.14
C PRO A 261 1.99 -14.31 -36.27
N THR A 262 3.26 -14.22 -35.88
CA THR A 262 4.40 -14.51 -36.77
C THR A 262 5.22 -15.69 -36.27
N VAL A 263 5.51 -16.63 -37.15
CA VAL A 263 6.60 -17.61 -36.97
C VAL A 263 7.51 -17.50 -38.18
N ASN A 264 8.62 -16.79 -38.02
CA ASN A 264 9.50 -16.37 -39.11
C ASN A 264 10.34 -17.53 -39.65
N SER A 265 10.49 -17.56 -40.98
CA SER A 265 11.45 -18.37 -41.74
C SER A 265 11.52 -17.79 -43.17
N PRO A 266 12.51 -18.13 -44.02
CA PRO A 266 13.70 -18.92 -43.75
C PRO A 266 14.82 -18.14 -43.06
N GLY A 267 14.68 -16.82 -42.89
CA GLY A 267 15.52 -15.99 -42.01
C GLY A 267 14.96 -15.95 -40.58
N HIS A 268 15.65 -15.24 -39.68
CA HIS A 268 15.18 -14.92 -38.33
C HIS A 268 14.61 -16.12 -37.54
N MET A 269 15.30 -17.26 -37.60
CA MET A 269 14.85 -18.54 -37.04
C MET A 269 15.94 -19.29 -36.26
N ASP A 270 16.84 -18.56 -35.58
CA ASP A 270 17.98 -19.06 -34.79
C ASP A 270 17.58 -20.19 -33.83
N ALA A 271 16.49 -20.03 -33.08
CA ALA A 271 16.00 -21.05 -32.16
C ALA A 271 15.52 -22.33 -32.86
N ILE A 272 14.93 -22.22 -34.04
CA ILE A 272 14.50 -23.38 -34.85
C ILE A 272 15.73 -24.08 -35.44
N LEU A 273 16.74 -23.32 -35.88
CA LEU A 273 18.02 -23.87 -36.36
C LEU A 273 18.77 -24.61 -35.25
N ASN A 274 18.80 -24.04 -34.04
CA ASN A 274 19.35 -24.69 -32.85
C ASN A 274 18.56 -25.94 -32.47
N ALA A 275 17.22 -25.86 -32.42
CA ALA A 275 16.36 -27.02 -32.17
C ALA A 275 16.59 -28.14 -33.18
N MET A 276 16.71 -27.82 -34.47
CA MET A 276 17.00 -28.80 -35.52
C MET A 276 18.35 -29.52 -35.31
N LYS A 277 19.39 -28.82 -34.82
CA LYS A 277 20.69 -29.42 -34.48
C LYS A 277 20.58 -30.37 -33.28
N GLU A 278 19.87 -29.99 -32.22
CA GLU A 278 19.60 -30.87 -31.07
C GLU A 278 18.80 -32.13 -31.47
N LEU A 279 17.84 -31.98 -32.39
CA LEU A 279 17.06 -33.07 -32.99
C LEU A 279 17.82 -33.86 -34.07
N GLY A 280 19.13 -33.65 -34.19
CA GLY A 280 20.06 -34.40 -35.03
C GLY A 280 20.04 -34.07 -36.52
N ILE A 281 19.30 -33.04 -36.96
CA ILE A 281 19.33 -32.57 -38.35
C ILE A 281 20.68 -31.89 -38.60
N GLN A 282 21.43 -32.43 -39.56
CA GLN A 282 22.80 -31.99 -39.83
C GLN A 282 22.82 -30.70 -40.66
N LYS A 283 23.62 -29.73 -40.22
CA LYS A 283 23.92 -28.46 -40.94
C LYS A 283 22.68 -27.75 -41.51
N PRO A 284 21.67 -27.41 -40.69
CA PRO A 284 20.49 -26.70 -41.18
C PRO A 284 20.80 -25.25 -41.58
N ASN A 285 21.84 -24.66 -41.02
CA ASN A 285 22.26 -23.26 -41.22
C ASN A 285 22.86 -23.00 -42.63
N PHE A 286 22.45 -21.91 -43.27
CA PHE A 286 23.02 -21.39 -44.53
C PHE A 286 24.46 -20.87 -44.32
N SER A 287 25.33 -21.01 -45.34
CA SER A 287 26.71 -20.50 -45.28
C SER A 287 27.15 -19.70 -46.51
N TYR A 288 27.89 -18.62 -46.28
CA TYR A 288 28.44 -17.74 -47.30
C TYR A 288 29.94 -17.51 -47.07
N PHE A 289 30.79 -17.99 -48.00
CA PHE A 289 32.26 -17.91 -47.92
C PHE A 289 32.85 -18.35 -46.57
N GLY A 290 32.29 -19.41 -45.97
CA GLY A 290 32.73 -19.96 -44.69
C GLY A 290 32.10 -19.30 -43.46
N LYS A 291 31.38 -18.17 -43.61
CA LYS A 291 30.53 -17.62 -42.56
C LYS A 291 29.17 -18.32 -42.57
N GLU A 292 28.92 -19.15 -41.56
CA GLU A 292 27.61 -19.71 -41.26
C GLU A 292 26.67 -18.62 -40.72
N SER A 293 25.39 -18.65 -41.13
CA SER A 293 24.33 -17.79 -40.59
C SER A 293 23.76 -18.42 -39.34
N ALA A 294 23.72 -17.70 -38.23
CA ALA A 294 22.98 -18.12 -37.04
C ALA A 294 21.47 -18.16 -37.32
N ARG A 295 21.01 -17.26 -38.20
CA ARG A 295 19.60 -16.87 -38.40
C ARG A 295 18.85 -17.63 -39.48
N THR A 296 19.54 -18.19 -40.47
CA THR A 296 18.93 -18.57 -41.76
C THR A 296 19.14 -20.04 -42.12
N VAL A 297 18.08 -20.73 -42.55
CA VAL A 297 18.15 -22.12 -43.05
C VAL A 297 18.71 -22.20 -44.48
N ASP A 298 19.53 -23.20 -44.79
CA ASP A 298 19.94 -23.45 -46.18
C ASP A 298 18.79 -24.11 -46.95
N LEU A 299 18.31 -23.43 -47.99
CA LEU A 299 17.28 -23.93 -48.91
C LEU A 299 17.75 -25.12 -49.78
N ASP A 300 19.02 -25.51 -49.72
CA ASP A 300 19.50 -26.81 -50.24
C ASP A 300 19.35 -27.96 -49.23
N ASN A 301 19.15 -27.69 -47.94
CA ASN A 301 18.98 -28.72 -46.92
C ASN A 301 17.52 -29.16 -46.83
N GLU A 302 17.14 -30.12 -47.68
CA GLU A 302 15.78 -30.68 -47.74
C GLU A 302 15.26 -31.16 -46.37
N GLN A 303 16.13 -31.68 -45.50
CA GLN A 303 15.72 -32.15 -44.17
C GLN A 303 15.34 -31.00 -43.22
N ALA A 304 16.08 -29.91 -43.26
CA ALA A 304 15.81 -28.72 -42.48
C ALA A 304 14.58 -27.96 -43.02
N VAL A 305 14.47 -27.86 -44.35
CA VAL A 305 13.31 -27.26 -45.03
C VAL A 305 12.02 -28.04 -44.73
N ALA A 306 12.04 -29.37 -44.80
CA ALA A 306 10.86 -30.20 -44.51
C ALA A 306 10.44 -30.14 -43.04
N PHE A 307 11.39 -30.15 -42.09
CA PHE A 307 11.10 -29.95 -40.67
C PHE A 307 10.48 -28.57 -40.40
N THR A 308 11.05 -27.51 -40.98
CA THR A 308 10.55 -26.14 -40.80
C THR A 308 9.14 -25.98 -41.38
N LYS A 309 8.86 -26.53 -42.57
CA LYS A 309 7.51 -26.54 -43.16
C LYS A 309 6.49 -27.27 -42.28
N ALA A 310 6.84 -28.43 -41.74
CA ALA A 310 5.96 -29.19 -40.83
C ALA A 310 5.72 -28.46 -39.48
N LEU A 311 6.70 -27.68 -39.01
CA LEU A 311 6.55 -26.83 -37.82
C LEU A 311 5.61 -25.64 -38.08
N ILE A 312 5.74 -24.96 -39.23
CA ILE A 312 4.79 -23.89 -39.64
C ILE A 312 3.38 -24.45 -39.83
N ASP A 313 3.23 -25.62 -40.46
CA ASP A 313 1.95 -26.32 -40.62
C ASP A 313 1.27 -26.60 -39.27
N LYS A 314 2.02 -27.15 -38.29
CA LYS A 314 1.52 -27.39 -36.94
C LYS A 314 1.08 -26.10 -36.22
N TYR A 315 1.81 -25.00 -36.33
CA TYR A 315 1.35 -23.72 -35.76
C TYR A 315 0.13 -23.16 -36.52
N ALA A 316 0.09 -23.22 -37.84
CA ALA A 316 -1.05 -22.78 -38.64
C ALA A 316 -2.33 -23.55 -38.30
N ALA A 317 -2.23 -24.87 -38.07
CA ALA A 317 -3.32 -25.72 -37.60
C ALA A 317 -3.87 -25.29 -36.22
N TYR A 318 -3.01 -24.83 -35.30
CA TYR A 318 -3.45 -24.29 -34.02
C TYR A 318 -4.19 -22.94 -34.17
N PHE A 319 -3.67 -22.02 -34.99
CA PHE A 319 -4.28 -20.69 -35.17
C PHE A 319 -5.53 -20.71 -36.08
N ALA A 320 -5.75 -21.79 -36.83
CA ALA A 320 -6.92 -22.01 -37.67
C ALA A 320 -8.24 -21.72 -36.91
N LYS A 321 -9.13 -20.91 -37.52
CA LYS A 321 -10.41 -20.45 -36.95
C LYS A 321 -10.30 -19.59 -35.67
N LYS A 322 -9.11 -19.38 -35.11
CA LYS A 322 -8.83 -18.45 -33.99
C LYS A 322 -8.38 -17.08 -34.49
N THR A 323 -7.66 -17.03 -35.61
CA THR A 323 -7.15 -15.79 -36.25
C THR A 323 -7.55 -15.72 -37.73
N GLU A 324 -7.34 -14.55 -38.37
CA GLU A 324 -7.63 -14.35 -39.81
C GLU A 324 -6.38 -14.48 -40.71
N ILE A 325 -5.22 -14.11 -40.17
CA ILE A 325 -3.95 -13.92 -40.87
C ILE A 325 -2.87 -14.67 -40.09
N PHE A 326 -1.89 -15.24 -40.81
CA PHE A 326 -0.67 -15.79 -40.23
C PHE A 326 0.53 -15.23 -41.00
N ASN A 327 1.48 -14.62 -40.30
CA ASN A 327 2.69 -14.07 -40.91
C ASN A 327 3.81 -15.13 -40.93
N ILE A 328 4.32 -15.43 -42.12
CA ILE A 328 5.42 -16.37 -42.35
C ILE A 328 6.79 -15.67 -42.39
N GLY A 329 6.83 -14.34 -42.28
CA GLY A 329 8.05 -13.53 -42.22
C GLY A 329 8.67 -13.30 -43.60
N LEU A 330 9.59 -14.17 -44.02
CA LEU A 330 10.36 -14.11 -45.26
C LEU A 330 11.36 -12.93 -45.40
N ASP A 331 11.63 -12.15 -44.35
CA ASP A 331 12.53 -10.99 -44.34
C ASP A 331 14.03 -11.33 -44.20
N GLU A 332 14.87 -10.40 -44.67
CA GLU A 332 16.30 -10.25 -44.36
C GLU A 332 17.16 -11.53 -44.43
N TYR A 333 16.91 -12.41 -45.43
CA TYR A 333 17.62 -13.67 -45.64
C TYR A 333 19.15 -13.53 -45.45
N ALA A 334 19.71 -14.30 -44.51
CA ALA A 334 21.14 -14.33 -44.20
C ALA A 334 21.80 -12.95 -44.01
N ASN A 335 21.07 -11.98 -43.43
CA ASN A 335 21.58 -10.62 -43.13
C ASN A 335 22.93 -10.65 -42.40
N ASP A 336 23.07 -11.51 -41.40
CA ASP A 336 24.26 -11.76 -40.60
C ASP A 336 25.44 -12.31 -41.41
N ALA A 337 25.23 -13.35 -42.23
CA ALA A 337 26.27 -14.01 -43.00
C ALA A 337 26.69 -13.23 -44.26
N THR A 338 25.80 -12.38 -44.79
CA THR A 338 26.00 -11.67 -46.08
C THR A 338 26.19 -10.16 -45.97
N ASN A 339 26.17 -9.59 -44.76
CA ASN A 339 26.17 -8.14 -44.51
C ASN A 339 24.98 -7.43 -45.18
N ALA A 340 23.77 -7.96 -44.92
CA ALA A 340 22.50 -7.52 -45.51
C ALA A 340 22.50 -7.48 -47.05
N LYS A 341 22.91 -8.60 -47.69
CA LYS A 341 22.92 -8.78 -49.17
C LYS A 341 22.38 -10.15 -49.62
N GLY A 342 21.66 -10.87 -48.77
CA GLY A 342 21.26 -12.26 -49.03
C GLY A 342 20.39 -12.45 -50.27
N TRP A 343 19.49 -11.52 -50.57
CA TRP A 343 18.70 -11.55 -51.80
C TRP A 343 19.57 -11.47 -53.06
N THR A 344 20.55 -10.55 -53.08
CA THR A 344 21.57 -10.47 -54.14
C THR A 344 22.41 -11.76 -54.22
N VAL A 345 22.76 -12.37 -53.08
CA VAL A 345 23.48 -13.66 -53.03
C VAL A 345 22.63 -14.82 -53.57
N LEU A 346 21.33 -14.86 -53.29
CA LEU A 346 20.43 -15.88 -53.83
C LEU A 346 20.23 -15.72 -55.34
N GLN A 347 20.08 -14.49 -55.85
CA GLN A 347 19.96 -14.23 -57.29
C GLN A 347 21.26 -14.57 -58.03
N THR A 348 22.41 -14.05 -57.57
CA THR A 348 23.72 -14.31 -58.21
C THR A 348 24.17 -15.78 -58.16
N LYS A 349 23.70 -16.56 -57.18
CA LYS A 349 23.91 -18.02 -57.13
C LYS A 349 22.82 -18.86 -57.81
N GLY A 350 21.82 -18.24 -58.44
CA GLY A 350 20.70 -18.96 -59.07
C GLY A 350 19.76 -19.69 -58.10
N LYS A 351 19.87 -19.43 -56.78
CA LYS A 351 19.07 -20.06 -55.72
C LYS A 351 17.75 -19.33 -55.41
N TYR A 352 17.54 -18.11 -55.89
CA TYR A 352 16.36 -17.30 -55.57
C TYR A 352 15.02 -17.97 -55.99
N SER A 353 15.03 -18.80 -57.02
CA SER A 353 13.86 -19.63 -57.38
C SER A 353 13.46 -20.62 -56.29
N LYS A 354 14.42 -21.23 -55.55
CA LYS A 354 14.12 -22.07 -54.38
C LYS A 354 13.46 -21.30 -53.25
N PHE A 355 13.83 -20.04 -53.07
CA PHE A 355 13.17 -19.16 -52.09
C PHE A 355 11.72 -18.86 -52.50
N ILE A 356 11.47 -18.59 -53.78
CA ILE A 356 10.09 -18.43 -54.31
C ILE A 356 9.27 -19.70 -54.07
N THR A 357 9.82 -20.89 -54.34
CA THR A 357 9.17 -22.17 -54.02
C THR A 357 8.90 -22.32 -52.53
N TYR A 358 9.88 -22.01 -51.66
CA TYR A 358 9.71 -22.08 -50.21
C TYR A 358 8.59 -21.16 -49.71
N ALA A 359 8.57 -19.90 -50.16
CA ALA A 359 7.54 -18.91 -49.82
C ALA A 359 6.14 -19.36 -50.28
N ASN A 360 6.02 -19.88 -51.49
CA ASN A 360 4.74 -20.35 -52.04
C ASN A 360 4.25 -21.61 -51.32
N ASP A 361 5.13 -22.54 -50.94
CA ASP A 361 4.77 -23.73 -50.18
C ASP A 361 4.24 -23.35 -48.77
N LEU A 362 4.87 -22.37 -48.10
CA LEU A 362 4.36 -21.84 -46.83
C LEU A 362 3.00 -21.12 -47.01
N ALA A 363 2.84 -20.34 -48.08
CA ALA A 363 1.56 -19.72 -48.40
C ALA A 363 0.45 -20.75 -48.68
N HIS A 364 0.79 -21.88 -49.33
CA HIS A 364 -0.13 -22.99 -49.53
C HIS A 364 -0.51 -23.68 -48.22
N ILE A 365 0.47 -23.98 -47.36
CA ILE A 365 0.26 -24.54 -46.01
C ILE A 365 -0.70 -23.64 -45.20
N VAL A 366 -0.42 -22.34 -45.10
CA VAL A 366 -1.26 -21.40 -44.34
C VAL A 366 -2.70 -21.33 -44.90
N LYS A 367 -2.85 -21.29 -46.24
CA LYS A 367 -4.18 -21.30 -46.87
C LYS A 367 -4.94 -22.62 -46.68
N SER A 368 -4.27 -23.76 -46.56
CA SER A 368 -4.92 -25.04 -46.29
C SER A 368 -5.67 -25.07 -44.95
N HIS A 369 -5.22 -24.26 -43.98
CA HIS A 369 -5.88 -24.06 -42.67
C HIS A 369 -6.93 -22.94 -42.68
N GLY A 370 -7.22 -22.35 -43.85
CA GLY A 370 -8.18 -21.25 -44.02
C GLY A 370 -7.67 -19.88 -43.55
N LEU A 371 -6.36 -19.76 -43.26
CA LEU A 371 -5.71 -18.52 -42.84
C LEU A 371 -5.17 -17.76 -44.07
N LYS A 372 -5.10 -16.43 -43.98
CA LYS A 372 -4.46 -15.59 -45.01
C LYS A 372 -2.95 -15.51 -44.74
N PRO A 373 -2.07 -15.90 -45.67
CA PRO A 373 -0.63 -15.72 -45.48
C PRO A 373 -0.25 -14.25 -45.57
N MET A 374 0.65 -13.82 -44.69
CA MET A 374 1.31 -12.52 -44.74
C MET A 374 2.83 -12.69 -44.72
N ALA A 375 3.57 -11.80 -45.37
CA ALA A 375 5.02 -11.78 -45.36
C ALA A 375 5.56 -10.35 -45.53
N PHE A 376 6.80 -10.11 -45.12
CA PHE A 376 7.50 -8.83 -45.33
C PHE A 376 7.97 -8.67 -46.78
N ASN A 377 8.11 -7.41 -47.23
CA ASN A 377 8.23 -7.10 -48.66
C ASN A 377 9.61 -7.29 -49.28
N ASP A 378 10.69 -7.31 -48.50
CA ASP A 378 12.03 -7.12 -49.05
C ASP A 378 12.54 -8.31 -49.86
N GLY A 379 12.15 -9.53 -49.50
CA GLY A 379 12.41 -10.73 -50.30
C GLY A 379 11.51 -10.89 -51.52
N ILE A 380 10.39 -10.17 -51.62
CA ILE A 380 9.34 -10.41 -52.62
C ILE A 380 9.62 -9.62 -53.90
N TYR A 381 9.88 -10.34 -54.99
CA TYR A 381 10.37 -9.81 -56.28
C TYR A 381 11.56 -8.83 -56.12
N TYR A 382 12.58 -9.21 -55.34
CA TYR A 382 13.77 -8.40 -55.12
C TYR A 382 14.43 -7.98 -56.44
N ASN A 383 14.98 -6.76 -56.50
CA ASN A 383 15.43 -6.08 -57.72
C ASN A 383 14.32 -5.89 -58.79
N SER A 384 13.05 -5.95 -58.39
CA SER A 384 11.87 -6.04 -59.27
C SER A 384 11.90 -7.21 -60.27
N ASP A 385 12.69 -8.25 -59.99
CA ASP A 385 12.98 -9.33 -60.94
C ASP A 385 11.93 -10.46 -60.86
N THR A 386 11.34 -10.79 -62.01
CA THR A 386 10.36 -11.89 -62.18
C THR A 386 10.88 -13.07 -62.99
N SER A 387 12.16 -13.05 -63.39
CA SER A 387 12.77 -14.12 -64.21
C SER A 387 12.94 -15.44 -63.44
N PHE A 388 13.05 -15.37 -62.11
CA PHE A 388 13.22 -16.52 -61.22
C PHE A 388 11.90 -17.24 -60.86
N GLY A 389 10.73 -16.63 -61.14
CA GLY A 389 9.41 -17.19 -60.80
C GLY A 389 8.39 -16.14 -60.36
N THR A 390 7.24 -16.60 -59.86
CA THR A 390 6.18 -15.76 -59.30
C THR A 390 5.80 -16.18 -57.89
N PHE A 391 5.64 -15.19 -57.00
CA PHE A 391 5.09 -15.38 -55.66
C PHE A 391 3.57 -15.57 -55.72
N ASP A 392 3.04 -16.31 -54.74
CA ASP A 392 1.61 -16.52 -54.54
C ASP A 392 0.90 -15.20 -54.19
N LYS A 393 -0.11 -14.82 -54.97
CA LYS A 393 -0.78 -13.50 -54.88
C LYS A 393 -1.62 -13.32 -53.62
N ASP A 394 -2.01 -14.42 -52.99
CA ASP A 394 -2.79 -14.36 -51.74
C ASP A 394 -1.91 -13.99 -50.54
N ILE A 395 -0.58 -13.95 -50.70
CA ILE A 395 0.35 -13.37 -49.72
C ILE A 395 0.07 -11.87 -49.61
N ILE A 396 -0.47 -11.47 -48.45
CA ILE A 396 -0.52 -10.08 -48.01
C ILE A 396 0.91 -9.61 -47.76
N VAL A 397 1.30 -8.48 -48.34
CA VAL A 397 2.64 -7.92 -48.15
C VAL A 397 2.60 -6.89 -47.03
N SER A 398 3.31 -7.19 -45.94
CA SER A 398 3.72 -6.25 -44.90
C SER A 398 4.84 -5.35 -45.48
N MET A 399 4.44 -4.23 -46.07
CA MET A 399 5.36 -3.30 -46.74
C MET A 399 6.03 -2.40 -45.71
N TRP A 400 7.23 -2.81 -45.27
CA TRP A 400 7.98 -2.13 -44.22
C TRP A 400 9.06 -1.20 -44.75
N THR A 401 9.84 -1.64 -45.74
CA THR A 401 11.00 -0.89 -46.24
C THR A 401 10.90 -0.54 -47.71
N GLY A 402 11.43 0.63 -48.07
CA GLY A 402 11.72 1.01 -49.46
C GLY A 402 13.08 0.50 -49.97
N GLY A 403 13.84 -0.22 -49.13
CA GLY A 403 15.21 -0.61 -49.41
C GLY A 403 16.20 0.54 -49.18
N TRP A 404 17.48 0.25 -49.40
CA TRP A 404 18.60 1.18 -49.20
C TRP A 404 19.74 0.88 -50.18
N GLY A 405 20.90 1.51 -50.02
CA GLY A 405 22.04 1.37 -50.93
C GLY A 405 22.44 -0.09 -51.22
N GLY A 406 22.17 -0.55 -52.44
CA GLY A 406 22.41 -1.93 -52.88
C GLY A 406 21.52 -2.97 -52.18
N TYR A 407 20.33 -2.57 -51.72
CA TYR A 407 19.29 -3.44 -51.15
C TYR A 407 17.95 -3.12 -51.81
N ASP A 408 17.89 -3.46 -53.10
CA ASP A 408 16.95 -2.88 -54.06
C ASP A 408 15.63 -3.68 -54.12
N VAL A 409 14.80 -3.56 -53.09
CA VAL A 409 13.49 -4.22 -52.98
C VAL A 409 12.50 -3.80 -54.09
N ALA A 410 11.47 -4.62 -54.35
CA ALA A 410 10.35 -4.22 -55.22
C ALA A 410 9.64 -2.96 -54.71
N SER A 411 9.07 -2.16 -55.61
CA SER A 411 8.19 -1.05 -55.23
C SER A 411 6.79 -1.55 -54.86
N SER A 412 6.12 -0.88 -53.92
CA SER A 412 4.76 -1.25 -53.51
C SER A 412 3.76 -1.12 -54.67
N LYS A 413 4.02 -0.18 -55.60
CA LYS A 413 3.36 -0.09 -56.90
C LYS A 413 3.49 -1.39 -57.70
N PHE A 414 4.70 -1.90 -57.87
CA PHE A 414 4.96 -3.14 -58.61
C PHE A 414 4.30 -4.35 -57.95
N LEU A 415 4.30 -4.43 -56.61
CA LEU A 415 3.66 -5.53 -55.87
C LEU A 415 2.12 -5.53 -56.03
N VAL A 416 1.48 -4.36 -56.03
CA VAL A 416 0.06 -4.22 -56.37
C VAL A 416 -0.19 -4.59 -57.84
N GLU A 417 0.70 -4.22 -58.77
CA GLU A 417 0.62 -4.62 -60.18
C GLU A 417 0.81 -6.14 -60.41
N LYS A 418 1.41 -6.88 -59.46
CA LYS A 418 1.40 -8.35 -59.45
C LYS A 418 0.14 -8.95 -58.81
N GLY A 419 -0.64 -8.15 -58.09
CA GLY A 419 -1.92 -8.52 -57.49
C GLY A 419 -1.90 -8.73 -55.97
N HIS A 420 -0.83 -8.35 -55.27
CA HIS A 420 -0.75 -8.48 -53.81
C HIS A 420 -1.56 -7.39 -53.09
N GLN A 421 -2.16 -7.74 -51.96
CA GLN A 421 -2.70 -6.77 -51.00
C GLN A 421 -1.57 -6.23 -50.11
N ILE A 422 -1.59 -4.93 -49.81
CA ILE A 422 -0.57 -4.28 -48.97
C ILE A 422 -1.10 -3.97 -47.57
N LEU A 423 -0.39 -4.42 -46.54
CA LEU A 423 -0.42 -3.83 -45.20
C LEU A 423 0.73 -2.81 -45.13
N ASN A 424 0.45 -1.58 -44.70
CA ASN A 424 1.50 -0.57 -44.59
C ASN A 424 2.21 -0.70 -43.23
N THR A 425 3.48 -1.08 -43.23
CA THR A 425 4.28 -1.38 -42.01
C THR A 425 5.50 -0.45 -41.92
N ASN A 426 5.34 0.79 -42.41
CA ASN A 426 6.43 1.74 -42.69
C ASN A 426 7.45 1.87 -41.55
N ASP A 427 8.74 1.63 -41.85
CA ASP A 427 9.84 1.64 -40.89
C ASP A 427 10.06 3.00 -40.21
N ALA A 428 9.53 4.09 -40.78
CA ALA A 428 9.46 5.39 -40.13
C ALA A 428 8.77 5.34 -38.74
N TRP A 429 7.88 4.37 -38.50
CA TRP A 429 7.15 4.23 -37.22
C TRP A 429 7.81 3.25 -36.24
N TYR A 430 8.93 2.62 -36.60
CA TYR A 430 9.58 1.60 -35.78
C TYR A 430 10.18 2.19 -34.49
N TYR A 431 10.09 1.40 -33.42
CA TYR A 431 10.74 1.66 -32.14
C TYR A 431 11.43 0.38 -31.64
N VAL A 432 12.71 0.45 -31.31
CA VAL A 432 13.46 -0.66 -30.73
C VAL A 432 13.64 -0.43 -29.22
N LEU A 433 13.24 -1.42 -28.42
CA LEU A 433 13.31 -1.34 -26.97
C LEU A 433 14.73 -1.01 -26.49
N GLY A 434 14.82 -0.10 -25.51
CA GLY A 434 16.10 0.41 -24.99
C GLY A 434 16.66 1.62 -25.75
N ARG A 435 16.30 1.81 -27.03
CA ARG A 435 16.66 3.01 -27.81
C ARG A 435 15.63 4.10 -27.51
N ASN A 436 15.74 4.71 -26.35
CA ASN A 436 14.65 5.45 -25.70
C ASN A 436 14.55 6.94 -26.04
N ALA A 437 15.55 7.51 -26.73
CA ALA A 437 15.60 8.91 -27.13
C ALA A 437 16.56 9.13 -28.31
N ASP A 438 16.56 10.33 -28.88
CA ASP A 438 17.50 10.74 -29.93
C ASP A 438 18.98 10.43 -29.58
N GLY A 439 19.74 10.01 -30.60
CA GLY A 439 21.14 9.60 -30.46
C GLY A 439 21.36 8.17 -29.94
N GLN A 440 20.34 7.49 -29.41
CA GLN A 440 20.45 6.12 -28.86
C GLN A 440 20.37 5.02 -29.94
N GLY A 441 20.87 5.30 -31.15
CA GLY A 441 20.80 4.41 -32.31
C GLY A 441 19.55 4.60 -33.18
N TRP A 442 19.43 3.74 -34.20
CA TRP A 442 18.36 3.79 -35.20
C TRP A 442 17.07 3.15 -34.68
N TYR A 443 15.92 3.64 -35.15
CA TYR A 443 14.59 3.31 -34.64
C TYR A 443 14.47 3.57 -33.12
N ASN A 444 15.06 4.67 -32.65
CA ASN A 444 14.82 5.13 -31.28
C ASN A 444 13.41 5.73 -31.15
N LEU A 445 12.90 5.84 -29.91
CA LEU A 445 11.54 6.29 -29.64
C LEU A 445 11.22 7.67 -30.23
N ASP A 446 12.14 8.62 -30.17
CA ASP A 446 11.89 9.97 -30.72
C ASP A 446 11.98 9.98 -32.25
N GLN A 447 12.83 9.16 -32.86
CA GLN A 447 12.80 8.89 -34.31
C GLN A 447 11.44 8.31 -34.74
N GLY A 448 10.94 7.28 -34.06
CA GLY A 448 9.64 6.66 -34.36
C GLY A 448 8.47 7.63 -34.20
N LEU A 449 8.47 8.44 -33.13
CA LEU A 449 7.46 9.49 -32.92
C LEU A 449 7.52 10.59 -33.99
N ASN A 450 8.73 10.99 -34.42
CA ASN A 450 8.91 11.95 -35.51
C ASN A 450 8.47 11.37 -36.86
N GLY A 451 8.73 10.09 -37.13
CA GLY A 451 8.22 9.42 -38.32
C GLY A 451 6.68 9.31 -38.31
N ILE A 452 6.07 8.96 -37.18
CA ILE A 452 4.60 8.96 -37.01
C ILE A 452 3.98 10.35 -37.22
N LYS A 453 4.71 11.43 -36.91
CA LYS A 453 4.27 12.81 -37.12
C LYS A 453 4.35 13.25 -38.59
N ASN A 454 5.35 12.76 -39.33
CA ASN A 454 5.67 13.23 -40.68
C ASN A 454 5.21 12.27 -41.80
N THR A 455 4.95 11.00 -41.46
CA THR A 455 4.58 9.91 -42.37
C THR A 455 3.19 9.39 -41.98
N PRO A 456 2.11 9.81 -42.66
CA PRO A 456 0.75 9.36 -42.33
C PRO A 456 0.51 7.90 -42.74
N ILE A 457 -0.53 7.27 -42.19
CA ILE A 457 -0.88 5.85 -42.40
C ILE A 457 -1.08 5.46 -43.88
N THR A 458 -1.38 6.43 -44.74
CA THR A 458 -1.51 6.30 -46.20
C THR A 458 -0.18 6.26 -46.96
N SER A 459 0.94 6.62 -46.32
CA SER A 459 2.26 6.74 -46.95
C SER A 459 2.97 5.38 -46.96
N VAL A 460 2.79 4.62 -48.03
CA VAL A 460 3.38 3.30 -48.22
C VAL A 460 4.83 3.42 -48.75
N PRO A 461 5.82 2.65 -48.22
CA PRO A 461 7.19 2.66 -48.71
C PRO A 461 7.29 2.41 -50.23
N LYS A 462 8.22 3.11 -50.88
CA LYS A 462 8.57 2.98 -52.32
C LYS A 462 7.35 2.84 -53.23
N SER A 463 6.50 3.87 -53.24
CA SER A 463 5.27 3.91 -54.04
C SER A 463 5.47 4.32 -55.51
N ASP A 464 6.69 4.71 -55.90
CA ASP A 464 7.02 5.26 -57.22
C ASP A 464 6.09 6.41 -57.68
N GLY A 465 5.55 7.17 -56.73
CA GLY A 465 4.62 8.28 -56.98
C GLY A 465 3.15 7.85 -57.19
N ALA A 466 2.82 6.57 -57.11
CA ALA A 466 1.45 6.08 -57.21
C ALA A 466 0.71 6.11 -55.85
N THR A 467 -0.63 6.25 -55.91
CA THR A 467 -1.50 5.98 -54.76
C THR A 467 -1.65 4.47 -54.58
N ILE A 468 -1.15 3.93 -53.47
CA ILE A 468 -1.13 2.49 -53.20
C ILE A 468 -2.39 2.09 -52.42
N PRO A 469 -3.21 1.14 -52.88
CA PRO A 469 -4.29 0.58 -52.08
C PRO A 469 -3.72 -0.26 -50.93
N PHE A 470 -4.19 -0.02 -49.70
CA PHE A 470 -3.73 -0.69 -48.49
C PHE A 470 -4.92 -1.16 -47.62
N ILE A 471 -4.76 -2.31 -46.96
CA ILE A 471 -5.78 -2.90 -46.08
C ILE A 471 -5.76 -2.30 -44.67
N GLY A 472 -4.63 -1.72 -44.27
CA GLY A 472 -4.40 -1.20 -42.93
C GLY A 472 -2.98 -0.67 -42.72
N GLY A 473 -2.72 -0.16 -41.53
CA GLY A 473 -1.40 0.31 -41.11
C GLY A 473 -0.94 -0.35 -39.80
N MET A 474 0.35 -0.66 -39.71
CA MET A 474 0.97 -1.35 -38.59
C MET A 474 2.17 -0.59 -38.05
N VAL A 475 2.10 -0.17 -36.78
CA VAL A 475 3.23 0.39 -36.03
C VAL A 475 3.91 -0.72 -35.24
N ALA A 476 5.25 -0.81 -35.30
CA ALA A 476 5.99 -1.96 -34.76
C ALA A 476 6.99 -1.57 -33.67
N THR A 477 7.02 -2.36 -32.60
CA THR A 477 8.01 -2.30 -31.53
C THR A 477 8.82 -3.60 -31.50
N TRP A 478 10.13 -3.43 -31.60
CA TRP A 478 11.12 -4.48 -31.84
C TRP A 478 12.08 -4.67 -30.67
N ALA A 479 12.67 -5.86 -30.57
CA ALA A 479 13.55 -6.24 -29.47
C ALA A 479 14.93 -6.73 -29.95
N ASP A 480 15.57 -6.01 -30.90
CA ASP A 480 16.93 -6.25 -31.41
C ASP A 480 17.96 -6.52 -30.30
N THR A 481 17.74 -5.91 -29.13
CA THR A 481 18.51 -6.09 -27.91
C THR A 481 17.53 -6.57 -26.84
N PRO A 482 17.22 -7.88 -26.77
CA PRO A 482 16.11 -8.39 -25.96
C PRO A 482 16.36 -8.34 -24.45
N SER A 483 17.59 -8.06 -24.03
CA SER A 483 17.95 -7.68 -22.66
C SER A 483 17.53 -6.25 -22.27
N ALA A 484 17.07 -5.43 -23.22
CA ALA A 484 16.53 -4.11 -22.92
C ALA A 484 15.23 -4.21 -22.11
N ARG A 485 15.08 -3.31 -21.12
CA ARG A 485 13.85 -3.22 -20.31
C ARG A 485 12.65 -2.81 -21.17
N TYR A 486 11.63 -3.66 -21.22
CA TYR A 486 10.30 -3.28 -21.68
C TYR A 486 9.73 -2.17 -20.79
N SER A 487 9.08 -1.18 -21.41
CA SER A 487 8.59 0.04 -20.77
C SER A 487 7.20 0.35 -21.32
N PRO A 488 6.11 -0.12 -20.67
CA PRO A 488 4.73 0.05 -21.16
C PRO A 488 4.42 1.48 -21.58
N SER A 489 4.73 2.45 -20.70
CA SER A 489 4.55 3.88 -20.96
C SER A 489 5.19 4.43 -22.24
N ARG A 490 6.30 3.84 -22.71
CA ARG A 490 6.98 4.22 -23.97
C ARG A 490 6.28 3.63 -25.19
N LEU A 491 5.92 2.36 -25.12
CA LEU A 491 5.09 1.70 -26.14
C LEU A 491 3.74 2.42 -26.29
N PHE A 492 3.07 2.73 -25.18
CA PHE A 492 1.78 3.42 -25.20
C PHE A 492 1.90 4.88 -25.67
N LYS A 493 3.04 5.57 -25.46
CA LYS A 493 3.33 6.88 -26.09
C LYS A 493 3.39 6.74 -27.61
N LEU A 494 4.08 5.72 -28.13
CA LEU A 494 4.17 5.44 -29.57
C LEU A 494 2.79 5.09 -30.17
N MET A 495 2.06 4.15 -29.56
CA MET A 495 0.73 3.73 -30.00
C MET A 495 -0.26 4.92 -30.02
N ARG A 496 -0.33 5.68 -28.93
CA ARG A 496 -1.20 6.85 -28.83
C ARG A 496 -0.84 7.92 -29.85
N GLN A 497 0.44 8.13 -30.14
CA GLN A 497 0.85 9.08 -31.17
C GLN A 497 0.45 8.60 -32.57
N PHE A 498 0.53 7.29 -32.87
CA PHE A 498 0.10 6.75 -34.15
C PHE A 498 -1.41 6.85 -34.35
N ALA A 499 -2.20 6.56 -33.31
CA ALA A 499 -3.65 6.78 -33.31
C ALA A 499 -4.00 8.26 -33.49
N ASN A 500 -3.36 9.17 -32.73
CA ASN A 500 -3.65 10.60 -32.78
C ASN A 500 -3.23 11.25 -34.11
N SER A 501 -2.07 10.89 -34.70
CA SER A 501 -1.64 11.39 -36.02
C SER A 501 -2.58 10.97 -37.16
N ASN A 502 -3.39 9.93 -36.97
CA ASN A 502 -4.21 9.30 -38.01
C ASN A 502 -5.67 9.16 -37.57
N ALA A 503 -6.16 10.07 -36.73
CA ALA A 503 -7.36 9.88 -35.89
C ALA A 503 -8.68 9.61 -36.65
N GLU A 504 -8.78 9.91 -37.95
CA GLU A 504 -9.93 9.54 -38.79
C GLU A 504 -10.01 8.04 -39.13
N TYR A 505 -8.93 7.27 -38.91
CA TYR A 505 -8.87 5.81 -39.16
C TYR A 505 -9.11 4.98 -37.90
N PHE A 506 -8.85 5.54 -36.73
CA PHE A 506 -8.97 4.87 -35.43
C PHE A 506 -10.36 5.11 -34.86
N ALA A 507 -10.93 4.12 -34.16
CA ALA A 507 -12.20 4.31 -33.46
C ALA A 507 -12.05 5.25 -32.25
N ALA A 508 -13.13 5.93 -31.87
CA ALA A 508 -13.22 6.66 -30.61
C ALA A 508 -13.30 5.72 -29.39
N ASP A 509 -13.01 6.24 -28.21
CA ASP A 509 -13.21 5.54 -26.94
C ASP A 509 -14.63 5.77 -26.40
N TYR A 510 -15.33 4.67 -26.13
CA TYR A 510 -16.64 4.61 -25.50
C TYR A 510 -16.62 3.94 -24.12
N GLU A 511 -15.52 3.29 -23.70
CA GLU A 511 -15.43 2.67 -22.36
C GLU A 511 -15.65 3.74 -21.26
N SER A 512 -15.07 4.93 -21.46
CA SER A 512 -15.28 6.13 -20.64
C SER A 512 -16.75 6.60 -20.59
N ALA A 513 -17.52 6.41 -21.68
CA ALA A 513 -18.92 6.82 -21.77
C ALA A 513 -19.88 5.81 -21.11
N GLU A 514 -19.61 4.52 -21.28
CA GLU A 514 -20.30 3.45 -20.55
C GLU A 514 -20.04 3.54 -19.05
N GLN A 515 -18.81 3.85 -18.62
CA GLN A 515 -18.49 4.09 -17.22
C GLN A 515 -19.30 5.28 -16.65
N ALA A 516 -19.32 6.43 -17.34
CA ALA A 516 -20.10 7.59 -16.91
C ALA A 516 -21.61 7.30 -16.80
N LEU A 517 -22.16 6.42 -17.66
CA LEU A 517 -23.54 5.95 -17.56
C LEU A 517 -23.77 5.00 -16.37
N ASN A 518 -22.77 4.23 -15.96
CA ASN A 518 -22.82 3.32 -14.81
C ASN A 518 -22.65 4.05 -13.46
N GLU A 519 -22.02 5.22 -13.46
CA GLU A 519 -21.81 6.08 -12.28
C GLU A 519 -23.06 6.93 -11.92
N VAL A 520 -24.08 6.97 -12.78
CA VAL A 520 -25.35 7.68 -12.50
C VAL A 520 -26.05 7.06 -11.28
N PRO A 521 -26.52 7.87 -10.30
CA PRO A 521 -27.23 7.36 -9.13
C PRO A 521 -28.46 6.51 -9.51
N LYS A 522 -28.53 5.29 -8.96
CA LYS A 522 -29.58 4.31 -9.29
C LYS A 522 -30.93 4.59 -8.63
N ASP A 523 -30.92 5.27 -7.48
CA ASP A 523 -32.12 5.84 -6.87
C ASP A 523 -32.16 7.34 -7.16
N LEU A 524 -33.11 7.75 -8.00
CA LEU A 524 -33.33 9.14 -8.35
C LEU A 524 -34.53 9.76 -7.61
N ASN A 525 -35.24 8.98 -6.78
CA ASN A 525 -36.50 9.42 -6.14
C ASN A 525 -36.30 10.45 -5.02
N ARG A 526 -35.07 10.63 -4.53
CA ARG A 526 -34.71 11.61 -3.49
C ARG A 526 -34.43 13.02 -4.05
N TYR A 527 -34.43 13.19 -5.38
CA TYR A 527 -34.08 14.44 -6.07
C TYR A 527 -35.28 15.12 -6.74
N THR A 528 -35.12 16.40 -7.10
CA THR A 528 -36.16 17.18 -7.77
C THR A 528 -36.42 16.69 -9.19
N THR A 529 -37.68 16.81 -9.64
CA THR A 529 -38.13 16.44 -10.99
C THR A 529 -37.32 17.10 -12.10
N GLU A 530 -36.87 18.34 -11.89
CA GLU A 530 -36.15 19.15 -12.88
C GLU A 530 -34.70 18.67 -13.05
N SER A 531 -34.03 18.34 -11.94
CA SER A 531 -32.64 17.85 -11.98
C SER A 531 -32.55 16.41 -12.48
N VAL A 532 -33.53 15.57 -12.10
CA VAL A 532 -33.69 14.20 -12.64
C VAL A 532 -33.98 14.23 -14.15
N ALA A 533 -34.76 15.19 -14.65
CA ALA A 533 -34.98 15.34 -16.10
C ALA A 533 -33.70 15.69 -16.86
N ALA A 534 -32.85 16.57 -16.30
CA ALA A 534 -31.56 16.93 -16.90
C ALA A 534 -30.61 15.73 -17.00
N VAL A 535 -30.49 14.92 -15.94
CA VAL A 535 -29.68 13.68 -15.94
C VAL A 535 -30.19 12.69 -16.99
N ASN A 536 -31.51 12.51 -17.10
CA ASN A 536 -32.09 11.58 -18.06
C ASN A 536 -31.85 12.00 -19.53
N GLU A 537 -31.99 13.28 -19.87
CA GLU A 537 -31.69 13.77 -21.22
C GLU A 537 -30.19 13.73 -21.53
N ALA A 538 -29.30 14.00 -20.56
CA ALA A 538 -27.85 13.86 -20.75
C ALA A 538 -27.44 12.39 -20.96
N ALA A 539 -27.97 11.46 -20.16
CA ALA A 539 -27.71 10.02 -20.33
C ALA A 539 -28.30 9.47 -21.64
N LYS A 540 -29.45 9.99 -22.07
CA LYS A 540 -30.05 9.71 -23.39
C LYS A 540 -29.20 10.27 -24.54
N ALA A 541 -28.57 11.43 -24.38
CA ALA A 541 -27.65 11.97 -25.38
C ALA A 541 -26.44 11.07 -25.60
N ILE A 542 -25.80 10.55 -24.54
CA ILE A 542 -24.71 9.55 -24.66
C ILE A 542 -25.21 8.30 -25.39
N ARG A 543 -26.36 7.74 -24.98
CA ARG A 543 -26.97 6.56 -25.63
C ARG A 543 -27.47 6.80 -27.07
N SER A 544 -27.43 8.05 -27.55
CA SER A 544 -27.81 8.45 -28.91
C SER A 544 -26.62 8.92 -29.75
N LEU A 545 -25.38 8.75 -29.25
CA LEU A 545 -24.18 8.90 -30.05
C LEU A 545 -24.14 7.82 -31.14
N ASP A 546 -23.61 8.17 -32.30
CA ASP A 546 -23.23 7.22 -33.33
C ASP A 546 -22.21 6.21 -32.75
N SER A 547 -22.29 4.93 -33.13
CA SER A 547 -21.35 3.88 -32.68
C SER A 547 -20.04 3.88 -33.46
N ASP A 548 -20.04 4.49 -34.66
CA ASP A 548 -18.93 4.45 -35.61
C ASP A 548 -18.18 5.79 -35.64
N LEU A 549 -18.05 6.48 -34.49
CA LEU A 549 -17.24 7.71 -34.41
C LEU A 549 -15.74 7.36 -34.48
N SER A 550 -15.00 8.15 -35.25
CA SER A 550 -13.54 8.10 -35.27
C SER A 550 -12.93 8.87 -34.09
N ARG A 551 -11.68 8.57 -33.76
CA ARG A 551 -10.89 9.25 -32.72
C ARG A 551 -10.76 10.76 -32.97
N ALA A 552 -10.92 11.22 -34.21
CA ALA A 552 -10.98 12.64 -34.56
C ALA A 552 -12.27 13.34 -34.08
N GLN A 553 -13.24 12.60 -33.53
CA GLN A 553 -14.53 13.08 -33.04
C GLN A 553 -14.68 12.85 -31.52
N GLN A 554 -13.62 12.43 -30.81
CA GLN A 554 -13.63 12.09 -29.38
C GLN A 554 -14.27 13.19 -28.50
N ASP A 555 -13.95 14.46 -28.78
CA ASP A 555 -14.53 15.65 -28.14
C ASP A 555 -16.08 15.62 -28.07
N THR A 556 -16.75 14.93 -29.00
CA THR A 556 -18.21 14.77 -29.03
C THR A 556 -18.70 13.86 -27.90
N ILE A 557 -17.96 12.77 -27.63
CA ILE A 557 -18.22 11.82 -26.55
C ILE A 557 -17.87 12.48 -25.23
N ASP A 558 -16.70 13.10 -25.15
CA ASP A 558 -16.19 13.76 -23.93
C ASP A 558 -17.12 14.92 -23.49
N GLN A 559 -17.67 15.69 -24.44
CA GLN A 559 -18.69 16.71 -24.14
C GLN A 559 -20.03 16.12 -23.67
N ALA A 560 -20.39 14.91 -24.12
CA ALA A 560 -21.60 14.23 -23.66
C ALA A 560 -21.42 13.65 -22.25
N ILE A 561 -20.24 13.07 -21.96
CA ILE A 561 -19.81 12.65 -20.62
C ILE A 561 -19.83 13.85 -19.66
N ALA A 562 -19.18 14.97 -20.03
CA ALA A 562 -19.11 16.17 -19.20
C ALA A 562 -20.50 16.73 -18.86
N LYS A 563 -21.44 16.72 -19.81
CA LYS A 563 -22.84 17.13 -19.57
C LYS A 563 -23.60 16.17 -18.64
N LEU A 564 -23.32 14.87 -18.71
CA LEU A 564 -23.92 13.92 -17.77
C LEU A 564 -23.35 14.11 -16.36
N GLN A 565 -22.03 14.29 -16.23
CA GLN A 565 -21.37 14.58 -14.95
C GLN A 565 -21.85 15.91 -14.37
N GLU A 566 -21.99 16.96 -15.19
CA GLU A 566 -22.60 18.24 -14.80
C GLU A 566 -24.04 18.04 -14.30
N ALA A 567 -24.89 17.35 -15.07
CA ALA A 567 -26.28 17.09 -14.67
C ALA A 567 -26.38 16.28 -13.37
N VAL A 568 -25.52 15.26 -13.19
CA VAL A 568 -25.45 14.45 -11.96
C VAL A 568 -24.95 15.30 -10.77
N SER A 569 -23.97 16.18 -10.97
CA SER A 569 -23.49 17.08 -9.91
C SER A 569 -24.53 18.13 -9.49
N ASN A 570 -25.45 18.48 -10.41
CA ASN A 570 -26.56 19.39 -10.17
C ASN A 570 -27.84 18.70 -9.65
N LEU A 571 -27.79 17.39 -9.33
CA LEU A 571 -28.90 16.69 -8.68
C LEU A 571 -29.24 17.34 -7.33
N THR A 572 -30.42 17.95 -7.27
CA THR A 572 -30.89 18.71 -6.11
C THR A 572 -31.83 17.84 -5.30
N PHE A 573 -31.60 17.67 -4.00
CA PHE A 573 -32.49 16.89 -3.14
C PHE A 573 -33.86 17.57 -2.96
N THR A 574 -34.90 16.78 -2.73
CA THR A 574 -36.17 17.30 -2.20
C THR A 574 -35.96 17.88 -0.79
N PRO A 575 -36.79 18.82 -0.29
CA PRO A 575 -36.61 19.42 1.03
C PRO A 575 -36.54 18.39 2.18
N GLU A 576 -37.32 17.32 2.06
CA GLU A 576 -37.35 16.20 3.01
C GLU A 576 -36.04 15.40 2.95
N ALA A 577 -35.60 14.99 1.76
CA ALA A 577 -34.35 14.26 1.57
C ALA A 577 -33.11 15.10 1.93
N GLN A 578 -33.14 16.41 1.67
CA GLN A 578 -32.08 17.34 2.05
C GLN A 578 -31.92 17.38 3.58
N LYS A 579 -33.04 17.40 4.33
CA LYS A 579 -33.03 17.37 5.79
C LYS A 579 -32.48 16.05 6.35
N GLU A 580 -32.77 14.92 5.71
CA GLU A 580 -32.17 13.63 6.04
C GLU A 580 -30.66 13.62 5.73
N GLU A 581 -30.26 14.14 4.57
CA GLU A 581 -28.87 14.14 4.13
C GLU A 581 -28.00 15.10 4.96
N ASP A 582 -28.53 16.24 5.41
CA ASP A 582 -27.82 17.13 6.33
C ASP A 582 -27.71 16.55 7.74
N ALA A 583 -28.71 15.81 8.22
CA ALA A 583 -28.60 15.04 9.47
C ALA A 583 -27.53 13.93 9.36
N LYS A 584 -27.45 13.26 8.21
CA LYS A 584 -26.41 12.28 7.88
C LYS A 584 -25.02 12.92 7.79
N ARG A 585 -24.90 14.09 7.14
CA ARG A 585 -23.64 14.87 7.06
C ARG A 585 -23.11 15.28 8.43
N GLU A 586 -23.96 15.70 9.37
CA GLU A 586 -23.53 16.00 10.75
C GLU A 586 -22.94 14.76 11.46
N VAL A 587 -23.48 13.55 11.19
CA VAL A 587 -22.90 12.29 11.68
C VAL A 587 -21.57 11.98 10.97
N GLU A 588 -21.47 12.21 9.67
CA GLU A 588 -20.23 12.02 8.88
C GLU A 588 -19.09 12.95 9.36
N LYS A 589 -19.39 14.22 9.67
CA LYS A 589 -18.42 15.15 10.29
C LYS A 589 -17.91 14.65 11.63
N LEU A 590 -18.81 14.13 12.47
CA LEU A 590 -18.46 13.54 13.77
C LEU A 590 -17.67 12.23 13.63
N ALA A 591 -17.87 11.49 12.54
CA ALA A 591 -17.14 10.26 12.22
C ALA A 591 -15.74 10.50 11.63
N LYS A 592 -15.47 11.66 11.01
CA LYS A 592 -14.11 12.03 10.59
C LYS A 592 -13.14 12.08 11.78
N ASN A 593 -11.87 11.74 11.55
CA ASN A 593 -10.83 11.82 12.58
C ASN A 593 -10.48 13.29 12.89
N LYS A 594 -10.29 13.61 14.17
CA LYS A 594 -9.73 14.88 14.67
C LYS A 594 -8.48 14.51 15.46
N VAL A 595 -7.30 14.84 14.95
CA VAL A 595 -6.04 14.31 15.46
C VAL A 595 -5.13 15.45 15.96
N ILE A 596 -4.48 15.24 17.11
CA ILE A 596 -3.35 16.06 17.58
C ILE A 596 -2.06 15.25 17.45
N SER A 597 -1.08 15.75 16.72
CA SER A 597 0.23 15.14 16.54
C SER A 597 1.27 15.75 17.48
N ILE A 598 2.01 14.90 18.18
CA ILE A 598 3.10 15.28 19.10
C ILE A 598 4.42 14.64 18.64
N ASP A 599 5.43 15.47 18.38
CA ASP A 599 6.81 15.06 18.07
C ASP A 599 7.58 14.63 19.33
N ALA A 600 7.24 13.44 19.84
CA ALA A 600 7.94 12.78 20.95
C ALA A 600 9.13 11.91 20.50
N GLY A 601 9.57 12.05 19.24
CA GLY A 601 10.78 11.42 18.70
C GLY A 601 11.99 12.33 18.85
N ARG A 602 11.87 13.60 18.41
CA ARG A 602 12.96 14.57 18.58
C ARG A 602 13.15 14.94 20.05
N LYS A 603 12.04 15.25 20.73
CA LYS A 603 11.98 15.65 22.15
C LYS A 603 11.41 14.53 23.02
N TYR A 604 11.92 14.35 24.23
CA TYR A 604 11.28 13.49 25.21
C TYR A 604 10.09 14.16 25.90
N PHE A 605 9.02 13.39 26.09
CA PHE A 605 7.83 13.75 26.87
C PHE A 605 7.58 12.65 27.92
N THR A 606 7.17 13.02 29.13
CA THR A 606 6.78 12.05 30.16
C THR A 606 5.41 11.45 29.87
N LEU A 607 5.14 10.25 30.39
CA LEU A 607 3.82 9.64 30.36
C LEU A 607 2.72 10.60 30.87
N ASP A 608 2.97 11.35 31.95
CA ASP A 608 1.99 12.29 32.50
C ASP A 608 1.70 13.49 31.59
N GLN A 609 2.69 13.98 30.83
CA GLN A 609 2.47 15.02 29.82
C GLN A 609 1.58 14.48 28.70
N LEU A 610 1.84 13.26 28.23
CA LEU A 610 1.05 12.60 27.19
C LEU A 610 -0.38 12.27 27.67
N LYS A 611 -0.55 11.84 28.93
CA LYS A 611 -1.87 11.65 29.56
C LYS A 611 -2.66 12.95 29.64
N ARG A 612 -2.05 14.09 30.01
CA ARG A 612 -2.75 15.39 30.03
C ARG A 612 -3.10 15.89 28.62
N ILE A 613 -2.28 15.62 27.61
CA ILE A 613 -2.62 15.87 26.20
C ILE A 613 -3.81 15.00 25.77
N VAL A 614 -3.86 13.72 26.16
CA VAL A 614 -5.00 12.81 25.95
C VAL A 614 -6.28 13.32 26.64
N ASP A 615 -6.18 13.79 27.89
CA ASP A 615 -7.32 14.38 28.62
C ASP A 615 -7.85 15.64 27.92
N LYS A 616 -6.95 16.54 27.50
CA LYS A 616 -7.35 17.77 26.79
C LYS A 616 -7.91 17.48 25.40
N ALA A 617 -7.36 16.48 24.69
CA ALA A 617 -7.90 15.99 23.44
C ALA A 617 -9.36 15.49 23.62
N SER A 618 -9.61 14.70 24.67
CA SER A 618 -10.96 14.20 24.99
C SER A 618 -11.94 15.28 25.44
N GLU A 619 -11.48 16.25 26.24
CA GLU A 619 -12.27 17.42 26.67
C GLU A 619 -12.65 18.32 25.47
N LEU A 620 -11.75 18.46 24.50
CA LEU A 620 -11.97 19.27 23.30
C LEU A 620 -12.73 18.54 22.18
N GLY A 621 -12.90 17.22 22.29
CA GLY A 621 -13.65 16.41 21.32
C GLY A 621 -12.85 15.92 20.11
N TYR A 622 -11.52 15.82 20.26
CA TYR A 622 -10.66 15.06 19.34
C TYR A 622 -11.04 13.57 19.34
N SER A 623 -10.56 12.80 18.35
CA SER A 623 -10.72 11.34 18.31
C SER A 623 -9.41 10.59 18.55
N ASP A 624 -8.25 11.17 18.21
CA ASP A 624 -6.98 10.45 18.24
C ASP A 624 -5.80 11.37 18.63
N VAL A 625 -4.77 10.77 19.24
CA VAL A 625 -3.45 11.38 19.42
C VAL A 625 -2.48 10.65 18.49
N HIS A 626 -1.86 11.39 17.57
CA HIS A 626 -0.72 10.91 16.79
C HIS A 626 0.56 11.17 17.58
N LEU A 627 1.39 10.15 17.73
CA LEU A 627 2.57 10.20 18.60
C LEU A 627 3.78 9.69 17.82
N LEU A 628 4.64 10.61 17.41
CA LEU A 628 5.92 10.22 16.83
C LEU A 628 6.82 9.71 17.95
N LEU A 629 7.25 8.46 17.85
CA LEU A 629 8.12 7.77 18.80
C LEU A 629 9.49 7.48 18.20
N GLY A 630 9.58 7.37 16.87
CA GLY A 630 10.82 7.45 16.10
C GLY A 630 10.70 8.60 15.11
N ASN A 631 11.49 9.66 15.31
CA ASN A 631 11.56 10.83 14.44
C ASN A 631 12.83 11.63 14.80
N ASP A 632 13.87 11.49 13.96
CA ASP A 632 15.30 11.69 14.24
C ASP A 632 15.79 10.84 15.44
N GLY A 633 15.31 11.16 16.65
CA GLY A 633 15.46 10.35 17.86
C GLY A 633 14.47 9.19 17.93
N LEU A 634 14.86 8.08 18.55
CA LEU A 634 14.01 6.91 18.81
C LEU A 634 13.76 6.76 20.31
N ARG A 635 12.56 7.15 20.75
CA ARG A 635 12.18 7.34 22.16
C ARG A 635 11.15 6.34 22.64
N PHE A 636 11.16 5.13 22.10
CA PHE A 636 10.34 4.01 22.57
C PHE A 636 11.14 2.71 22.55
N LEU A 637 11.13 1.97 23.66
CA LEU A 637 11.79 0.67 23.78
C LEU A 637 10.80 -0.40 24.25
N LEU A 638 10.76 -1.52 23.51
CA LEU A 638 10.03 -2.73 23.90
C LEU A 638 10.81 -3.50 24.98
N ASP A 639 10.12 -4.39 25.68
CA ASP A 639 10.76 -5.21 26.72
C ASP A 639 11.70 -6.26 26.10
N ASP A 640 11.36 -6.77 24.91
CA ASP A 640 12.25 -7.57 24.05
C ASP A 640 12.58 -6.85 22.73
N MET A 641 13.79 -6.31 22.66
CA MET A 641 14.34 -5.67 21.45
C MET A 641 15.22 -6.61 20.62
N THR A 642 15.18 -7.94 20.83
CA THR A 642 15.99 -8.90 20.06
C THR A 642 15.63 -8.81 18.57
N ILE A 643 16.61 -8.60 17.69
CA ILE A 643 16.42 -8.49 16.23
C ILE A 643 17.08 -9.68 15.54
N THR A 644 16.35 -10.36 14.66
CA THR A 644 16.91 -11.40 13.77
C THR A 644 16.90 -10.89 12.33
N ALA A 645 18.06 -10.50 11.82
CA ALA A 645 18.24 -9.93 10.49
C ALA A 645 19.61 -10.33 9.92
N ASN A 646 19.74 -10.37 8.58
CA ASN A 646 21.03 -10.62 7.90
C ASN A 646 21.73 -11.94 8.30
N GLY A 647 20.97 -12.96 8.67
CA GLY A 647 21.50 -14.24 9.16
C GLY A 647 22.10 -14.18 10.57
N LYS A 648 21.90 -13.08 11.30
CA LYS A 648 22.41 -12.81 12.65
C LYS A 648 21.24 -12.60 13.62
N SER A 649 21.49 -12.79 14.90
CA SER A 649 20.61 -12.33 15.98
C SER A 649 21.35 -11.31 16.84
N TYR A 650 20.73 -10.16 17.06
CA TYR A 650 21.21 -9.06 17.89
C TYR A 650 20.43 -9.10 19.20
N ALA A 651 21.13 -9.20 20.34
CA ALA A 651 20.48 -9.38 21.63
C ALA A 651 19.68 -8.14 22.05
N SER A 652 18.55 -8.35 22.75
CA SER A 652 17.67 -7.27 23.22
C SER A 652 18.41 -6.13 23.91
N ASP A 653 19.33 -6.42 24.82
CA ASP A 653 20.01 -5.38 25.59
C ASP A 653 21.10 -4.65 24.78
N ASP A 654 21.74 -5.32 23.80
CA ASP A 654 22.62 -4.65 22.84
C ASP A 654 21.84 -3.67 21.98
N VAL A 655 20.66 -4.07 21.48
CA VAL A 655 19.79 -3.22 20.66
C VAL A 655 19.24 -2.04 21.47
N LYS A 656 18.81 -2.26 22.73
CA LYS A 656 18.43 -1.17 23.66
C LYS A 656 19.59 -0.20 23.88
N ASN A 657 20.77 -0.70 24.22
CA ASN A 657 21.96 0.12 24.48
C ASN A 657 22.43 0.89 23.23
N ALA A 658 22.28 0.32 22.04
CA ALA A 658 22.57 0.96 20.77
C ALA A 658 21.58 2.10 20.46
N ILE A 659 20.27 1.86 20.64
CA ILE A 659 19.22 2.87 20.43
C ILE A 659 19.33 4.00 21.46
N ILE A 660 19.58 3.70 22.73
CA ILE A 660 19.82 4.72 23.77
C ILE A 660 21.01 5.62 23.40
N GLN A 661 22.11 5.04 22.92
CA GLN A 661 23.26 5.79 22.43
C GLN A 661 22.93 6.64 21.20
N GLY A 662 22.16 6.11 20.24
CA GLY A 662 21.76 6.85 19.04
C GLY A 662 20.85 8.04 19.35
N THR A 663 19.82 7.83 20.17
CA THR A 663 18.88 8.89 20.59
C THR A 663 19.59 9.99 21.38
N LYS A 664 20.56 9.64 22.24
CA LYS A 664 21.42 10.62 22.93
C LYS A 664 22.42 11.31 22.00
N ALA A 665 22.93 10.63 20.96
CA ALA A 665 23.83 11.21 19.97
C ALA A 665 23.13 12.21 19.04
N TYR A 666 21.83 12.03 18.79
CA TYR A 666 20.96 13.07 18.22
C TYR A 666 20.70 14.20 19.24
N TYR A 667 20.04 13.87 20.36
CA TYR A 667 19.80 14.81 21.45
C TYR A 667 19.58 14.10 22.79
N ASP A 668 20.59 14.17 23.66
CA ASP A 668 20.48 13.78 25.06
C ASP A 668 19.60 14.78 25.85
N ASP A 669 18.28 14.55 25.77
CA ASP A 669 17.27 15.37 26.40
C ASP A 669 17.31 15.18 27.94
N PRO A 670 17.59 16.23 28.74
CA PRO A 670 17.70 16.10 30.20
C PRO A 670 16.37 15.76 30.88
N ASN A 671 15.25 15.77 30.16
CA ASN A 671 13.94 15.36 30.68
C ASN A 671 13.74 13.82 30.63
N GLY A 672 14.54 13.09 29.86
CA GLY A 672 14.46 11.64 29.69
C GLY A 672 14.92 11.16 28.30
N THR A 673 15.13 9.86 28.12
CA THR A 673 15.62 9.31 26.83
C THR A 673 14.50 8.69 26.00
N ALA A 674 13.82 7.66 26.52
CA ALA A 674 12.81 6.87 25.82
C ALA A 674 11.75 6.35 26.80
N LEU A 675 10.50 6.23 26.32
CA LEU A 675 9.40 5.56 27.02
C LEU A 675 9.58 4.04 26.97
N THR A 676 9.08 3.37 28.00
CA THR A 676 9.04 1.90 28.13
C THR A 676 7.78 1.28 27.50
N GLN A 677 7.81 -0.03 27.29
CA GLN A 677 6.65 -0.82 26.84
C GLN A 677 5.45 -0.68 27.80
N ALA A 678 5.71 -0.63 29.11
CA ALA A 678 4.69 -0.42 30.12
C ALA A 678 4.02 0.96 29.99
N GLU A 679 4.79 2.04 29.93
CA GLU A 679 4.25 3.41 29.81
C GLU A 679 3.42 3.61 28.54
N VAL A 680 3.85 3.08 27.40
CA VAL A 680 3.09 3.19 26.15
C VAL A 680 1.83 2.30 26.17
N THR A 681 1.88 1.14 26.83
CA THR A 681 0.67 0.31 27.05
C THR A 681 -0.34 1.05 27.92
N GLU A 682 0.10 1.62 29.05
CA GLU A 682 -0.73 2.42 29.94
C GLU A 682 -1.30 3.66 29.23
N LEU A 683 -0.52 4.33 28.36
CA LEU A 683 -1.00 5.45 27.56
C LEU A 683 -2.11 5.05 26.58
N ILE A 684 -1.99 3.89 25.92
CA ILE A 684 -3.01 3.36 25.01
C ILE A 684 -4.31 3.04 25.78
N GLU A 685 -4.20 2.40 26.95
CA GLU A 685 -5.35 2.06 27.79
C GLU A 685 -6.01 3.31 28.39
N TYR A 686 -5.21 4.28 28.84
CA TYR A 686 -5.70 5.57 29.32
C TYR A 686 -6.44 6.33 28.21
N ALA A 687 -5.85 6.45 27.02
CA ALA A 687 -6.49 7.05 25.85
C ALA A 687 -7.82 6.37 25.51
N LYS A 688 -7.83 5.04 25.46
CA LYS A 688 -9.04 4.23 25.22
C LYS A 688 -10.13 4.50 26.26
N SER A 689 -9.78 4.63 27.55
CA SER A 689 -10.74 5.00 28.62
C SER A 689 -11.38 6.38 28.41
N LYS A 690 -10.63 7.32 27.83
CA LYS A 690 -11.08 8.68 27.45
C LYS A 690 -11.73 8.71 26.06
N GLY A 691 -11.87 7.58 25.37
CA GLY A 691 -12.46 7.51 24.02
C GLY A 691 -11.55 8.05 22.91
N ILE A 692 -10.24 8.09 23.14
CA ILE A 692 -9.20 8.53 22.22
C ILE A 692 -8.42 7.31 21.71
N SER A 693 -8.11 7.20 20.42
CA SER A 693 -7.13 6.21 19.92
C SER A 693 -5.72 6.80 19.87
N LEU A 694 -4.69 5.94 19.95
CA LEU A 694 -3.30 6.32 19.65
C LEU A 694 -2.97 5.97 18.20
N ILE A 695 -2.25 6.85 17.49
CA ILE A 695 -1.64 6.59 16.19
C ILE A 695 -0.12 6.73 16.34
N PRO A 696 0.63 5.63 16.58
CA PRO A 696 2.08 5.68 16.68
C PRO A 696 2.73 5.99 15.33
N ALA A 697 3.85 6.69 15.36
CA ALA A 697 4.75 6.83 14.22
C ALA A 697 6.20 6.42 14.55
N ILE A 698 6.80 5.64 13.66
CA ILE A 698 8.23 5.31 13.68
C ILE A 698 8.77 5.58 12.27
N ASN A 699 9.49 6.69 12.10
CA ASN A 699 9.89 7.21 10.79
C ASN A 699 11.07 6.42 10.19
N SER A 700 11.00 6.20 8.87
CA SER A 700 12.06 5.67 8.01
C SER A 700 11.66 5.89 6.54
N PRO A 701 12.59 5.91 5.57
CA PRO A 701 14.04 5.80 5.70
C PRO A 701 14.75 7.16 5.89
N GLY A 702 14.00 8.28 5.96
CA GLY A 702 14.45 9.55 6.52
C GLY A 702 14.20 9.64 8.05
N HIS A 703 14.57 10.76 8.66
CA HIS A 703 14.31 11.08 10.08
C HIS A 703 14.59 9.93 11.07
N MET A 704 15.77 9.33 10.97
CA MET A 704 16.14 8.12 11.72
C MET A 704 17.59 8.13 12.26
N ASP A 705 18.16 9.31 12.57
CA ASP A 705 19.51 9.51 13.13
C ASP A 705 19.87 8.50 14.23
N ALA A 706 18.95 8.28 15.18
CA ALA A 706 19.15 7.34 16.28
C ALA A 706 19.29 5.89 15.82
N MET A 707 18.53 5.48 14.80
CA MET A 707 18.65 4.12 14.23
C MET A 707 19.94 3.96 13.44
N LEU A 708 20.39 5.00 12.75
CA LEU A 708 21.65 4.99 12.00
C LEU A 708 22.85 4.80 12.94
N VAL A 709 22.93 5.59 14.01
CA VAL A 709 23.96 5.43 15.05
C VAL A 709 23.81 4.08 15.79
N ALA A 710 22.59 3.61 16.04
CA ALA A 710 22.37 2.30 16.65
C ALA A 710 22.90 1.15 15.76
N MET A 711 22.65 1.21 14.44
CA MET A 711 23.19 0.24 13.48
C MET A 711 24.72 0.23 13.46
N GLU A 712 25.38 1.39 13.50
CA GLU A 712 26.85 1.47 13.63
C GLU A 712 27.36 0.80 14.92
N LYS A 713 26.67 1.03 16.05
CA LYS A 713 27.00 0.41 17.35
C LYS A 713 26.81 -1.11 17.35
N LEU A 714 25.85 -1.61 16.56
CA LEU A 714 25.60 -3.04 16.32
C LEU A 714 26.49 -3.62 15.20
N GLY A 715 27.44 -2.83 14.68
CA GLY A 715 28.45 -3.27 13.70
C GLY A 715 28.00 -3.29 12.24
N ILE A 716 26.78 -2.84 11.93
CA ILE A 716 26.30 -2.60 10.56
C ILE A 716 26.97 -1.33 10.06
N LYS A 717 27.77 -1.43 9.00
CA LYS A 717 28.64 -0.33 8.55
C LYS A 717 27.96 0.54 7.50
N ASN A 718 28.23 1.85 7.60
CA ASN A 718 27.76 2.87 6.66
C ASN A 718 26.24 2.77 6.36
N PRO A 719 25.36 2.74 7.38
CA PRO A 719 23.92 2.68 7.14
C PRO A 719 23.36 3.94 6.47
N GLN A 720 24.09 5.07 6.51
CA GLN A 720 23.63 6.38 6.05
C GLN A 720 23.73 6.58 4.53
N ALA A 721 22.76 7.28 3.96
CA ALA A 721 22.78 7.75 2.58
C ALA A 721 23.95 8.74 2.35
N HIS A 722 24.49 8.77 1.12
CA HIS A 722 25.59 9.65 0.75
C HIS A 722 25.30 10.34 -0.59
N PHE A 723 25.18 11.67 -0.55
CA PHE A 723 24.96 12.54 -1.71
C PHE A 723 25.98 13.68 -1.72
N ASP A 724 25.59 14.95 -1.44
CA ASP A 724 26.55 16.06 -1.32
C ASP A 724 27.51 15.89 -0.13
N LYS A 725 27.07 15.09 0.84
CA LYS A 725 27.79 14.62 2.03
C LYS A 725 27.16 13.30 2.49
N VAL A 726 27.74 12.67 3.52
CA VAL A 726 27.06 11.61 4.29
C VAL A 726 25.92 12.24 5.09
N SER A 727 24.71 11.69 4.95
CA SER A 727 23.52 12.09 5.71
C SER A 727 23.66 11.74 7.17
N LYS A 728 23.03 12.53 8.04
CA LYS A 728 22.80 12.14 9.44
C LYS A 728 21.44 11.53 9.69
N THR A 729 20.45 11.88 8.87
CA THR A 729 19.03 11.58 9.10
C THR A 729 18.53 10.36 8.35
N THR A 730 19.21 9.97 7.26
CA THR A 730 18.62 9.09 6.23
C THR A 730 19.48 7.87 5.90
N MET A 731 18.84 6.71 5.72
CA MET A 731 19.46 5.42 5.37
C MET A 731 19.77 5.28 3.86
N ASP A 732 20.88 4.62 3.51
CA ASP A 732 21.17 4.27 2.12
C ASP A 732 20.30 3.09 1.65
N LEU A 733 19.40 3.36 0.70
CA LEU A 733 18.52 2.38 0.07
C LEU A 733 19.24 1.29 -0.76
N ARG A 734 20.57 1.32 -0.85
CA ARG A 734 21.42 0.25 -1.41
C ARG A 734 22.06 -0.62 -0.35
N ASN A 735 22.04 -0.22 0.92
CA ASN A 735 22.61 -0.98 2.03
C ASN A 735 21.56 -1.99 2.53
N GLU A 736 21.51 -3.16 1.89
CA GLU A 736 20.60 -4.25 2.26
C GLU A 736 20.80 -4.71 3.72
N GLU A 737 22.02 -4.64 4.29
CA GLU A 737 22.23 -5.00 5.71
C GLU A 737 21.49 -4.03 6.64
N ALA A 738 21.56 -2.72 6.37
CA ALA A 738 20.83 -1.71 7.10
C ALA A 738 19.31 -1.80 6.86
N MET A 739 18.87 -1.91 5.60
CA MET A 739 17.44 -2.00 5.27
C MET A 739 16.76 -3.20 5.90
N ASN A 740 17.40 -4.38 5.91
CA ASN A 740 16.85 -5.57 6.57
C ASN A 740 16.75 -5.37 8.09
N PHE A 741 17.77 -4.80 8.74
CA PHE A 741 17.72 -4.51 10.17
C PHE A 741 16.57 -3.54 10.51
N VAL A 742 16.42 -2.45 9.74
CA VAL A 742 15.35 -1.47 9.96
C VAL A 742 13.98 -2.07 9.66
N LYS A 743 13.80 -2.84 8.58
CA LYS A 743 12.54 -3.57 8.30
C LYS A 743 12.17 -4.49 9.46
N THR A 744 13.10 -5.27 10.02
CA THR A 744 12.82 -6.11 11.20
C THR A 744 12.50 -5.29 12.45
N LEU A 745 13.18 -4.17 12.67
CA LEU A 745 12.94 -3.26 13.82
C LEU A 745 11.56 -2.60 13.74
N ILE A 746 11.18 -2.06 12.58
CA ILE A 746 9.84 -1.54 12.31
C ILE A 746 8.79 -2.65 12.47
N GLY A 747 9.08 -3.85 11.97
CA GLY A 747 8.24 -5.04 12.14
C GLY A 747 7.93 -5.32 13.62
N LYS A 748 8.94 -5.29 14.50
CA LYS A 748 8.75 -5.46 15.95
C LYS A 748 7.88 -4.38 16.60
N TYR A 749 8.03 -3.11 16.21
CA TYR A 749 7.13 -2.07 16.70
C TYR A 749 5.69 -2.29 16.19
N MET A 750 5.52 -2.68 14.93
CA MET A 750 4.20 -3.05 14.39
C MET A 750 3.61 -4.28 15.12
N ASP A 751 4.41 -5.30 15.45
CA ASP A 751 3.98 -6.45 16.26
C ASP A 751 3.48 -6.03 17.65
N PHE A 752 4.13 -5.04 18.28
CA PHE A 752 3.64 -4.47 19.55
C PHE A 752 2.32 -3.71 19.39
N PHE A 753 2.16 -2.88 18.35
CA PHE A 753 0.94 -2.08 18.17
C PHE A 753 -0.25 -2.84 17.57
N ALA A 754 -0.01 -4.00 16.94
CA ALA A 754 -1.05 -4.87 16.41
C ALA A 754 -2.12 -5.19 17.47
N GLY A 755 -3.40 -5.01 17.11
CA GLY A 755 -4.55 -5.16 18.00
C GLY A 755 -4.70 -4.10 19.10
N LYS A 756 -3.69 -3.25 19.33
CA LYS A 756 -3.73 -2.14 20.31
C LYS A 756 -4.10 -0.81 19.68
N THR A 757 -3.62 -0.55 18.46
CA THR A 757 -3.98 0.63 17.65
C THR A 757 -4.57 0.22 16.30
N LYS A 758 -5.19 1.18 15.59
CA LYS A 758 -5.80 0.94 14.27
C LYS A 758 -4.88 1.26 13.10
N ILE A 759 -4.04 2.28 13.28
CA ILE A 759 -3.19 2.90 12.25
C ILE A 759 -1.75 2.86 12.77
N PHE A 760 -0.79 2.65 11.88
CA PHE A 760 0.64 2.82 12.15
C PHE A 760 1.25 3.70 11.05
N ASN A 761 1.89 4.80 11.45
CA ASN A 761 2.57 5.71 10.53
C ASN A 761 4.05 5.32 10.41
N PHE A 762 4.51 5.02 9.20
CA PHE A 762 5.93 4.72 8.94
C PHE A 762 6.71 5.90 8.32
N GLY A 763 6.05 7.05 8.15
CA GLY A 763 6.68 8.34 7.83
C GLY A 763 7.01 8.50 6.35
N THR A 764 8.27 8.28 5.97
CA THR A 764 8.85 8.44 4.61
C THR A 764 8.98 9.88 4.08
N ASP A 765 8.76 10.89 4.92
CA ASP A 765 9.00 12.31 4.64
C ASP A 765 10.50 12.66 4.52
N GLU A 766 10.76 13.81 3.86
CA GLU A 766 12.04 14.52 3.82
C GLU A 766 13.34 13.69 3.61
N TYR A 767 13.26 12.61 2.82
CA TYR A 767 14.40 11.74 2.52
C TYR A 767 15.66 12.53 2.15
N ALA A 768 16.76 12.30 2.87
CA ALA A 768 18.07 12.91 2.69
C ALA A 768 18.08 14.45 2.61
N ASN A 769 17.11 15.13 3.23
CA ASN A 769 17.01 16.59 3.26
C ASN A 769 18.34 17.27 3.65
N ASP A 770 19.00 16.77 4.69
CA ASP A 770 20.24 17.31 5.22
C ASP A 770 21.41 17.21 4.23
N ALA A 771 21.44 16.15 3.42
CA ALA A 771 22.54 15.79 2.51
C ALA A 771 22.31 16.18 1.05
N THR A 772 21.20 16.86 0.75
CA THR A 772 20.77 17.25 -0.60
C THR A 772 20.19 18.67 -0.67
N SER A 773 20.37 19.48 0.38
CA SER A 773 19.76 20.82 0.50
C SER A 773 18.22 20.81 0.35
N ALA A 774 17.56 19.82 0.94
CA ALA A 774 16.13 19.54 0.79
C ALA A 774 15.68 19.26 -0.66
N GLN A 775 16.45 18.43 -1.39
CA GLN A 775 16.15 18.02 -2.76
C GLN A 775 16.16 16.49 -2.95
N GLY A 776 16.02 15.71 -1.87
CA GLY A 776 16.30 14.27 -1.89
C GLY A 776 15.47 13.43 -2.88
N TRP A 777 14.23 13.81 -3.18
CA TRP A 777 13.42 13.15 -4.22
C TRP A 777 14.01 13.35 -5.62
N TYR A 778 14.50 14.56 -5.91
CA TYR A 778 15.24 14.84 -7.15
C TYR A 778 16.54 14.03 -7.21
N TYR A 779 17.27 13.91 -6.10
CA TYR A 779 18.48 13.05 -6.02
C TYR A 779 18.12 11.56 -6.21
N LEU A 780 17.03 11.06 -5.62
CA LEU A 780 16.54 9.70 -5.83
C LEU A 780 16.13 9.44 -7.30
N LYS A 781 15.53 10.42 -7.99
CA LYS A 781 15.28 10.32 -9.44
C LYS A 781 16.61 10.35 -10.24
N TRP A 782 17.52 11.27 -9.92
CA TRP A 782 18.81 11.46 -10.58
C TRP A 782 19.71 10.21 -10.51
N TYR A 783 19.84 9.61 -9.32
CA TYR A 783 20.59 8.37 -9.08
C TYR A 783 19.78 7.09 -9.38
N GLN A 784 18.56 7.21 -9.93
CA GLN A 784 17.64 6.10 -10.26
C GLN A 784 17.21 5.21 -9.07
N LEU A 785 17.40 5.70 -7.83
CA LEU A 785 17.04 5.02 -6.59
C LEU A 785 15.56 5.20 -6.17
N TYR A 786 14.81 6.09 -6.83
CA TYR A 786 13.39 6.33 -6.51
C TYR A 786 12.51 5.06 -6.62
N GLY A 787 12.84 4.13 -7.52
CA GLY A 787 12.18 2.82 -7.58
C GLY A 787 12.45 1.94 -6.35
N LYS A 788 13.66 2.02 -5.79
CA LYS A 788 14.06 1.30 -4.57
C LYS A 788 13.47 1.93 -3.30
N PHE A 789 13.22 3.24 -3.31
CA PHE A 789 12.41 3.91 -2.29
C PHE A 789 10.95 3.41 -2.31
N ALA A 790 10.33 3.29 -3.49
CA ALA A 790 8.97 2.74 -3.59
C ALA A 790 8.91 1.26 -3.15
N GLU A 791 9.90 0.44 -3.52
CA GLU A 791 10.05 -0.93 -3.01
C GLU A 791 10.06 -0.95 -1.47
N TYR A 792 10.82 -0.04 -0.84
CA TYR A 792 10.89 0.09 0.62
C TYR A 792 9.54 0.49 1.25
N ALA A 793 8.91 1.56 0.74
CA ALA A 793 7.61 2.04 1.24
C ALA A 793 6.49 1.01 1.06
N ASN A 794 6.46 0.32 -0.10
CA ASN A 794 5.51 -0.76 -0.37
C ASN A 794 5.77 -1.97 0.55
N THR A 795 7.02 -2.27 0.89
CA THR A 795 7.35 -3.32 1.89
C THR A 795 6.75 -3.00 3.25
N LEU A 796 6.95 -1.77 3.77
CA LEU A 796 6.39 -1.36 5.06
C LEU A 796 4.85 -1.32 5.04
N THR A 797 4.26 -0.98 3.89
CA THR A 797 2.82 -1.02 3.67
C THR A 797 2.26 -2.44 3.76
N ALA A 798 2.92 -3.42 3.15
CA ALA A 798 2.56 -4.83 3.27
C ALA A 798 2.70 -5.33 4.72
N MET A 799 3.83 -5.06 5.38
CA MET A 799 4.09 -5.46 6.76
C MET A 799 3.05 -4.94 7.76
N ALA A 800 2.51 -3.74 7.54
CA ALA A 800 1.42 -3.17 8.34
C ALA A 800 0.09 -3.92 8.11
N LYS A 801 -0.27 -4.14 6.84
CA LYS A 801 -1.50 -4.86 6.46
C LYS A 801 -1.53 -6.30 6.96
N GLU A 802 -0.40 -7.02 6.89
CA GLU A 802 -0.22 -8.36 7.46
C GLU A 802 -0.53 -8.43 8.96
N ARG A 803 -0.35 -7.32 9.68
CA ARG A 803 -0.55 -7.19 11.14
C ARG A 803 -1.91 -6.60 11.52
N GLY A 804 -2.80 -6.38 10.54
CA GLY A 804 -4.09 -5.75 10.74
C GLY A 804 -4.01 -4.26 11.08
N LEU A 805 -2.87 -3.61 10.80
CA LEU A 805 -2.68 -2.17 11.00
C LEU A 805 -2.91 -1.45 9.67
N GLN A 806 -3.74 -0.39 9.70
CA GLN A 806 -3.87 0.53 8.56
C GLN A 806 -2.53 1.25 8.33
N PRO A 807 -1.89 1.08 7.16
CA PRO A 807 -0.66 1.80 6.83
C PRO A 807 -0.93 3.31 6.69
N MET A 808 -0.03 4.14 7.21
CA MET A 808 -0.02 5.59 7.03
C MET A 808 1.40 6.08 6.73
N ALA A 809 1.50 7.11 5.90
CA ALA A 809 2.77 7.76 5.52
C ALA A 809 2.51 9.24 5.17
N PHE A 810 3.55 10.07 5.16
CA PHE A 810 3.46 11.43 4.63
C PHE A 810 3.49 11.46 3.09
N ASN A 811 3.00 12.54 2.50
CA ASN A 811 2.75 12.60 1.05
C ASN A 811 4.02 12.76 0.18
N ASP A 812 5.17 13.05 0.77
CA ASP A 812 6.36 13.55 0.08
C ASP A 812 6.93 12.57 -0.94
N GLY A 813 7.09 11.30 -0.55
CA GLY A 813 7.68 10.29 -1.40
C GLY A 813 6.79 9.77 -2.53
N PHE A 814 5.47 9.99 -2.45
CA PHE A 814 4.48 9.35 -3.32
C PHE A 814 4.29 10.13 -4.62
N TYR A 815 4.46 9.47 -5.78
CA TYR A 815 4.22 10.02 -7.13
C TYR A 815 4.88 11.38 -7.43
N TYR A 816 6.11 11.59 -6.93
CA TYR A 816 6.87 12.85 -7.00
C TYR A 816 6.87 13.49 -8.41
N GLU A 817 6.71 14.82 -8.46
CA GLU A 817 6.46 15.62 -9.68
C GLU A 817 5.16 15.29 -10.45
N ASP A 818 4.13 14.74 -9.78
CA ASP A 818 2.87 14.29 -10.39
C ASP A 818 3.13 13.21 -11.48
N LYS A 819 4.02 12.23 -11.18
CA LYS A 819 4.51 11.21 -12.13
C LYS A 819 4.37 9.77 -11.62
N ASP A 820 3.99 8.88 -12.53
CA ASP A 820 3.72 7.45 -12.35
C ASP A 820 4.70 6.52 -13.10
N ASP A 821 5.95 6.95 -13.26
CA ASP A 821 7.04 6.08 -13.74
C ASP A 821 7.47 5.02 -12.71
N VAL A 822 6.95 5.11 -11.48
CA VAL A 822 7.12 4.18 -10.36
C VAL A 822 5.78 4.08 -9.62
N GLU A 823 5.36 2.86 -9.27
CA GLU A 823 4.08 2.58 -8.61
C GLU A 823 4.21 2.42 -7.09
N PHE A 824 3.20 2.93 -6.37
CA PHE A 824 3.07 2.81 -4.91
C PHE A 824 1.80 2.05 -4.54
N ASP A 825 1.80 1.38 -3.40
CA ASP A 825 0.62 0.70 -2.84
C ASP A 825 -0.49 1.73 -2.53
N LYS A 826 -1.74 1.40 -2.85
CA LYS A 826 -2.89 2.32 -2.79
C LYS A 826 -3.63 2.30 -1.45
N ASP A 827 -3.36 1.33 -0.60
CA ASP A 827 -4.02 1.21 0.70
C ASP A 827 -3.47 2.18 1.75
N VAL A 828 -2.37 2.90 1.46
CA VAL A 828 -1.74 3.87 2.38
C VAL A 828 -2.66 5.06 2.64
N LEU A 829 -2.93 5.34 3.92
CA LEU A 829 -3.53 6.60 4.35
C LEU A 829 -2.50 7.71 4.25
N ILE A 830 -2.70 8.67 3.35
CA ILE A 830 -1.73 9.74 3.11
C ILE A 830 -1.96 10.89 4.10
N SER A 831 -0.99 11.10 4.99
CA SER A 831 -0.85 12.28 5.84
C SER A 831 -0.37 13.44 4.98
N TYR A 832 -1.29 14.17 4.36
CA TYR A 832 -0.96 15.21 3.39
C TYR A 832 -0.77 16.56 4.08
N TRP A 833 0.44 17.12 4.00
CA TRP A 833 0.81 18.34 4.72
C TRP A 833 1.24 19.50 3.82
N SER A 834 1.81 19.22 2.65
CA SER A 834 2.39 20.22 1.75
C SER A 834 2.53 19.70 0.32
N LYS A 835 2.54 20.59 -0.69
CA LYS A 835 3.05 20.28 -2.05
C LYS A 835 4.54 20.63 -2.19
N GLY A 836 5.23 20.84 -1.08
CA GLY A 836 6.63 21.25 -1.03
C GLY A 836 6.85 22.69 -1.49
N TRP A 837 8.00 22.93 -2.11
CA TRP A 837 8.49 24.26 -2.49
C TRP A 837 9.38 24.18 -3.74
N TRP A 838 10.01 25.30 -4.11
CA TRP A 838 10.90 25.34 -5.27
C TRP A 838 12.07 24.36 -5.13
N GLY A 839 12.16 23.37 -6.02
CA GLY A 839 13.18 22.31 -6.00
C GLY A 839 12.80 21.07 -5.17
N TYR A 840 11.60 21.08 -4.56
CA TYR A 840 11.03 20.00 -3.75
C TYR A 840 9.58 19.77 -4.21
N ASN A 841 9.43 19.24 -5.43
CA ASN A 841 8.20 19.28 -6.22
C ASN A 841 7.29 18.05 -5.96
N LEU A 842 6.65 18.02 -4.78
CA LEU A 842 5.81 16.90 -4.35
C LEU A 842 4.55 16.72 -5.23
N ALA A 843 3.95 15.53 -5.22
CA ALA A 843 2.67 15.27 -5.87
C ALA A 843 1.56 16.13 -5.28
N SER A 844 0.62 16.59 -6.11
CA SER A 844 -0.58 17.30 -5.68
C SER A 844 -1.59 16.37 -5.00
N PRO A 845 -2.44 16.89 -4.10
CA PRO A 845 -3.51 16.09 -3.52
C PRO A 845 -4.54 15.70 -4.59
N GLN A 846 -4.75 16.51 -5.64
CA GLN A 846 -5.56 16.13 -6.80
C GLN A 846 -4.98 14.92 -7.54
N TYR A 847 -3.67 14.88 -7.77
CA TYR A 847 -3.04 13.74 -8.44
C TYR A 847 -3.10 12.48 -7.58
N LEU A 848 -2.77 12.57 -6.28
CA LEU A 848 -2.90 11.44 -5.36
C LEU A 848 -4.37 10.95 -5.24
N ALA A 849 -5.35 11.86 -5.26
CA ALA A 849 -6.78 11.48 -5.29
C ALA A 849 -7.13 10.71 -6.57
N SER A 850 -6.62 11.13 -7.74
CA SER A 850 -6.80 10.42 -9.02
C SER A 850 -6.10 9.04 -9.07
N LYS A 851 -5.14 8.79 -8.18
CA LYS A 851 -4.53 7.47 -7.94
C LYS A 851 -5.29 6.62 -6.89
N GLY A 852 -6.37 7.14 -6.32
CA GLY A 852 -7.25 6.44 -5.38
C GLY A 852 -6.95 6.67 -3.89
N TYR A 853 -5.99 7.53 -3.55
CA TYR A 853 -5.61 7.75 -2.14
C TYR A 853 -6.68 8.49 -1.34
N LYS A 854 -6.74 8.16 -0.05
CA LYS A 854 -7.50 8.89 0.98
C LYS A 854 -6.53 9.68 1.86
N PHE A 855 -6.97 10.84 2.32
CA PHE A 855 -6.11 11.75 3.08
C PHE A 855 -6.49 11.86 4.56
N LEU A 856 -5.48 11.86 5.43
CA LEU A 856 -5.53 12.60 6.68
C LEU A 856 -4.98 14.00 6.36
N ASN A 857 -5.78 15.05 6.56
CA ASN A 857 -5.38 16.42 6.23
C ASN A 857 -4.47 16.99 7.33
N THR A 858 -3.17 16.93 7.13
CA THR A 858 -2.13 17.32 8.09
C THR A 858 -1.57 18.70 7.75
N ASN A 859 -2.45 19.65 7.40
CA ASN A 859 -2.05 20.89 6.72
C ASN A 859 -0.99 21.71 7.50
N GLY A 860 0.14 22.00 6.85
CA GLY A 860 1.24 22.77 7.41
C GLY A 860 0.89 24.19 7.90
N ASP A 861 -0.28 24.71 7.52
CA ASP A 861 -0.83 25.95 8.08
C ASP A 861 -1.07 25.88 9.60
N TRP A 862 -1.38 24.70 10.15
CA TRP A 862 -1.67 24.50 11.58
C TRP A 862 -0.45 24.08 12.42
N TYR A 863 0.74 24.00 11.82
CA TYR A 863 1.96 23.56 12.51
C TYR A 863 2.43 24.57 13.57
N TYR A 864 2.68 24.10 14.79
CA TYR A 864 3.48 24.83 15.79
C TYR A 864 4.78 24.09 16.11
N ILE A 865 5.90 24.73 15.80
CA ILE A 865 7.25 24.27 16.13
C ILE A 865 7.62 24.83 17.51
N LEU A 866 7.98 23.95 18.47
CA LEU A 866 8.21 24.35 19.86
C LEU A 866 9.22 25.50 19.98
N GLY A 867 8.77 26.59 20.63
CA GLY A 867 9.59 27.76 20.87
C GLY A 867 9.71 28.74 19.70
N GLN A 868 9.23 28.40 18.49
CA GLN A 868 9.27 29.26 17.30
C GLN A 868 8.62 30.64 17.54
N LYS A 869 9.26 31.70 17.06
CA LYS A 869 8.82 33.09 17.22
C LYS A 869 8.35 33.72 15.90
N PRO A 870 7.51 34.78 15.93
CA PRO A 870 7.06 35.47 14.72
C PRO A 870 8.21 35.91 13.80
N GLU A 871 9.32 36.33 14.39
CA GLU A 871 10.57 36.72 13.72
C GLU A 871 11.37 35.57 13.11
N ASP A 872 11.17 34.32 13.57
CA ASP A 872 11.74 33.12 12.93
C ASP A 872 10.98 32.73 11.64
N GLY A 873 9.73 33.21 11.49
CA GLY A 873 8.80 32.72 10.46
C GLY A 873 8.36 31.28 10.68
N GLY A 874 7.92 30.60 9.61
CA GLY A 874 7.49 29.19 9.68
C GLY A 874 6.19 28.99 10.47
N GLY A 875 6.18 27.96 11.34
CA GLY A 875 5.05 27.57 12.20
C GLY A 875 5.22 28.08 13.63
N PHE A 876 4.97 29.36 13.88
CA PHE A 876 4.92 29.94 15.23
C PHE A 876 3.48 30.02 15.76
N LEU A 877 3.32 29.84 17.08
CA LEU A 877 2.01 29.65 17.75
C LEU A 877 0.90 30.57 17.25
N LYS A 878 1.13 31.89 17.25
CA LYS A 878 0.11 32.88 16.84
C LYS A 878 -0.37 32.66 15.40
N LYS A 879 0.53 32.30 14.46
CA LYS A 879 0.14 32.00 13.08
C LYS A 879 -0.69 30.72 13.03
N ALA A 880 -0.28 29.67 13.74
CA ALA A 880 -1.03 28.42 13.80
C ALA A 880 -2.45 28.65 14.34
N ILE A 881 -2.60 29.40 15.45
CA ILE A 881 -3.90 29.79 16.01
C ILE A 881 -4.73 30.56 14.98
N GLU A 882 -4.20 31.63 14.38
CA GLU A 882 -4.91 32.39 13.34
C GLU A 882 -5.32 31.51 12.15
N ASN A 883 -4.52 30.51 11.79
CA ASN A 883 -4.79 29.59 10.70
C ASN A 883 -5.85 28.51 11.03
N THR A 884 -6.09 28.18 12.30
CA THR A 884 -7.20 27.28 12.67
C THR A 884 -8.58 27.83 12.28
N GLY A 885 -8.72 29.16 12.21
CA GLY A 885 -9.93 29.83 11.70
C GLY A 885 -9.89 30.21 10.22
N LYS A 886 -8.71 30.40 9.61
CA LYS A 886 -8.56 30.82 8.21
C LYS A 886 -8.50 29.66 7.21
N THR A 887 -7.91 28.54 7.61
CA THR A 887 -7.71 27.36 6.76
C THR A 887 -8.79 26.34 7.10
N PRO A 888 -9.77 26.06 6.21
CA PRO A 888 -10.90 25.18 6.51
C PRO A 888 -10.48 23.74 6.87
N PHE A 889 -11.25 23.07 7.72
CA PHE A 889 -10.95 21.71 8.21
C PHE A 889 -10.66 20.70 7.08
N ASN A 890 -11.40 20.75 5.97
CA ASN A 890 -11.20 19.87 4.81
C ASN A 890 -10.13 20.36 3.81
N GLN A 891 -9.59 21.58 3.95
CA GLN A 891 -8.66 22.15 2.97
C GLN A 891 -7.28 21.51 3.07
N LEU A 892 -6.96 20.65 2.10
CA LEU A 892 -5.62 20.10 1.90
C LEU A 892 -4.65 21.20 1.45
N ALA A 893 -3.39 21.10 1.88
CA ALA A 893 -2.36 22.08 1.53
C ALA A 893 -2.19 22.21 0.01
N SER A 894 -1.86 23.42 -0.46
CA SER A 894 -1.84 23.85 -1.87
C SER A 894 -3.20 23.93 -2.59
N THR A 895 -4.32 23.59 -1.95
CA THR A 895 -5.67 23.72 -2.52
C THR A 895 -6.44 24.90 -1.91
N LYS A 896 -7.61 25.20 -2.48
CA LYS A 896 -8.58 26.16 -1.94
C LYS A 896 -9.95 25.48 -1.84
N TYR A 897 -10.47 25.38 -0.63
CA TYR A 897 -11.76 24.75 -0.35
C TYR A 897 -12.90 25.79 -0.40
N PRO A 898 -14.11 25.47 -0.90
CA PRO A 898 -14.53 24.17 -1.46
C PRO A 898 -14.33 24.04 -2.99
N GLU A 899 -13.59 24.96 -3.63
CA GLU A 899 -13.30 24.90 -5.08
C GLU A 899 -12.52 23.63 -5.48
N VAL A 900 -11.76 23.08 -4.53
CA VAL A 900 -11.22 21.72 -4.53
C VAL A 900 -11.65 21.06 -3.22
N ASP A 901 -12.63 20.15 -3.31
CA ASP A 901 -12.99 19.23 -2.24
C ASP A 901 -12.53 17.82 -2.61
N LEU A 902 -11.87 17.12 -1.68
CA LEU A 902 -11.21 15.83 -1.91
C LEU A 902 -11.42 14.90 -0.70
N PRO A 903 -11.45 13.56 -0.87
CA PRO A 903 -11.78 12.63 0.21
C PRO A 903 -10.78 12.63 1.40
N THR A 904 -11.07 13.45 2.41
CA THR A 904 -10.37 13.42 3.70
C THR A 904 -11.11 12.55 4.72
N VAL A 905 -10.40 11.62 5.37
CA VAL A 905 -10.93 10.83 6.50
C VAL A 905 -11.00 11.66 7.80
N GLY A 906 -10.40 12.85 7.80
CA GLY A 906 -10.22 13.70 8.96
C GLY A 906 -9.02 14.62 8.79
N SER A 907 -8.66 15.31 9.87
CA SER A 907 -7.60 16.32 9.86
C SER A 907 -6.74 16.25 11.12
N MET A 908 -5.47 16.61 10.97
CA MET A 908 -4.43 16.52 11.99
C MET A 908 -3.72 17.86 12.19
N LEU A 909 -3.79 18.40 13.40
CA LEU A 909 -2.96 19.52 13.84
C LEU A 909 -1.66 18.96 14.43
N ALA A 910 -0.51 19.61 14.19
CA ALA A 910 0.79 19.05 14.57
C ALA A 910 1.68 20.00 15.37
N ILE A 911 2.26 19.46 16.45
CA ILE A 911 3.26 20.09 17.31
C ILE A 911 4.62 19.42 17.03
N TRP A 912 5.57 20.20 16.55
CA TRP A 912 6.88 19.71 16.08
C TRP A 912 8.02 20.19 16.99
N ALA A 913 9.09 19.40 17.08
CA ALA A 913 10.19 19.63 18.01
C ALA A 913 11.56 19.74 17.32
N ASP A 914 11.61 20.39 16.15
CA ASP A 914 12.80 20.70 15.31
C ASP A 914 14.00 21.22 16.13
N ARG A 915 13.70 21.98 17.19
CA ARG A 915 14.64 22.40 18.22
C ARG A 915 14.26 21.70 19.53
N PRO A 916 14.67 20.44 19.78
CA PRO A 916 14.14 19.65 20.89
C PRO A 916 14.60 20.13 22.28
N SER A 917 15.60 21.02 22.33
CA SER A 917 15.99 21.78 23.52
C SER A 917 15.05 22.94 23.86
N ALA A 918 14.09 23.28 22.99
CA ALA A 918 13.04 24.24 23.30
C ALA A 918 12.16 23.74 24.46
N LYS A 919 11.75 24.67 25.34
CA LYS A 919 10.88 24.35 26.47
C LYS A 919 9.48 23.99 25.96
N TYR A 920 9.03 22.76 26.21
CA TYR A 920 7.62 22.40 26.12
C TYR A 920 6.80 23.22 27.12
N LYS A 921 5.68 23.75 26.64
CA LYS A 921 4.78 24.64 27.34
C LYS A 921 3.35 24.20 27.07
N GLU A 922 2.81 23.43 28.00
CA GLU A 922 1.49 22.83 27.92
C GLU A 922 0.39 23.86 27.60
N GLU A 923 0.54 25.08 28.12
CA GLU A 923 -0.39 26.18 27.88
C GLU A 923 -0.48 26.60 26.40
N GLU A 924 0.66 26.61 25.69
CA GLU A 924 0.72 27.00 24.27
C GLU A 924 0.12 25.92 23.35
N ILE A 925 0.32 24.65 23.67
CA ILE A 925 -0.28 23.53 22.92
C ILE A 925 -1.80 23.50 23.16
N PHE A 926 -2.24 23.68 24.42
CA PHE A 926 -3.66 23.64 24.76
C PHE A 926 -4.44 24.83 24.21
N GLU A 927 -3.85 26.02 24.11
CA GLU A 927 -4.45 27.17 23.41
C GLU A 927 -4.72 26.83 21.94
N LEU A 928 -3.73 26.30 21.22
CA LEU A 928 -3.84 25.93 19.81
C LEU A 928 -4.83 24.78 19.57
N MET A 929 -4.83 23.75 20.42
CA MET A 929 -5.82 22.67 20.35
C MET A 929 -7.25 23.20 20.57
N THR A 930 -7.42 24.12 21.52
CA THR A 930 -8.73 24.71 21.83
C THR A 930 -9.24 25.55 20.67
N ALA A 931 -8.37 26.36 20.05
CA ALA A 931 -8.70 27.17 18.87
C ALA A 931 -9.20 26.31 17.70
N PHE A 932 -8.52 25.19 17.40
CA PHE A 932 -8.93 24.28 16.31
C PHE A 932 -10.31 23.64 16.58
N ALA A 933 -10.52 23.14 17.80
CA ALA A 933 -11.82 22.59 18.20
C ALA A 933 -12.94 23.65 18.19
N ASP A 934 -12.65 24.89 18.59
CA ASP A 934 -13.62 25.98 18.65
C ASP A 934 -13.92 26.64 17.30
N HIS A 935 -13.02 26.58 16.32
CA HIS A 935 -13.31 26.98 14.95
C HIS A 935 -14.05 25.91 14.13
N ASN A 936 -14.05 24.64 14.57
CA ASN A 936 -14.64 23.51 13.83
C ASN A 936 -15.63 22.68 14.67
N LYS A 937 -16.44 23.34 15.51
CA LYS A 937 -17.32 22.72 16.53
C LYS A 937 -18.33 21.69 16.01
N ASP A 938 -18.60 21.66 14.72
CA ASP A 938 -19.45 20.67 14.04
C ASP A 938 -18.75 19.32 13.79
N TYR A 939 -17.42 19.33 13.63
CA TYR A 939 -16.59 18.12 13.51
C TYR A 939 -16.20 17.55 14.87
N PHE A 940 -15.90 18.40 15.84
CA PHE A 940 -15.45 17.99 17.18
C PHE A 940 -16.61 17.51 18.06
N ARG A 941 -16.37 16.50 18.91
CA ARG A 941 -17.36 16.02 19.88
C ARG A 941 -17.58 17.04 21.01
N ALA A 942 -18.73 16.95 21.66
CA ALA A 942 -18.92 17.57 22.98
C ALA A 942 -17.99 16.92 24.03
N ASN A 943 -17.75 17.61 25.15
CA ASN A 943 -17.02 17.09 26.29
C ASN A 943 -17.88 16.06 27.04
N TYR A 944 -17.43 14.80 27.03
CA TYR A 944 -18.08 13.67 27.68
C TYR A 944 -17.42 13.21 28.99
N ASN A 945 -16.44 13.95 29.55
CA ASN A 945 -15.78 13.59 30.81
C ASN A 945 -16.77 13.49 31.98
N ALA A 946 -17.57 14.54 32.20
CA ALA A 946 -18.59 14.55 33.25
C ALA A 946 -19.65 13.45 33.09
N LEU A 947 -19.93 12.99 31.85
CA LEU A 947 -20.83 11.85 31.63
C LEU A 947 -20.18 10.53 32.03
N ARG A 948 -18.91 10.32 31.70
CA ARG A 948 -18.16 9.13 32.13
C ARG A 948 -18.03 9.05 33.65
N GLU A 949 -17.73 10.18 34.29
CA GLU A 949 -17.66 10.32 35.76
C GLU A 949 -19.00 10.03 36.44
N GLU A 950 -20.13 10.43 35.85
CA GLU A 950 -21.46 10.14 36.40
C GLU A 950 -21.89 8.70 36.17
N ILE A 951 -21.52 8.09 35.02
CA ILE A 951 -21.74 6.66 34.75
C ILE A 951 -20.93 5.79 35.72
N ALA A 952 -19.67 6.16 36.00
CA ALA A 952 -18.80 5.44 36.93
C ALA A 952 -19.26 5.51 38.41
N GLN A 953 -20.20 6.39 38.74
CA GLN A 953 -20.82 6.45 40.08
C GLN A 953 -22.09 5.58 40.22
N ILE A 954 -22.57 4.96 39.13
CA ILE A 954 -23.72 4.05 39.18
C ILE A 954 -23.28 2.75 39.90
N PRO A 955 -24.01 2.28 40.93
CA PRO A 955 -23.66 1.05 41.63
C PRO A 955 -23.59 -0.16 40.69
N GLU A 956 -22.59 -1.02 40.88
CA GLU A 956 -22.43 -2.26 40.09
C GLU A 956 -23.54 -3.27 40.38
N ASN A 957 -23.93 -3.41 41.66
CA ASN A 957 -25.14 -4.12 42.02
C ASN A 957 -26.33 -3.13 42.13
N LEU A 958 -27.40 -3.42 41.40
CA LEU A 958 -28.65 -2.66 41.37
C LEU A 958 -29.82 -3.42 42.03
N GLU A 959 -29.56 -4.56 42.66
CA GLU A 959 -30.50 -5.26 43.55
C GLU A 959 -30.82 -4.44 44.80
N GLY A 960 -31.97 -4.70 45.42
CA GLY A 960 -32.42 -3.98 46.62
C GLY A 960 -32.99 -2.58 46.38
N TYR A 961 -32.87 -2.01 45.17
CA TYR A 961 -33.50 -0.75 44.79
C TYR A 961 -34.94 -0.92 44.29
N SER A 962 -35.75 0.14 44.42
CA SER A 962 -37.15 0.14 43.98
C SER A 962 -37.25 0.18 42.46
N LYS A 963 -38.21 -0.59 41.91
CA LYS A 963 -38.43 -0.66 40.46
C LYS A 963 -38.65 0.71 39.81
N GLU A 964 -39.41 1.60 40.44
CA GLU A 964 -39.66 2.98 39.96
C GLU A 964 -38.33 3.74 39.72
N SER A 965 -37.39 3.65 40.66
CA SER A 965 -36.11 4.33 40.56
C SER A 965 -35.15 3.66 39.56
N LEU A 966 -35.20 2.34 39.43
CA LEU A 966 -34.45 1.59 38.42
C LEU A 966 -34.97 1.83 37.00
N ASP A 967 -36.28 1.86 36.79
CA ASP A 967 -36.92 2.18 35.50
C ASP A 967 -36.57 3.64 35.10
N THR A 968 -36.52 4.57 36.06
CA THR A 968 -36.08 5.97 35.85
C THR A 968 -34.60 6.06 35.45
N LEU A 969 -33.71 5.35 36.14
CA LEU A 969 -32.29 5.30 35.80
C LEU A 969 -32.06 4.65 34.43
N SER A 970 -32.79 3.57 34.13
CA SER A 970 -32.77 2.85 32.86
C SER A 970 -33.20 3.76 31.70
N ALA A 971 -34.37 4.40 31.80
CA ALA A 971 -34.86 5.34 30.79
C ALA A 971 -33.88 6.52 30.56
N THR A 972 -33.25 7.02 31.64
CA THR A 972 -32.25 8.09 31.54
C THR A 972 -30.97 7.61 30.86
N LYS A 973 -30.52 6.37 31.13
CA LYS A 973 -29.38 5.72 30.46
C LYS A 973 -29.65 5.45 28.98
N THR A 974 -30.87 5.07 28.62
CA THR A 974 -31.33 4.92 27.22
C THR A 974 -31.41 6.26 26.48
N ALA A 975 -31.67 7.36 27.18
CA ALA A 975 -31.73 8.70 26.58
C ALA A 975 -30.34 9.36 26.34
N LEU A 976 -29.23 8.71 26.69
CA LEU A 976 -27.88 9.26 26.51
C LEU A 976 -27.46 9.27 25.03
N ASN A 977 -27.11 10.45 24.52
CA ASN A 977 -26.64 10.62 23.15
C ASN A 977 -25.13 10.89 23.11
N TYR A 978 -24.37 9.92 22.57
CA TYR A 978 -22.90 9.97 22.40
C TYR A 978 -22.44 10.58 21.07
N ASN A 979 -23.39 11.07 20.25
CA ASN A 979 -23.19 11.66 18.92
C ASN A 979 -23.52 13.17 18.91
N LEU A 980 -23.26 13.88 20.00
CA LEU A 980 -23.43 15.34 20.08
C LEU A 980 -22.08 16.02 19.78
N ASN A 981 -22.09 16.99 18.85
CA ASN A 981 -20.92 17.80 18.52
C ASN A 981 -20.74 18.97 19.50
N ARG A 982 -19.60 19.65 19.43
CA ARG A 982 -19.15 20.66 20.40
C ARG A 982 -20.07 21.88 20.49
N ASN A 983 -20.92 22.14 19.49
CA ASN A 983 -21.98 23.14 19.57
C ASN A 983 -23.08 22.79 20.59
N LYS A 984 -23.22 21.51 20.94
CA LYS A 984 -24.34 20.95 21.71
C LYS A 984 -23.96 20.60 23.16
N GLN A 985 -22.94 21.25 23.72
CA GLN A 985 -22.48 20.97 25.08
C GLN A 985 -23.61 21.05 26.12
N ALA A 986 -24.46 22.07 26.05
CA ALA A 986 -25.61 22.22 26.96
C ALA A 986 -26.64 21.07 26.86
N GLU A 987 -26.73 20.37 25.72
CA GLU A 987 -27.54 19.15 25.59
C GLU A 987 -26.89 17.99 26.38
N VAL A 988 -25.56 17.84 26.31
CA VAL A 988 -24.80 16.86 27.12
C VAL A 988 -24.91 17.19 28.61
N ASP A 989 -24.70 18.44 29.00
CA ASP A 989 -24.77 18.86 30.40
C ASP A 989 -26.16 18.60 31.00
N THR A 990 -27.22 18.79 30.20
CA THR A 990 -28.61 18.45 30.56
C THR A 990 -28.80 16.93 30.72
N LEU A 991 -28.17 16.10 29.89
CA LEU A 991 -28.21 14.64 30.02
C LEU A 991 -27.44 14.17 31.27
N VAL A 992 -26.28 14.75 31.57
CA VAL A 992 -25.51 14.47 32.78
C VAL A 992 -26.29 14.87 34.04
N ALA A 993 -26.92 16.04 34.05
CA ALA A 993 -27.75 16.49 35.17
C ALA A 993 -28.95 15.56 35.42
N LYS A 994 -29.60 15.07 34.35
CA LYS A 994 -30.66 14.05 34.45
C LYS A 994 -30.13 12.72 34.99
N LEU A 995 -28.99 12.23 34.51
CA LEU A 995 -28.39 10.98 34.98
C LEU A 995 -28.02 11.06 36.46
N ARG A 996 -27.43 12.18 36.89
CA ARG A 996 -27.15 12.48 38.30
C ARG A 996 -28.42 12.48 39.14
N ALA A 997 -29.48 13.15 38.69
CA ALA A 997 -30.76 13.17 39.39
C ALA A 997 -31.39 11.77 39.50
N ALA A 998 -31.33 10.95 38.44
CA ALA A 998 -31.83 9.58 38.46
C ALA A 998 -31.03 8.67 39.40
N ARG A 999 -29.69 8.80 39.41
CA ARG A 999 -28.81 8.05 40.32
C ARG A 999 -29.00 8.44 41.79
N LEU A 1000 -29.09 9.74 42.09
CA LEU A 1000 -29.40 10.22 43.44
C LEU A 1000 -30.85 9.93 43.86
N GLY A 1001 -31.74 9.68 42.90
CA GLY A 1001 -33.11 9.23 43.09
C GLY A 1001 -33.28 7.71 43.29
N LEU A 1002 -32.19 6.93 43.36
CA LEU A 1002 -32.24 5.51 43.69
C LEU A 1002 -32.76 5.30 45.14
N LYS A 1003 -33.97 4.75 45.26
CA LYS A 1003 -34.62 4.46 46.55
C LYS A 1003 -34.48 2.96 46.87
N PRO A 1004 -34.25 2.56 48.13
CA PRO A 1004 -34.42 1.16 48.54
C PRO A 1004 -35.83 0.63 48.20
N ALA A 1005 -35.94 -0.66 47.93
CA ALA A 1005 -37.23 -1.33 47.76
C ALA A 1005 -38.00 -1.33 49.10
N ALA A 1006 -39.22 -0.81 49.09
CA ALA A 1006 -40.01 -0.65 50.32
C ALA A 1006 -40.50 -2.00 50.86
N THR A 1007 -39.92 -2.44 51.96
CA THR A 1007 -40.58 -3.37 52.90
C THR A 1007 -41.84 -2.71 53.47
N HIS A 1008 -42.86 -3.50 53.81
CA HIS A 1008 -44.14 -2.96 54.26
C HIS A 1008 -44.05 -2.24 55.62
N SER A 1009 -44.87 -1.20 55.77
CA SER A 1009 -44.91 -0.29 56.92
C SER A 1009 -46.28 -0.32 57.62
N GLY A 1010 -46.26 -0.02 58.92
CA GLY A 1010 -47.41 0.36 59.74
C GLY A 1010 -46.89 0.91 61.08
N SER A 1011 -47.47 1.94 61.71
CA SER A 1011 -48.68 2.70 61.34
C SER A 1011 -48.54 4.18 61.74
N LEU A 1012 -49.38 5.01 61.11
CA LEU A 1012 -49.62 6.43 61.34
C LEU A 1012 -49.78 6.82 62.83
N ASP A 1013 -49.20 7.95 63.24
CA ASP A 1013 -49.92 8.99 63.98
C ASP A 1013 -49.27 10.39 63.82
N GLU A 1014 -50.02 11.47 64.06
CA GLU A 1014 -49.57 12.87 63.87
C GLU A 1014 -49.17 13.53 65.20
N ASN A 1015 -47.94 13.30 65.70
CA ASN A 1015 -47.11 14.23 66.51
C ASN A 1015 -45.88 13.52 67.10
N GLU A 1016 -44.69 13.70 66.53
CA GLU A 1016 -43.45 13.36 67.26
C GLU A 1016 -42.27 14.25 66.88
N VAL A 1017 -41.48 14.67 67.90
CA VAL A 1017 -40.32 15.56 67.75
C VAL A 1017 -39.05 14.79 68.10
N VAL A 1018 -38.31 14.38 67.06
CA VAL A 1018 -36.89 13.98 67.09
C VAL A 1018 -36.51 12.91 68.14
N ALA A 1019 -36.64 11.63 67.77
CA ALA A 1019 -35.98 10.52 68.48
C ALA A 1019 -35.65 9.29 67.61
N ASN A 1020 -35.12 9.47 66.39
CA ASN A 1020 -34.55 8.34 65.63
C ASN A 1020 -33.25 7.85 66.30
N VAL A 1021 -33.38 7.00 67.32
CA VAL A 1021 -32.30 6.16 67.81
C VAL A 1021 -32.06 5.08 66.76
N GLU A 1022 -31.03 5.26 65.93
CA GLU A 1022 -30.59 4.26 64.97
C GLU A 1022 -29.98 3.07 65.74
N THR A 1023 -30.79 2.05 66.03
CA THR A 1023 -30.39 0.81 66.69
C THR A 1023 -29.54 -0.06 65.78
N ARG A 1024 -28.31 0.40 65.51
CA ARG A 1024 -27.28 -0.41 64.86
C ARG A 1024 -27.04 -1.66 65.70
N PRO A 1025 -27.08 -2.87 65.13
CA PRO A 1025 -26.73 -4.08 65.87
C PRO A 1025 -25.26 -4.01 66.30
N GLU A 1026 -24.99 -4.38 67.55
CA GLU A 1026 -23.62 -4.44 68.07
C GLU A 1026 -22.97 -5.75 67.64
N LEU A 1027 -21.83 -5.68 66.93
CA LEU A 1027 -21.11 -6.86 66.47
C LEU A 1027 -20.09 -7.28 67.53
N ILE A 1028 -20.36 -8.39 68.22
CA ILE A 1028 -19.47 -8.96 69.23
C ILE A 1028 -18.84 -10.26 68.72
N THR A 1029 -17.63 -10.57 69.19
CA THR A 1029 -16.96 -11.85 68.92
C THR A 1029 -17.06 -12.78 70.14
N ARG A 1030 -17.50 -14.02 69.93
CA ARG A 1030 -17.54 -15.06 70.98
C ARG A 1030 -16.75 -16.28 70.52
N THR A 1031 -15.72 -16.66 71.27
CA THR A 1031 -14.90 -17.85 70.96
C THR A 1031 -15.45 -19.11 71.64
N GLU A 1032 -15.48 -20.20 70.91
CA GLU A 1032 -15.89 -21.55 71.30
C GLU A 1032 -14.68 -22.50 71.15
N GLU A 1033 -14.39 -23.35 72.14
CA GLU A 1033 -13.33 -24.37 72.01
C GLU A 1033 -13.80 -25.54 71.13
N ILE A 1034 -13.01 -25.89 70.12
CA ILE A 1034 -13.20 -27.10 69.32
C ILE A 1034 -12.44 -28.26 69.99
N PRO A 1035 -13.11 -29.35 70.43
CA PRO A 1035 -12.43 -30.53 70.94
C PRO A 1035 -11.64 -31.24 69.82
N PHE A 1036 -10.58 -31.95 70.19
CA PHE A 1036 -9.81 -32.78 69.28
C PHE A 1036 -10.19 -34.26 69.40
N ASP A 1037 -10.06 -35.01 68.32
CA ASP A 1037 -10.27 -36.46 68.29
C ASP A 1037 -9.02 -37.25 68.67
N VAL A 1038 -9.21 -38.49 69.13
CA VAL A 1038 -8.13 -39.41 69.50
C VAL A 1038 -7.97 -40.50 68.43
N ILE A 1039 -7.01 -40.33 67.54
CA ILE A 1039 -6.73 -41.22 66.41
C ILE A 1039 -5.85 -42.39 66.90
N LYS A 1040 -6.39 -43.61 66.82
CA LYS A 1040 -5.63 -44.85 67.08
C LYS A 1040 -5.01 -45.37 65.79
N LYS A 1041 -3.71 -45.67 65.85
CA LYS A 1041 -2.89 -46.18 64.75
C LYS A 1041 -2.27 -47.50 65.17
N GLU A 1042 -2.42 -48.57 64.41
CA GLU A 1042 -1.83 -49.85 64.81
C GLU A 1042 -0.32 -49.90 64.52
N ASN A 1043 0.46 -50.39 65.48
CA ASN A 1043 1.90 -50.58 65.37
C ASN A 1043 2.24 -52.04 65.76
N PRO A 1044 2.49 -52.94 64.79
CA PRO A 1044 2.74 -54.36 65.05
C PRO A 1044 4.09 -54.65 65.75
N ASN A 1045 4.93 -53.63 65.96
CA ASN A 1045 6.14 -53.74 66.79
C ASN A 1045 5.88 -53.35 68.26
N LEU A 1046 4.69 -52.83 68.59
CA LEU A 1046 4.25 -52.63 69.97
C LEU A 1046 3.57 -53.92 70.50
N PRO A 1047 3.86 -54.37 71.73
CA PRO A 1047 3.17 -55.50 72.34
C PRO A 1047 1.65 -55.29 72.42
N ALA A 1048 0.89 -56.35 72.16
CA ALA A 1048 -0.57 -56.29 72.14
C ALA A 1048 -1.15 -55.75 73.47
N GLY A 1049 -1.92 -54.67 73.37
CA GLY A 1049 -2.52 -53.98 74.52
C GLY A 1049 -1.72 -52.81 75.11
N GLN A 1050 -0.47 -52.58 74.71
CA GLN A 1050 0.21 -51.31 75.01
C GLN A 1050 -0.27 -50.19 74.08
N GLN A 1051 -0.26 -48.96 74.58
CA GLN A 1051 -0.52 -47.73 73.82
C GLN A 1051 0.55 -46.69 74.09
N ASN A 1052 0.94 -45.92 73.08
CA ASN A 1052 1.92 -44.84 73.20
C ASN A 1052 1.42 -43.57 72.48
N ILE A 1053 1.46 -42.41 73.14
CA ILE A 1053 1.03 -41.13 72.54
C ILE A 1053 2.17 -40.59 71.67
N ILE A 1054 1.98 -40.58 70.36
CA ILE A 1054 2.95 -40.07 69.38
C ILE A 1054 2.77 -38.57 69.13
N THR A 1055 1.53 -38.07 69.30
CA THR A 1055 1.20 -36.65 69.18
C THR A 1055 0.12 -36.33 70.19
N ALA A 1056 0.39 -35.40 71.11
CA ALA A 1056 -0.60 -34.93 72.08
C ALA A 1056 -1.61 -33.99 71.40
N GLY A 1057 -2.89 -34.13 71.72
CA GLY A 1057 -3.94 -33.31 71.12
C GLY A 1057 -4.01 -31.91 71.71
N ILE A 1058 -4.42 -30.94 70.89
CA ILE A 1058 -4.58 -29.53 71.28
C ILE A 1058 -5.95 -29.07 70.78
N LYS A 1059 -6.75 -28.46 71.66
CA LYS A 1059 -8.06 -27.92 71.28
C LYS A 1059 -7.91 -26.77 70.29
N GLY A 1060 -8.81 -26.74 69.31
CA GLY A 1060 -9.01 -25.61 68.42
C GLY A 1060 -9.89 -24.55 69.06
N GLU A 1061 -10.07 -23.44 68.35
CA GLU A 1061 -10.92 -22.30 68.72
C GLU A 1061 -11.69 -21.82 67.48
N ARG A 1062 -13.00 -21.65 67.62
CA ARG A 1062 -13.89 -21.05 66.61
C ARG A 1062 -14.38 -19.71 67.14
N THR A 1063 -14.16 -18.64 66.39
CA THR A 1063 -14.67 -17.31 66.72
C THR A 1063 -15.95 -17.06 65.92
N HIS A 1064 -17.07 -16.97 66.64
CA HIS A 1064 -18.37 -16.57 66.10
C HIS A 1064 -18.47 -15.05 66.08
N TYR A 1065 -18.89 -14.49 64.94
CA TYR A 1065 -19.23 -13.08 64.77
C TYR A 1065 -20.74 -12.93 64.97
N ILE A 1066 -21.14 -12.32 66.08
CA ILE A 1066 -22.52 -12.30 66.56
C ILE A 1066 -23.07 -10.88 66.47
N SER A 1067 -24.13 -10.71 65.69
CA SER A 1067 -24.96 -9.51 65.64
C SER A 1067 -25.92 -9.53 66.84
N VAL A 1068 -25.82 -8.52 67.70
CA VAL A 1068 -26.69 -8.37 68.87
C VAL A 1068 -27.65 -7.22 68.64
N LEU A 1069 -28.94 -7.54 68.50
CA LEU A 1069 -30.01 -6.55 68.40
C LEU A 1069 -30.84 -6.58 69.68
N THR A 1070 -30.95 -5.44 70.37
CA THR A 1070 -31.80 -5.28 71.55
C THR A 1070 -32.92 -4.30 71.25
N GLU A 1071 -34.10 -4.81 70.95
CA GLU A 1071 -35.33 -4.03 70.85
C GLU A 1071 -36.19 -4.25 72.09
N ASN A 1072 -36.87 -3.20 72.57
CA ASN A 1072 -37.87 -3.27 73.65
C ASN A 1072 -37.43 -4.06 74.91
N GLY A 1073 -36.15 -3.96 75.27
CA GLY A 1073 -35.57 -4.62 76.45
C GLY A 1073 -35.35 -6.14 76.30
N LYS A 1074 -35.46 -6.69 75.08
CA LYS A 1074 -35.25 -8.11 74.80
C LYS A 1074 -34.12 -8.28 73.76
N THR A 1075 -32.99 -8.80 74.23
CA THR A 1075 -31.81 -9.03 73.40
C THR A 1075 -31.96 -10.27 72.53
N THR A 1076 -31.58 -10.16 71.26
CA THR A 1076 -31.59 -11.24 70.27
C THR A 1076 -30.19 -11.36 69.67
N GLU A 1077 -29.47 -12.43 70.03
CA GLU A 1077 -28.16 -12.76 69.47
C GLU A 1077 -28.34 -13.56 68.16
N THR A 1078 -27.72 -13.11 67.07
CA THR A 1078 -27.72 -13.79 65.75
C THR A 1078 -26.29 -13.99 65.27
N ILE A 1079 -25.85 -15.24 65.13
CA ILE A 1079 -24.54 -15.56 64.55
C ILE A 1079 -24.59 -15.24 63.05
N LEU A 1080 -23.73 -14.35 62.58
CA LEU A 1080 -23.62 -13.98 61.16
C LEU A 1080 -22.66 -14.90 60.41
N ASP A 1081 -21.51 -15.20 61.03
CA ASP A 1081 -20.46 -16.06 60.48
C ASP A 1081 -19.63 -16.66 61.63
N SER A 1082 -18.89 -17.74 61.36
CA SER A 1082 -18.03 -18.39 62.35
C SER A 1082 -16.73 -18.91 61.73
N LEU A 1083 -15.62 -18.24 62.03
CA LEU A 1083 -14.30 -18.62 61.53
C LEU A 1083 -13.61 -19.57 62.52
N ILE A 1084 -13.03 -20.67 62.04
CA ILE A 1084 -12.09 -21.46 62.84
C ILE A 1084 -10.78 -20.67 62.88
N THR A 1085 -10.56 -19.96 63.99
CA THR A 1085 -9.39 -19.11 64.21
C THR A 1085 -8.18 -19.92 64.66
N LYS A 1086 -8.38 -21.18 65.05
CA LYS A 1086 -7.36 -22.16 65.41
C LYS A 1086 -7.91 -23.57 65.21
N GLU A 1087 -7.32 -24.37 64.33
CA GLU A 1087 -7.74 -25.76 64.10
C GLU A 1087 -7.45 -26.65 65.34
N ALA A 1088 -8.25 -27.70 65.54
CA ALA A 1088 -8.01 -28.70 66.58
C ALA A 1088 -7.00 -29.75 66.11
N VAL A 1089 -5.93 -29.98 66.89
CA VAL A 1089 -4.89 -30.95 66.58
C VAL A 1089 -5.23 -32.28 67.25
N ASN A 1090 -5.48 -33.31 66.46
CA ASN A 1090 -5.90 -34.62 66.94
C ASN A 1090 -4.78 -35.40 67.65
N GLN A 1091 -5.12 -36.07 68.74
CA GLN A 1091 -4.19 -36.87 69.54
C GLN A 1091 -3.94 -38.22 68.88
N VAL A 1092 -2.71 -38.49 68.45
CA VAL A 1092 -2.33 -39.76 67.82
C VAL A 1092 -1.75 -40.71 68.86
N VAL A 1093 -2.36 -41.89 68.99
CA VAL A 1093 -1.92 -42.99 69.87
C VAL A 1093 -1.65 -44.25 69.05
N GLU A 1094 -0.43 -44.77 69.15
CA GLU A 1094 -0.10 -46.07 68.56
C GLU A 1094 -0.48 -47.22 69.49
N VAL A 1095 -1.00 -48.32 68.92
CA VAL A 1095 -1.57 -49.47 69.64
C VAL A 1095 -1.02 -50.78 69.09
N GLY A 1096 -0.59 -51.71 69.95
CA GLY A 1096 -0.08 -53.03 69.51
C GLY A 1096 -1.18 -54.05 69.17
N THR A 1097 -1.01 -54.81 68.08
CA THR A 1097 -1.95 -55.87 67.63
C THR A 1097 -1.25 -57.18 67.20
N PRO A 1098 -1.88 -58.37 67.40
CA PRO A 1098 -1.28 -59.68 67.13
C PRO A 1098 -1.60 -60.25 65.73
N VAL A 1099 -0.80 -61.23 65.26
CA VAL A 1099 -0.85 -61.76 63.88
C VAL A 1099 -1.21 -63.25 63.81
N THR A 1100 -2.15 -63.63 62.92
CA THR A 1100 -2.33 -65.00 62.38
C THR A 1100 -3.11 -65.00 61.04
N HIS A 1101 -3.09 -66.11 60.28
CA HIS A 1101 -3.48 -66.18 58.84
C HIS A 1101 -4.60 -67.20 58.51
N LYS A 1102 -5.12 -67.10 57.26
CA LYS A 1102 -6.12 -67.93 56.51
C LYS A 1102 -7.59 -67.49 56.62
N GLY A 1103 -8.45 -67.58 55.60
CA GLY A 1103 -8.20 -67.95 54.17
C GLY A 1103 -9.48 -67.99 53.30
N ASP A 1104 -9.30 -67.76 51.99
CA ASP A 1104 -9.99 -68.28 50.78
C ASP A 1104 -11.54 -68.40 50.68
N GLU A 1105 -12.21 -67.64 49.76
CA GLU A 1105 -12.79 -68.14 48.47
C GLU A 1105 -13.80 -67.17 47.77
N SER A 1106 -13.51 -66.86 46.49
CA SER A 1106 -14.34 -66.42 45.34
C SER A 1106 -15.59 -65.49 45.48
N GLY A 1107 -15.54 -64.33 44.81
CA GLY A 1107 -16.70 -63.50 44.40
C GLY A 1107 -16.32 -62.29 43.52
N LEU A 1108 -16.60 -62.33 42.21
CA LEU A 1108 -16.30 -61.31 41.17
C LEU A 1108 -17.22 -60.06 41.30
N ALA A 1109 -16.95 -58.84 40.80
CA ALA A 1109 -15.81 -58.07 40.21
C ALA A 1109 -16.34 -56.61 39.94
N PRO A 1110 -15.62 -55.61 39.34
CA PRO A 1110 -14.24 -55.51 38.82
C PRO A 1110 -13.44 -54.29 39.37
N THR A 1111 -12.41 -53.82 38.64
CA THR A 1111 -11.24 -53.03 39.13
C THR A 1111 -11.16 -51.56 38.66
N THR A 1112 -10.29 -50.77 39.30
CA THR A 1112 -10.08 -49.32 39.10
C THR A 1112 -8.68 -48.98 38.54
N GLU A 1113 -8.56 -47.95 37.70
CA GLU A 1113 -7.28 -47.41 37.20
C GLU A 1113 -6.63 -46.36 38.14
N VAL A 1114 -5.32 -46.13 37.97
CA VAL A 1114 -4.50 -45.21 38.79
C VAL A 1114 -4.41 -43.83 38.13
N LYS A 1115 -4.48 -42.76 38.94
CA LYS A 1115 -4.30 -41.35 38.52
C LYS A 1115 -3.02 -40.74 39.11
N PRO A 1116 -2.38 -39.77 38.43
CA PRO A 1116 -1.14 -39.14 38.92
C PRO A 1116 -1.34 -38.32 40.19
N ARG A 1117 -0.25 -38.11 40.93
CA ARG A 1117 -0.23 -37.41 42.23
C ARG A 1117 0.29 -35.97 42.07
N LEU A 1118 -0.35 -35.04 42.77
CA LEU A 1118 0.13 -33.67 42.94
C LEU A 1118 0.99 -33.57 44.21
N ASP A 1119 2.03 -32.74 44.16
CA ASP A 1119 2.92 -32.37 45.25
C ASP A 1119 2.96 -30.85 45.37
N VAL A 1120 2.96 -30.31 46.59
CA VAL A 1120 2.77 -28.88 46.84
C VAL A 1120 3.86 -28.40 47.80
N GLN A 1121 4.54 -27.31 47.44
CA GLN A 1121 5.70 -26.79 48.16
C GLN A 1121 5.58 -25.27 48.31
N GLU A 1122 5.93 -24.74 49.47
CA GLU A 1122 5.85 -23.31 49.78
C GLU A 1122 7.23 -22.67 49.85
N GLU A 1123 7.34 -21.46 49.33
CA GLU A 1123 8.58 -20.72 49.12
C GLU A 1123 8.41 -19.27 49.63
N GLU A 1124 9.37 -18.79 50.43
CA GLU A 1124 9.35 -17.44 51.00
C GLU A 1124 10.06 -16.43 50.07
N ILE A 1125 9.31 -15.45 49.57
CA ILE A 1125 9.83 -14.36 48.74
C ILE A 1125 10.39 -13.27 49.66
N GLN A 1126 11.71 -13.19 49.76
CA GLN A 1126 12.37 -12.17 50.57
C GLN A 1126 12.08 -10.75 50.05
N PHE A 1127 11.78 -9.80 50.96
CA PHE A 1127 11.54 -8.42 50.57
C PHE A 1127 12.82 -7.70 50.12
N THR A 1128 12.67 -6.76 49.19
CA THR A 1128 13.78 -5.87 48.79
C THR A 1128 13.81 -4.61 49.66
N THR A 1129 14.99 -3.98 49.78
CA THR A 1129 15.11 -2.67 50.44
C THR A 1129 15.48 -1.61 49.40
N VAL A 1130 14.63 -0.58 49.28
CA VAL A 1130 14.84 0.59 48.41
C VAL A 1130 15.25 1.77 49.26
N THR A 1131 16.33 2.43 48.84
CA THR A 1131 16.96 3.54 49.54
C THR A 1131 16.66 4.86 48.82
N ARG A 1132 16.06 5.83 49.50
CA ARG A 1132 15.64 7.13 48.93
C ARG A 1132 16.37 8.29 49.61
N GLU A 1133 16.84 9.27 48.85
CA GLU A 1133 17.44 10.48 49.45
C GLU A 1133 16.35 11.45 49.94
N ASN A 1134 16.51 12.00 51.15
CA ASN A 1134 15.64 13.00 51.75
C ASN A 1134 16.44 14.28 52.06
N PRO A 1135 16.18 15.41 51.35
CA PRO A 1135 16.93 16.66 51.50
C PRO A 1135 16.54 17.48 52.75
N LEU A 1136 15.57 17.03 53.55
CA LEU A 1136 15.23 17.61 54.86
C LEU A 1136 15.87 16.85 56.04
N LEU A 1137 16.39 15.64 55.78
CA LEU A 1137 17.07 14.81 56.77
C LEU A 1137 18.59 15.06 56.71
N LEU A 1138 19.25 15.17 57.88
CA LEU A 1138 20.67 15.53 57.98
C LEU A 1138 21.59 14.46 57.39
N LYS A 1139 22.64 14.89 56.67
CA LYS A 1139 23.59 13.98 56.01
C LYS A 1139 24.22 12.99 56.99
N GLY A 1140 24.03 11.70 56.73
CA GLY A 1140 24.48 10.61 57.60
C GLY A 1140 23.43 10.10 58.62
N LYS A 1141 22.19 10.58 58.57
CA LYS A 1141 21.03 9.96 59.26
C LYS A 1141 20.18 9.16 58.29
N THR A 1142 19.53 8.12 58.79
CA THR A 1142 18.56 7.30 58.04
C THR A 1142 17.26 7.14 58.82
N GLN A 1143 16.16 6.93 58.10
CA GLN A 1143 14.83 6.69 58.66
C GLN A 1143 14.08 5.66 57.83
N VAL A 1144 13.59 4.58 58.45
CA VAL A 1144 12.73 3.61 57.75
C VAL A 1144 11.32 4.20 57.64
N LEU A 1145 10.86 4.46 56.42
CA LEU A 1145 9.55 5.02 56.13
C LEU A 1145 8.48 3.93 55.96
N THR A 1146 8.88 2.78 55.43
CA THR A 1146 8.02 1.60 55.28
C THR A 1146 8.86 0.38 55.62
N LYS A 1147 8.42 -0.42 56.61
CA LYS A 1147 9.13 -1.64 57.00
C LYS A 1147 8.77 -2.78 56.03
N GLY A 1148 9.78 -3.53 55.59
CA GLY A 1148 9.55 -4.65 54.68
C GLY A 1148 8.92 -5.88 55.35
N VAL A 1149 8.21 -6.67 54.54
CA VAL A 1149 7.56 -7.93 54.95
C VAL A 1149 7.73 -8.94 53.81
N ASN A 1150 8.18 -10.15 54.11
CA ASN A 1150 8.36 -11.20 53.12
C ASN A 1150 7.00 -11.65 52.54
N GLY A 1151 7.02 -12.05 51.28
CA GLY A 1151 5.89 -12.68 50.60
C GLY A 1151 5.99 -14.22 50.67
N HIS A 1152 4.93 -14.90 50.26
CA HIS A 1152 4.88 -16.36 50.19
C HIS A 1152 4.25 -16.82 48.88
N ARG A 1153 4.84 -17.86 48.27
CA ARG A 1153 4.43 -18.46 47.01
C ARG A 1153 4.32 -19.98 47.14
N THR A 1154 3.24 -20.53 46.61
CA THR A 1154 2.97 -21.97 46.62
C THR A 1154 3.15 -22.53 45.22
N ASN A 1155 4.09 -23.46 45.07
CA ASN A 1155 4.46 -24.13 43.84
C ASN A 1155 3.82 -25.52 43.79
N PHE A 1156 3.07 -25.81 42.72
CA PHE A 1156 2.32 -27.05 42.53
C PHE A 1156 3.00 -27.91 41.46
N TYR A 1157 3.50 -29.08 41.84
CA TYR A 1157 4.21 -30.02 40.97
C TYR A 1157 3.34 -31.25 40.68
N SER A 1158 3.28 -31.66 39.41
CA SER A 1158 2.85 -33.01 39.03
C SER A 1158 4.01 -33.98 39.28
N VAL A 1159 3.74 -35.10 39.96
CA VAL A 1159 4.70 -36.19 40.14
C VAL A 1159 4.29 -37.35 39.25
N SER A 1160 5.11 -37.65 38.26
CA SER A 1160 4.95 -38.80 37.38
C SER A 1160 6.10 -39.79 37.61
N THR A 1161 5.75 -41.03 37.96
CA THR A 1161 6.72 -42.12 38.13
C THR A 1161 6.94 -42.80 36.78
N SER A 1162 8.18 -42.87 36.31
CA SER A 1162 8.53 -43.65 35.13
C SER A 1162 8.54 -45.17 35.43
N ALA A 1163 8.46 -46.01 34.39
CA ALA A 1163 8.34 -47.47 34.57
C ALA A 1163 9.55 -48.14 35.25
N ASP A 1164 10.69 -47.46 35.32
CA ASP A 1164 11.90 -47.81 36.06
C ASP A 1164 11.90 -47.30 37.53
N GLY A 1165 10.79 -46.75 38.02
CA GLY A 1165 10.57 -46.43 39.43
C GLY A 1165 11.10 -45.07 39.89
N LYS A 1166 11.52 -44.19 38.98
CA LYS A 1166 11.93 -42.82 39.31
C LYS A 1166 10.76 -41.84 39.23
N GLU A 1167 10.64 -40.98 40.24
CA GLU A 1167 9.73 -39.85 40.20
C GLU A 1167 10.36 -38.66 39.46
N VAL A 1168 9.65 -38.13 38.47
CA VAL A 1168 9.94 -36.84 37.84
C VAL A 1168 8.91 -35.84 38.36
N LYS A 1169 9.37 -34.72 38.90
CA LYS A 1169 8.51 -33.60 39.33
C LYS A 1169 8.52 -32.51 38.26
N THR A 1170 7.34 -32.10 37.79
CA THR A 1170 7.18 -31.03 36.81
C THR A 1170 6.29 -29.94 37.40
N LEU A 1171 6.74 -28.68 37.42
CA LEU A 1171 5.95 -27.56 37.91
C LEU A 1171 4.74 -27.34 36.98
N VAL A 1172 3.53 -27.35 37.54
CA VAL A 1172 2.26 -27.19 36.80
C VAL A 1172 1.67 -25.81 37.02
N ASN A 1173 1.76 -25.27 38.24
CA ASN A 1173 1.24 -23.96 38.61
C ASN A 1173 2.07 -23.34 39.74
N SER A 1174 2.04 -22.02 39.87
CA SER A 1174 2.67 -21.27 40.95
C SER A 1174 1.80 -20.07 41.32
N VAL A 1175 1.42 -19.96 42.59
CA VAL A 1175 0.49 -18.93 43.08
C VAL A 1175 1.17 -18.15 44.19
N VAL A 1176 1.24 -16.83 44.07
CA VAL A 1176 1.67 -15.96 45.17
C VAL A 1176 0.48 -15.79 46.13
N ALA A 1177 0.61 -16.31 47.35
CA ALA A 1177 -0.40 -16.17 48.39
C ALA A 1177 -0.31 -14.81 49.10
N GLN A 1178 0.90 -14.24 49.15
CA GLN A 1178 1.16 -12.91 49.71
C GLN A 1178 2.37 -12.29 48.97
N GLU A 1179 2.24 -11.06 48.47
CA GLU A 1179 3.37 -10.37 47.84
C GLU A 1179 4.33 -9.78 48.88
N ALA A 1180 5.61 -9.67 48.52
CA ALA A 1180 6.63 -9.12 49.40
C ALA A 1180 6.58 -7.58 49.43
N VAL A 1181 6.38 -7.01 50.61
CA VAL A 1181 6.32 -5.55 50.80
C VAL A 1181 7.74 -5.00 50.89
N THR A 1182 8.12 -4.18 49.93
CA THR A 1182 9.43 -3.51 49.86
C THR A 1182 9.67 -2.59 51.07
N GLN A 1183 10.84 -2.72 51.70
CA GLN A 1183 11.28 -1.80 52.75
C GLN A 1183 11.79 -0.50 52.13
N ILE A 1184 11.28 0.64 52.58
CA ILE A 1184 11.72 1.97 52.13
C ILE A 1184 12.53 2.63 53.24
N VAL A 1185 13.80 2.93 52.96
CA VAL A 1185 14.71 3.62 53.88
C VAL A 1185 15.12 4.96 53.29
N GLU A 1186 14.81 6.04 54.00
CA GLU A 1186 15.28 7.37 53.64
C GLU A 1186 16.67 7.65 54.21
N VAL A 1187 17.51 8.36 53.45
CA VAL A 1187 18.86 8.77 53.81
C VAL A 1187 18.96 10.28 53.71
N GLY A 1188 19.44 10.92 54.75
CA GLY A 1188 19.62 12.37 54.76
C GLY A 1188 20.73 12.82 53.81
N THR A 1189 20.46 13.90 53.07
CA THR A 1189 21.43 14.57 52.21
C THR A 1189 21.68 16.03 52.58
N LEU A 1190 20.96 16.59 53.56
CA LEU A 1190 21.10 17.98 53.99
C LEU A 1190 22.50 18.24 54.59
N VAL A 1191 23.27 19.12 53.94
CA VAL A 1191 24.62 19.52 54.37
C VAL A 1191 24.62 20.97 54.85
N THR A 1192 24.92 21.18 56.13
CA THR A 1192 25.13 22.52 56.70
C THR A 1192 26.57 22.96 56.47
N HIS A 1193 26.83 23.71 55.39
CA HIS A 1193 28.11 24.39 55.20
C HIS A 1193 28.13 25.74 55.92
N VAL A 1194 28.77 25.78 57.08
CA VAL A 1194 29.44 26.98 57.59
C VAL A 1194 30.87 26.56 57.96
N GLY A 1195 31.84 27.13 57.27
CA GLY A 1195 33.22 27.17 57.71
C GLY A 1195 33.66 28.62 57.62
N ASP A 1196 34.36 29.11 58.64
CA ASP A 1196 34.92 30.44 58.63
C ASP A 1196 36.15 30.47 59.53
N GLU A 1197 37.25 31.04 59.04
CA GLU A 1197 37.69 32.32 59.58
C GLU A 1197 38.82 32.93 58.72
N HIS A 1198 38.68 34.20 58.34
CA HIS A 1198 39.52 35.24 58.92
C HIS A 1198 39.10 36.67 58.50
N ARG A 1199 38.52 37.40 59.48
CA ARG A 1199 38.73 38.85 59.76
C ARG A 1199 38.18 39.89 58.74
N GLN A 1200 37.69 41.07 59.14
CA GLN A 1200 37.54 41.75 60.45
C GLN A 1200 36.52 42.93 60.30
N ALA A 1201 35.96 43.61 61.32
CA ALA A 1201 36.13 43.56 62.78
C ALA A 1201 34.89 44.16 63.51
N ALA A 1202 34.71 43.76 64.78
CA ALA A 1202 33.98 44.48 65.85
C ALA A 1202 32.43 44.62 65.69
N ILE A 1203 31.63 44.79 66.75
CA ILE A 1203 31.90 45.14 68.16
C ILE A 1203 31.28 44.11 69.14
N ALA A 1204 31.83 44.02 70.35
CA ALA A 1204 31.47 43.14 71.49
C ALA A 1204 30.24 43.66 72.32
N GLU A 1205 29.85 43.16 73.51
CA GLU A 1205 30.51 42.30 74.51
C GLU A 1205 29.50 41.65 75.52
N GLU A 1206 30.03 40.91 76.51
CA GLU A 1206 29.44 40.32 77.74
C GLU A 1206 28.93 38.85 77.77
N GLU A 1207 29.14 38.20 78.93
CA GLU A 1207 28.89 36.79 79.22
C GLU A 1207 27.75 36.58 80.25
N SER A 1208 27.08 35.41 80.23
CA SER A 1208 26.81 34.60 81.45
C SER A 1208 26.10 33.27 81.13
N LYS A 1209 26.06 32.35 82.12
CA LYS A 1209 25.43 31.00 82.05
C LYS A 1209 23.98 31.02 82.53
N LEU A 1210 23.14 30.06 82.10
CA LEU A 1210 22.52 29.00 82.95
C LEU A 1210 21.52 28.09 82.19
N GLU A 1211 20.81 27.21 82.90
CA GLU A 1211 20.16 25.97 82.43
C GLU A 1211 18.59 25.99 82.40
N ILE A 1212 18.03 25.12 81.52
CA ILE A 1212 16.75 24.33 81.52
C ILE A 1212 15.79 24.54 82.76
N PRO A 1213 14.40 24.52 82.68
CA PRO A 1213 13.61 23.49 81.95
C PRO A 1213 12.10 23.69 81.53
N SER A 1214 11.58 22.71 80.76
CA SER A 1214 10.22 22.08 80.78
C SER A 1214 8.89 22.77 80.34
N GLN A 1215 7.96 21.92 79.85
CA GLN A 1215 6.50 22.07 79.55
C GLN A 1215 5.61 22.29 80.82
N PRO A 1216 4.27 22.59 80.77
CA PRO A 1216 3.26 22.31 79.71
C PRO A 1216 2.21 23.44 79.40
N ALA A 1217 1.07 23.07 78.80
CA ALA A 1217 -0.09 23.88 78.34
C ALA A 1217 -1.12 24.21 79.48
N PRO A 1218 -2.36 24.77 79.27
CA PRO A 1218 -3.05 25.26 78.04
C PRO A 1218 -3.80 26.63 78.21
N SER A 1219 -4.78 26.94 77.33
CA SER A 1219 -6.10 27.60 77.60
C SER A 1219 -6.49 28.91 76.83
N THR A 1220 -7.68 28.86 76.18
CA THR A 1220 -8.75 29.89 76.01
C THR A 1220 -8.52 31.32 75.43
N ALA A 1221 -9.56 31.79 74.70
CA ALA A 1221 -9.80 33.19 74.27
C ALA A 1221 -10.36 34.08 75.43
N PRO A 1222 -10.69 35.41 75.28
CA PRO A 1222 -11.69 35.95 74.32
C PRO A 1222 -11.41 37.41 73.80
N ALA A 1223 -12.48 38.18 73.50
CA ALA A 1223 -12.56 39.55 72.96
C ALA A 1223 -12.22 40.67 74.00
N GLU A 1224 -12.49 41.99 73.87
CA GLU A 1224 -13.35 42.86 73.02
C GLU A 1224 -12.77 44.32 73.05
N GLU A 1225 -13.26 45.46 72.53
CA GLU A 1225 -14.52 45.98 71.93
C GLU A 1225 -14.20 47.32 71.15
N ASN A 1226 -15.22 48.12 70.79
CA ASN A 1226 -15.20 49.57 70.46
C ASN A 1226 -15.08 50.07 69.00
N LYS A 1227 -16.26 50.26 68.38
CA LYS A 1227 -16.89 51.52 67.89
C LYS A 1227 -16.12 52.52 66.98
N ALA A 1228 -16.75 53.31 66.09
CA ALA A 1228 -18.05 53.21 65.37
C ALA A 1228 -18.25 54.40 64.37
N LEU A 1229 -18.73 54.12 63.15
CA LEU A 1229 -19.51 55.04 62.25
C LEU A 1229 -18.82 56.35 61.77
N PRO A 1230 -19.42 57.16 60.85
CA PRO A 1230 -20.67 57.00 60.07
C PRO A 1230 -20.57 57.17 58.53
N GLN A 1231 -21.54 56.55 57.81
CA GLN A 1231 -22.20 57.01 56.54
C GLN A 1231 -21.33 57.26 55.27
N GLY A 1232 -21.78 56.98 54.03
CA GLY A 1232 -23.11 56.71 53.47
C GLY A 1232 -23.57 57.88 52.58
N PRO A 1233 -24.09 57.69 51.34
CA PRO A 1233 -25.14 56.70 50.99
C PRO A 1233 -24.98 55.98 49.62
N ALA A 1234 -26.04 55.26 49.21
CA ALA A 1234 -26.33 54.84 47.81
C ALA A 1234 -27.16 55.98 47.10
N PRO A 1235 -28.25 55.83 46.28
CA PRO A 1235 -29.08 54.67 45.87
C PRO A 1235 -29.41 54.62 44.32
N VAL A 1236 -29.71 53.48 43.66
CA VAL A 1236 -31.01 52.77 43.42
C VAL A 1236 -31.94 53.31 42.29
N ALA A 1237 -32.36 52.38 41.42
CA ALA A 1237 -33.66 52.25 40.69
C ALA A 1237 -33.97 52.88 39.30
N THR A 1238 -34.43 51.98 38.42
CA THR A 1238 -35.63 52.01 37.53
C THR A 1238 -35.70 52.75 36.18
N GLU A 1239 -36.05 51.93 35.17
CA GLU A 1239 -37.13 52.07 34.17
C GLU A 1239 -36.96 52.72 32.78
N LYS A 1240 -37.56 51.98 31.81
CA LYS A 1240 -38.36 52.42 30.64
C LYS A 1240 -37.70 52.80 29.29
N LYS A 1241 -38.20 52.07 28.27
CA LYS A 1241 -38.59 52.47 26.90
C LYS A 1241 -37.56 52.53 25.75
N LEU A 1242 -37.73 51.58 24.83
CA LEU A 1242 -37.79 51.79 23.37
C LEU A 1242 -38.80 52.92 23.04
N PRO A 1243 -38.59 53.76 21.99
CA PRO A 1243 -38.97 53.32 20.63
C PRO A 1243 -38.17 53.89 19.42
N GLU A 1244 -38.23 53.14 18.31
CA GLU A 1244 -38.48 53.53 16.91
C GLU A 1244 -37.96 54.84 16.24
N THR A 1245 -37.32 54.63 15.06
CA THR A 1245 -37.47 55.38 13.77
C THR A 1245 -36.84 56.78 13.56
N GLY A 1246 -36.69 57.16 12.28
CA GLY A 1246 -36.13 58.44 11.77
C GLY A 1246 -34.69 58.30 11.24
N SER A 1247 -34.36 57.91 10.01
CA SER A 1247 -34.77 58.37 8.67
C SER A 1247 -34.66 59.88 8.42
N HIS A 1248 -33.70 60.33 7.59
CA HIS A 1248 -33.93 61.31 6.51
C HIS A 1248 -32.72 61.48 5.54
N HIS A 1249 -33.02 61.72 4.26
CA HIS A 1249 -32.10 62.30 3.25
C HIS A 1249 -31.84 63.80 3.57
N SER A 1250 -31.05 64.64 2.88
CA SER A 1250 -30.42 64.71 1.53
C SER A 1250 -29.51 65.98 1.55
N ALA A 1251 -28.63 66.37 0.64
CA ALA A 1251 -27.93 65.87 -0.56
C ALA A 1251 -27.22 67.11 -1.20
N GLY A 1252 -26.32 66.92 -2.18
CA GLY A 1252 -25.74 68.01 -2.98
C GLY A 1252 -24.37 68.53 -2.51
N LEU A 1253 -23.43 68.95 -3.38
CA LEU A 1253 -23.33 69.04 -4.85
C LEU A 1253 -21.84 68.81 -5.25
N VAL A 1254 -21.41 68.47 -6.49
CA VAL A 1254 -21.97 67.69 -7.63
C VAL A 1254 -20.87 67.56 -8.72
N VAL A 1255 -20.91 66.52 -9.59
CA VAL A 1255 -20.10 66.34 -10.85
C VAL A 1255 -18.58 66.10 -10.64
N ALA A 1256 -17.88 65.18 -11.33
CA ALA A 1256 -18.15 64.21 -12.41
C ALA A 1256 -17.54 62.82 -12.04
N GLY A 1257 -17.79 61.69 -12.73
CA GLY A 1257 -18.60 61.47 -13.93
C GLY A 1257 -18.48 60.03 -14.47
N LEU A 1258 -19.12 59.09 -13.77
CA LEU A 1258 -19.77 57.86 -14.27
C LEU A 1258 -19.30 57.17 -15.58
N MET A 1259 -18.87 55.91 -15.46
CA MET A 1259 -19.40 54.80 -16.27
C MET A 1259 -19.09 53.44 -15.60
N ALA A 1260 -19.82 52.37 -15.95
CA ALA A 1260 -19.72 51.06 -15.30
C ALA A 1260 -20.01 49.88 -16.26
N THR A 1261 -19.94 48.67 -15.71
CA THR A 1261 -20.45 47.37 -16.21
C THR A 1261 -19.69 46.59 -17.31
N LEU A 1262 -19.22 45.41 -16.87
CA LEU A 1262 -19.44 44.07 -17.44
C LEU A 1262 -18.57 43.48 -18.57
N ALA A 1263 -18.55 42.14 -18.50
CA ALA A 1263 -18.35 41.11 -19.53
C ALA A 1263 -16.93 40.69 -19.94
N PHE A 1264 -16.77 39.35 -19.88
CA PHE A 1264 -15.98 38.43 -20.70
C PHE A 1264 -15.20 38.97 -21.91
N TYR A 1265 -14.07 38.30 -22.21
CA TYR A 1265 -13.57 38.26 -23.58
C TYR A 1265 -13.22 36.85 -24.06
N GLY A 1266 -13.96 36.40 -25.07
CA GLY A 1266 -13.62 35.27 -25.92
C GLY A 1266 -13.53 35.72 -27.39
N LEU A 1267 -12.29 35.83 -27.89
CA LEU A 1267 -11.90 35.73 -29.31
C LEU A 1267 -12.33 36.81 -30.36
N THR A 1268 -11.47 36.87 -31.39
CA THR A 1268 -11.72 37.26 -32.81
C THR A 1268 -12.16 38.68 -33.23
N LYS A 1269 -11.15 39.45 -33.70
CA LYS A 1269 -11.02 40.07 -35.05
C LYS A 1269 -12.17 40.87 -35.70
N ARG A 1270 -11.81 42.13 -36.06
CA ARG A 1270 -12.28 43.02 -37.15
C ARG A 1270 -13.59 43.83 -36.98
N LYS A 1271 -13.37 45.13 -36.69
CA LYS A 1271 -13.88 46.35 -37.40
C LYS A 1271 -15.20 46.26 -38.19
N GLU A 1272 -16.08 47.22 -37.86
CA GLU A 1272 -16.91 48.08 -38.74
C GLU A 1272 -17.89 47.35 -39.69
N ASP A 1273 -19.20 47.59 -39.63
CA ASP A 1273 -19.93 48.76 -39.09
C ASP A 1273 -20.79 48.48 -37.83
#